data_AF-A0A821H8E7-F1
#
_entry.id   AF-A0A821H8E7-F1
#
_cell.length_a   1.000
_cell.length_b   1.000
_cell.length_c   1.000
_cell.angle_alpha   90.00
_cell.angle_beta   90.00
_cell.angle_gamma   90.00
#
_symmetry.space_group_name_H-M   'P 1'
#
loop_
_entity.id
_entity.type
_entity.pdbx_description
1 polymer ?
#
loop_
_entity_poly.entity_id
_entity_poly.type
_entity_poly.pdbx_seq_one_letter_code
_entity_poly.pdbx_strand_id
1 'polypeptide(L)'
;MPTTNSRSLLNALKEFFRSDYCHDDILKLFPKDKFDISQVLTLTLNYCKLLEYDFELGRLLWDLGSRARYFFDKLTEAFKQVALELSDYSLPEDIKTKIKIIKFGSNRSDLVRYEIPNCQDRGHFICFHGTVIRVGTPYVFDATRSYQCEECGSIVAVTKSSNMEKIKLKPTRCSNEDCTSVQFKSLKETDDKTINLSDYREIKVQESLQRVTSNNLPRSFSVILEDDLVEACKPGDDVAIYGFVQDRWRPVQVGGRGQTSLCLEANNVVVLNDQTASVSPHAYDEFEQYWHDNHRTPISARNRILASICPQLYGLYVVKLAIALILAGGVTISDEQRGIRVRSQPHLLLVGDPGTGKSFFLKYVAKMMPRAVLTTGVGSTSAGLTATAVRDGPGWTLEAGALVLADEGICCIDEFNTMKNQDKACILEAMEQQKISLAKGGMLRTLQTRCSIIASANPKGVYDNEDPLTINTALSSPLLSRFDLILLTLDSPNQEWDNIAATYITEGIDLLGHGTLKKPWPITKMRDYFMIIKSAEPEMTPEAETIIKTYYAMSRRITENTDRHITVRQLESTVRLAQAHAKLTFSKQVNILDAIVAVLLMETSLNGCGKLLDKINALHTTFAEQPEQEYEGHVHLVLDWLNLPNLRDFELERIKHEYDQSTAWTENDEYEKRTMPREFKKPLPPPPPPTLLPTSTTSTTTLLLTQIAQREKQKEGTSHQRTEHYSTPLTTKPPVFNNKLSPIDKIGPLTRVNTQILVPIQENDSFNDQSQVKRRKIDDQTLELNAIKEDTTEEKLLKSQNGKKKQKTSTDLINSHKNKKIKKQKDIIDENEEILSDTDIEEDDEQNQQKVNGNVQLDNLLLNVEHDDDDENNVHEQRLKRAKEYIEQIAKQEQEREADRDIVSERLRDDVLEQAGKLHRQVASSYSEPVLLHTCRGHQQSVTCVCISNDNKYAFTGSKDCSIIKWCLSTGKKLHLIRRIAKIDDTNERTPIIGHFDHVLAITISTNGQFLVSGDKANFIQVWNAQTCQHLKTLRGHQGPITGLTFRRNSHQLFSVSQDRSVKIWNLDEMSYVETLFGHQESIQAVDALMRERCVTAGGRDGSLRLWKIVEESHLVFTGHKGSIDCVALINDEHMVSGADDGSIALWSVSKRRPLFNLPHAHKLTSTDPSLIPSSLPEDFWITSLASLRYTDLLASGSFNGNIHLWKSTPEFNHLTHLFTLAQLGFVNDLKFSSDGNYLVVAIGQEHRLGRWWTVKSAKNVLLIYKLEKNK
;
A
#
# COMPACT_ATOMS: atom_id res chain seq x y z
N MET A 1 -29.04 20.79 44.95
CA MET A 1 -30.51 20.90 45.04
C MET A 1 -31.13 19.75 44.26
N PRO A 2 -32.21 19.13 44.76
CA PRO A 2 -32.24 18.28 45.95
C PRO A 2 -31.48 16.94 45.66
N THR A 3 -31.34 15.88 46.46
CA THR A 3 -32.25 15.23 47.44
C THR A 3 -33.65 14.96 46.88
N THR A 4 -33.77 14.76 45.57
CA THR A 4 -34.96 14.13 44.99
C THR A 4 -35.17 12.78 45.66
N ASN A 5 -36.38 12.52 46.15
CA ASN A 5 -36.76 11.16 46.51
C ASN A 5 -36.66 10.32 45.23
N SER A 6 -36.17 9.08 45.33
CA SER A 6 -36.08 8.17 44.17
C SER A 6 -37.41 8.02 43.44
N ARG A 7 -38.52 8.08 44.19
CA ARG A 7 -39.90 8.12 43.69
C ARG A 7 -40.27 9.41 42.93
N SER A 8 -39.80 10.60 43.34
CA SER A 8 -40.15 11.85 42.65
C SER A 8 -39.45 11.97 41.29
N LEU A 9 -38.19 11.50 41.20
CA LEU A 9 -37.47 11.42 39.93
C LEU A 9 -38.12 10.40 38.98
N LEU A 10 -38.49 9.22 39.49
CA LEU A 10 -39.16 8.17 38.70
C LEU A 10 -40.51 8.68 38.13
N ASN A 11 -41.31 9.39 38.94
CA ASN A 11 -42.60 9.92 38.50
C ASN A 11 -42.44 10.97 37.37
N ALA A 12 -41.50 11.91 37.51
CA ALA A 12 -41.25 12.91 36.46
C ALA A 12 -40.79 12.26 35.13
N LEU A 13 -39.98 11.20 35.20
CA LEU A 13 -39.59 10.42 34.02
C LEU A 13 -40.77 9.63 33.40
N LYS A 14 -41.74 9.17 34.20
CA LYS A 14 -42.99 8.60 33.66
C LYS A 14 -43.84 9.64 32.94
N GLU A 15 -43.97 10.84 33.50
CA GLU A 15 -44.75 11.94 32.90
C GLU A 15 -44.13 12.39 31.56
N PHE A 16 -42.80 12.41 31.47
CA PHE A 16 -42.08 12.60 30.20
C PHE A 16 -42.43 11.52 29.15
N PHE A 17 -42.35 10.23 29.49
CA PHE A 17 -42.66 9.14 28.54
C PHE A 17 -44.15 9.08 28.13
N ARG A 18 -45.05 9.63 28.95
CA ARG A 18 -46.48 9.77 28.63
C ARG A 18 -46.80 11.01 27.77
N SER A 19 -45.84 11.89 27.50
CA SER A 19 -46.04 13.07 26.65
C SER A 19 -45.96 12.72 25.16
N ASP A 20 -46.65 13.52 24.34
CA ASP A 20 -46.72 13.39 22.86
C ASP A 20 -45.33 13.28 22.20
N TYR A 21 -44.30 13.87 22.82
CA TYR A 21 -42.90 13.78 22.37
C TYR A 21 -42.36 12.35 22.31
N CYS A 22 -42.90 11.39 23.07
CA CYS A 22 -42.44 10.01 23.11
C CYS A 22 -43.56 8.97 22.94
N HIS A 23 -44.82 9.34 23.13
CA HIS A 23 -45.97 8.43 23.03
C HIS A 23 -46.01 7.68 21.68
N ASP A 24 -45.96 8.42 20.56
CA ASP A 24 -45.94 7.84 19.20
C ASP A 24 -44.73 6.92 18.95
N ASP A 25 -43.57 7.27 19.49
CA ASP A 25 -42.34 6.48 19.31
C ASP A 25 -42.34 5.21 20.16
N ILE A 26 -43.09 5.18 21.26
CA ILE A 26 -43.35 3.97 22.08
C ILE A 26 -44.40 3.09 21.41
N LEU A 27 -45.50 3.66 20.89
CA LEU A 27 -46.54 2.88 20.19
C LEU A 27 -46.00 2.13 18.96
N LYS A 28 -45.03 2.70 18.24
CA LYS A 28 -44.32 2.05 17.12
C LYS A 28 -43.52 0.81 17.53
N LEU A 29 -43.20 0.60 18.81
CA LEU A 29 -42.49 -0.60 19.30
C LEU A 29 -43.41 -1.82 19.42
N PHE A 30 -44.73 -1.65 19.32
CA PHE A 30 -45.71 -2.73 19.41
C PHE A 30 -46.33 -3.00 18.03
N PRO A 31 -45.79 -3.95 17.25
CA PRO A 31 -46.42 -4.37 16.00
C PRO A 31 -47.80 -5.00 16.28
N LYS A 32 -48.70 -4.93 15.29
CA LYS A 32 -50.09 -5.43 15.43
C LYS A 32 -50.22 -6.97 15.41
N ASP A 33 -49.12 -7.66 15.12
CA ASP A 33 -49.02 -9.12 15.08
C ASP A 33 -48.15 -9.64 16.23
N LYS A 34 -48.29 -10.94 16.53
CA LYS A 34 -47.83 -11.60 17.77
C LYS A 34 -46.43 -11.19 18.23
N PHE A 35 -46.35 -10.73 19.47
CA PHE A 35 -45.11 -10.39 20.16
C PHE A 35 -44.34 -11.67 20.56
N ASP A 36 -43.11 -11.83 20.08
CA ASP A 36 -42.26 -12.98 20.42
C ASP A 36 -41.52 -12.77 21.76
N ILE A 37 -41.49 -13.81 22.58
CA ILE A 37 -41.00 -13.76 23.98
C ILE A 37 -39.49 -13.46 24.08
N SER A 38 -38.74 -13.60 22.97
CA SER A 38 -37.30 -13.39 22.88
C SER A 38 -36.86 -11.95 22.60
N GLN A 39 -37.78 -11.01 22.31
CA GLN A 39 -37.42 -9.69 21.80
C GLN A 39 -37.06 -8.67 22.90
N VAL A 40 -36.01 -7.86 22.66
CA VAL A 40 -35.51 -6.82 23.58
C VAL A 40 -36.13 -5.47 23.21
N LEU A 41 -37.04 -4.96 24.06
CA LEU A 41 -37.69 -3.66 23.85
C LEU A 41 -36.67 -2.52 23.92
N THR A 42 -36.38 -1.89 22.77
CA THR A 42 -35.30 -0.91 22.62
C THR A 42 -35.84 0.43 22.10
N LEU A 43 -35.99 1.42 22.98
CA LEU A 43 -36.43 2.77 22.61
C LEU A 43 -35.23 3.65 22.23
N THR A 44 -35.31 4.40 21.13
CA THR A 44 -34.28 5.38 20.76
C THR A 44 -34.71 6.80 21.11
N LEU A 45 -34.09 7.38 22.15
CA LEU A 45 -34.43 8.70 22.68
C LEU A 45 -33.50 9.79 22.12
N ASN A 46 -34.07 10.79 21.46
CA ASN A 46 -33.36 12.02 21.09
C ASN A 46 -33.21 12.93 22.32
N TYR A 47 -31.98 13.24 22.73
CA TYR A 47 -31.71 14.06 23.91
C TYR A 47 -32.24 15.51 23.77
N CYS A 48 -32.40 16.03 22.55
CA CYS A 48 -33.07 17.32 22.34
C CYS A 48 -34.53 17.29 22.83
N LYS A 49 -35.30 16.22 22.59
CA LYS A 49 -36.69 16.08 23.07
C LYS A 49 -36.77 16.15 24.60
N LEU A 50 -35.78 15.60 25.30
CA LEU A 50 -35.70 15.66 26.76
C LEU A 50 -35.43 17.09 27.27
N LEU A 51 -34.49 17.80 26.63
CA LEU A 51 -34.21 19.22 26.96
C LEU A 51 -35.35 20.17 26.61
N GLU A 52 -36.11 19.89 25.56
CA GLU A 52 -37.28 20.68 25.13
C GLU A 52 -38.45 20.52 26.10
N TYR A 53 -38.61 19.33 26.72
CA TYR A 53 -39.61 19.06 27.75
C TYR A 53 -39.20 19.62 29.13
N ASP A 54 -38.01 19.27 29.62
CA ASP A 54 -37.45 19.84 30.85
C ASP A 54 -35.93 19.90 30.82
N PHE A 55 -35.42 21.13 30.86
CA PHE A 55 -34.01 21.45 30.94
C PHE A 55 -33.32 20.87 32.19
N GLU A 56 -34.02 20.76 33.33
CA GLU A 56 -33.47 20.20 34.57
C GLU A 56 -33.32 18.67 34.50
N LEU A 57 -34.33 17.95 34.03
CA LEU A 57 -34.21 16.51 33.73
C LEU A 57 -33.09 16.22 32.72
N GLY A 58 -32.96 17.03 31.66
CA GLY A 58 -31.83 16.89 30.73
C GLY A 58 -30.47 17.12 31.39
N ARG A 59 -30.34 18.19 32.19
CA ARG A 59 -29.10 18.54 32.91
C ARG A 59 -28.62 17.43 33.85
N LEU A 60 -29.54 16.72 34.52
CA LEU A 60 -29.21 15.62 35.44
C LEU A 60 -28.43 14.47 34.76
N LEU A 61 -28.60 14.24 33.45
CA LEU A 61 -27.82 13.22 32.74
C LEU A 61 -26.30 13.54 32.68
N TRP A 62 -25.93 14.82 32.76
CA TRP A 62 -24.54 15.29 32.64
C TRP A 62 -23.92 15.68 34.00
N ASP A 63 -24.58 16.58 34.76
CA ASP A 63 -24.04 17.18 35.99
C ASP A 63 -23.78 16.14 37.10
N LEU A 64 -24.40 14.97 37.02
CA LEU A 64 -24.33 13.92 38.02
C LEU A 64 -23.03 13.10 38.00
N GLY A 65 -22.22 13.15 36.93
CA GLY A 65 -20.96 12.40 36.82
C GLY A 65 -21.15 10.92 37.13
N SER A 66 -20.47 10.39 38.16
CA SER A 66 -20.64 8.99 38.61
C SER A 66 -22.06 8.58 39.02
N ARG A 67 -22.99 9.52 39.22
CA ARG A 67 -24.42 9.27 39.45
C ARG A 67 -25.27 9.29 38.17
N ALA A 68 -24.69 9.63 37.01
CA ALA A 68 -25.42 9.62 35.73
C ALA A 68 -25.93 8.22 35.38
N ARG A 69 -25.20 7.16 35.74
CA ARG A 69 -25.68 5.77 35.59
C ARG A 69 -26.93 5.50 36.42
N TYR A 70 -26.98 5.94 37.68
CA TYR A 70 -28.18 5.82 38.52
C TYR A 70 -29.42 6.55 37.93
N PHE A 71 -29.22 7.72 37.31
CA PHE A 71 -30.29 8.41 36.57
C PHE A 71 -30.76 7.58 35.36
N PHE A 72 -29.81 7.02 34.61
CA PHE A 72 -30.09 6.19 33.43
C PHE A 72 -30.79 4.86 33.78
N ASP A 73 -30.40 4.22 34.88
CA ASP A 73 -31.07 3.02 35.41
C ASP A 73 -32.53 3.35 35.79
N LYS A 74 -32.78 4.53 36.39
CA LYS A 74 -34.13 5.01 36.71
C LYS A 74 -34.95 5.44 35.49
N LEU A 75 -34.31 5.94 34.45
CA LEU A 75 -34.95 6.20 33.15
C LEU A 75 -35.39 4.88 32.48
N THR A 76 -34.58 3.82 32.63
CA THR A 76 -34.94 2.47 32.17
C THR A 76 -36.09 1.86 32.98
N GLU A 77 -36.11 2.04 34.30
CA GLU A 77 -37.21 1.62 35.17
C GLU A 77 -38.53 2.35 34.85
N ALA A 78 -38.47 3.66 34.58
CA ALA A 78 -39.64 4.44 34.17
C ALA A 78 -40.18 3.98 32.81
N PHE A 79 -39.31 3.77 31.81
CA PHE A 79 -39.69 3.25 30.50
C PHE A 79 -40.35 1.87 30.60
N LYS A 80 -39.75 0.91 31.34
CA LYS A 80 -40.33 -0.43 31.50
C LYS A 80 -41.73 -0.38 32.10
N GLN A 81 -41.96 0.50 33.09
CA GLN A 81 -43.28 0.65 33.70
C GLN A 81 -44.29 1.32 32.76
N VAL A 82 -43.91 2.35 31.98
CA VAL A 82 -44.82 2.98 31.01
C VAL A 82 -45.10 2.07 29.82
N ALA A 83 -44.14 1.26 29.37
CA ALA A 83 -44.35 0.24 28.33
C ALA A 83 -45.35 -0.84 28.77
N LEU A 84 -45.29 -1.27 30.03
CA LEU A 84 -46.28 -2.18 30.64
C LEU A 84 -47.66 -1.54 30.86
N GLU A 85 -47.72 -0.22 31.06
CA GLU A 85 -48.98 0.54 31.19
C GLU A 85 -49.66 0.79 29.83
N LEU A 86 -48.92 0.77 28.71
CA LEU A 86 -49.40 1.05 27.36
C LEU A 86 -49.62 -0.19 26.48
N SER A 87 -49.18 -1.38 26.91
CA SER A 87 -49.38 -2.62 26.16
C SER A 87 -50.72 -3.30 26.49
N ASP A 88 -51.58 -3.49 25.49
CA ASP A 88 -52.83 -4.27 25.62
C ASP A 88 -52.61 -5.78 25.95
N TYR A 89 -51.35 -6.23 25.94
CA TYR A 89 -50.95 -7.61 26.20
C TYR A 89 -50.25 -7.77 27.56
N SER A 90 -50.49 -8.90 28.24
CA SER A 90 -49.78 -9.26 29.47
C SER A 90 -48.33 -9.69 29.19
N LEU A 91 -47.45 -8.72 29.02
CA LEU A 91 -46.01 -8.92 28.85
C LEU A 91 -45.39 -9.63 30.08
N PRO A 92 -44.52 -10.64 29.92
CA PRO A 92 -43.81 -11.26 31.03
C PRO A 92 -42.93 -10.28 31.83
N GLU A 93 -42.81 -10.49 33.14
CA GLU A 93 -41.98 -9.64 34.02
C GLU A 93 -40.50 -9.63 33.61
N ASP A 94 -40.02 -10.70 32.96
CA ASP A 94 -38.61 -10.91 32.58
C ASP A 94 -38.14 -10.15 31.31
N ILE A 95 -39.00 -9.38 30.61
CA ILE A 95 -38.56 -8.69 29.38
C ILE A 95 -37.39 -7.73 29.65
N LYS A 96 -36.31 -7.88 28.87
CA LYS A 96 -35.17 -6.95 28.79
C LYS A 96 -35.60 -5.67 28.06
N THR A 97 -35.38 -4.51 28.70
CA THR A 97 -35.66 -3.17 28.12
C THR A 97 -34.38 -2.35 28.05
N LYS A 98 -34.14 -1.63 26.95
CA LYS A 98 -32.98 -0.73 26.75
C LYS A 98 -33.44 0.65 26.21
N ILE A 99 -32.69 1.71 26.54
CA ILE A 99 -32.84 3.04 25.92
C ILE A 99 -31.54 3.46 25.24
N LYS A 100 -31.59 3.65 23.92
CA LYS A 100 -30.49 4.21 23.13
C LYS A 100 -30.63 5.73 23.07
N ILE A 101 -29.68 6.47 23.62
CA ILE A 101 -29.68 7.95 23.51
C ILE A 101 -28.96 8.38 22.22
N ILE A 102 -29.50 9.38 21.53
CA ILE A 102 -28.89 10.00 20.34
C ILE A 102 -28.93 11.53 20.39
N LYS A 103 -28.07 12.16 19.59
CA LYS A 103 -28.06 13.60 19.22
C LYS A 103 -28.07 14.55 20.42
N PHE A 104 -26.86 14.87 20.92
CA PHE A 104 -26.67 16.12 21.65
C PHE A 104 -26.85 17.30 20.67
N GLY A 105 -27.69 18.27 21.02
CA GLY A 105 -28.05 19.37 20.12
C GLY A 105 -26.87 20.26 19.73
N SER A 106 -26.94 20.86 18.55
CA SER A 106 -25.89 21.71 17.94
C SER A 106 -25.38 22.86 18.83
N ASN A 107 -26.19 23.30 19.80
CA ASN A 107 -25.85 24.37 20.73
C ASN A 107 -24.91 23.94 21.88
N ARG A 108 -24.49 22.67 21.99
CA ARG A 108 -23.63 22.17 23.08
C ARG A 108 -22.49 21.26 22.58
N SER A 109 -21.39 21.90 22.19
CA SER A 109 -20.09 21.25 21.90
C SER A 109 -19.57 20.38 23.04
N ASP A 110 -19.86 20.75 24.28
CA ASP A 110 -19.10 20.34 25.48
C ASP A 110 -19.32 18.87 25.88
N LEU A 111 -20.35 18.23 25.32
CA LEU A 111 -20.67 16.80 25.49
C LEU A 111 -20.08 15.92 24.38
N VAL A 112 -19.52 16.54 23.33
CA VAL A 112 -18.94 15.86 22.18
C VAL A 112 -17.42 15.86 22.30
N ARG A 113 -16.80 14.69 22.13
CA ARG A 113 -15.35 14.49 22.18
C ARG A 113 -14.86 14.06 20.80
N TYR A 114 -13.99 14.88 20.20
CA TYR A 114 -13.23 14.54 18.97
C TYR A 114 -11.78 14.11 19.28
N GLU A 115 -11.33 14.35 20.51
CA GLU A 115 -10.10 13.83 21.11
C GLU A 115 -10.44 12.72 22.11
N ILE A 116 -9.47 11.88 22.48
CA ILE A 116 -9.69 10.82 23.48
C ILE A 116 -10.19 11.39 24.83
N PRO A 117 -11.22 10.77 25.44
CA PRO A 117 -11.70 11.14 26.78
C PRO A 117 -10.61 11.05 27.85
N ASN A 118 -10.53 12.09 28.69
CA ASN A 118 -9.53 12.21 29.75
C ASN A 118 -10.10 11.75 31.10
N CYS A 119 -9.25 11.70 32.14
CA CYS A 119 -9.67 11.34 33.50
C CYS A 119 -10.75 12.26 34.10
N GLN A 120 -10.99 13.45 33.51
CA GLN A 120 -12.07 14.36 33.88
C GLN A 120 -13.45 13.89 33.36
N ASP A 121 -13.50 13.16 32.24
CA ASP A 121 -14.75 12.65 31.65
C ASP A 121 -15.27 11.39 32.40
N ARG A 122 -14.50 10.87 33.37
CA ARG A 122 -14.81 9.64 34.13
C ARG A 122 -16.18 9.69 34.77
N GLY A 123 -17.01 8.68 34.47
CA GLY A 123 -18.37 8.51 34.96
C GLY A 123 -19.42 9.32 34.19
N HIS A 124 -19.02 10.36 33.44
CA HIS A 124 -19.94 11.14 32.63
C HIS A 124 -20.39 10.37 31.39
N PHE A 125 -21.59 10.70 30.92
CA PHE A 125 -22.13 10.25 29.64
C PHE A 125 -21.73 11.23 28.53
N ILE A 126 -21.02 10.75 27.51
CA ILE A 126 -20.44 11.56 26.43
C ILE A 126 -20.75 10.99 25.05
N CYS A 127 -20.55 11.79 24.00
CA CYS A 127 -20.47 11.31 22.62
C CYS A 127 -19.02 11.39 22.11
N PHE A 128 -18.34 10.25 22.00
CA PHE A 128 -17.01 10.18 21.38
C PHE A 128 -17.14 9.91 19.87
N HIS A 129 -16.48 10.74 19.06
CA HIS A 129 -16.42 10.59 17.60
C HIS A 129 -15.04 10.10 17.18
N GLY A 130 -14.99 9.07 16.34
CA GLY A 130 -13.74 8.55 15.80
C GLY A 130 -13.92 7.43 14.79
N THR A 131 -12.82 6.97 14.22
CA THR A 131 -12.80 5.90 13.20
C THR A 131 -12.53 4.55 13.86
N VAL A 132 -13.33 3.51 13.59
CA VAL A 132 -13.09 2.16 14.13
C VAL A 132 -11.87 1.54 13.44
N ILE A 133 -10.69 1.54 14.07
CA ILE A 133 -9.50 0.87 13.52
C ILE A 133 -9.75 -0.65 13.47
N ARG A 134 -10.28 -1.18 14.57
CA ARG A 134 -10.17 -2.62 14.86
C ARG A 134 -11.33 -3.11 15.70
N VAL A 135 -11.88 -4.25 15.29
CA VAL A 135 -13.00 -4.93 15.93
C VAL A 135 -12.53 -6.29 16.45
N GLY A 136 -12.72 -6.55 17.74
CA GLY A 136 -12.37 -7.81 18.38
C GLY A 136 -13.28 -8.98 17.98
N THR A 137 -12.90 -10.18 18.36
CA THR A 137 -13.78 -11.36 18.30
C THR A 137 -14.92 -11.19 19.31
N PRO A 138 -16.19 -11.39 18.91
CA PRO A 138 -17.29 -11.44 19.86
C PRO A 138 -17.14 -12.66 20.78
N TYR A 139 -17.59 -12.53 22.03
CA TYR A 139 -17.69 -13.66 22.96
C TYR A 139 -18.85 -13.47 23.94
N VAL A 140 -19.51 -14.57 24.30
CA VAL A 140 -20.59 -14.58 25.30
C VAL A 140 -20.00 -14.58 26.71
N PHE A 141 -20.65 -13.93 27.68
CA PHE A 141 -20.28 -14.01 29.09
C PHE A 141 -21.47 -14.01 30.05
N ASP A 142 -21.26 -14.56 31.25
CA ASP A 142 -22.21 -14.50 32.36
C ASP A 142 -22.37 -13.03 32.84
N ALA A 143 -23.48 -12.37 32.50
CA ALA A 143 -23.83 -11.06 33.07
C ALA A 143 -24.26 -11.19 34.53
N THR A 144 -25.08 -12.20 34.83
CA THR A 144 -25.45 -12.59 36.19
C THR A 144 -25.07 -14.04 36.42
N ARG A 145 -24.45 -14.33 37.57
CA ARG A 145 -24.19 -15.71 38.01
C ARG A 145 -24.74 -15.95 39.40
N SER A 146 -25.56 -16.99 39.51
CA SER A 146 -26.20 -17.42 40.75
C SER A 146 -25.28 -18.35 41.55
N TYR A 147 -25.12 -18.03 42.83
CA TYR A 147 -24.32 -18.77 43.81
C TYR A 147 -25.20 -19.19 44.99
N GLN A 148 -25.12 -20.46 45.39
CA GLN A 148 -25.78 -20.95 46.58
C GLN A 148 -24.83 -20.89 47.79
N CYS A 149 -25.31 -20.34 48.90
CA CYS A 149 -24.67 -20.47 50.20
C CYS A 149 -24.70 -21.93 50.66
N GLU A 150 -23.56 -22.50 51.06
CA GLU A 150 -23.50 -23.92 51.46
C GLU A 150 -24.05 -24.19 52.88
N GLU A 151 -24.17 -23.17 53.74
CA GLU A 151 -24.68 -23.31 55.12
C GLU A 151 -26.20 -23.07 55.23
N CYS A 152 -26.74 -22.04 54.59
CA CYS A 152 -28.18 -21.67 54.69
C CYS A 152 -28.96 -21.81 53.38
N GLY A 153 -28.34 -22.33 52.31
CA GLY A 153 -29.01 -22.65 51.04
C GLY A 153 -29.48 -21.45 50.20
N SER A 154 -29.37 -20.21 50.69
CA SER A 154 -29.83 -19.01 50.01
C SER A 154 -29.09 -18.76 48.70
N ILE A 155 -29.82 -18.34 47.66
CA ILE A 155 -29.27 -17.99 46.35
C ILE A 155 -28.87 -16.51 46.33
N VAL A 156 -27.61 -16.25 46.00
CA VAL A 156 -26.98 -14.94 45.84
C VAL A 156 -26.66 -14.76 44.36
N ALA A 157 -27.40 -13.89 43.67
CA ALA A 157 -27.06 -13.50 42.30
C ALA A 157 -25.96 -12.43 42.32
N VAL A 158 -24.82 -12.71 41.69
CA VAL A 158 -23.75 -11.75 41.49
C VAL A 158 -23.81 -11.24 40.05
N THR A 159 -24.15 -9.97 39.88
CA THR A 159 -23.92 -9.21 38.65
C THR A 159 -22.42 -8.96 38.49
N LYS A 160 -21.87 -9.26 37.31
CA LYS A 160 -20.50 -8.90 36.97
C LYS A 160 -20.44 -7.41 36.62
N SER A 161 -19.57 -6.65 37.29
CA SER A 161 -19.30 -5.26 36.90
C SER A 161 -18.38 -5.20 35.67
N SER A 162 -18.74 -4.37 34.70
CA SER A 162 -18.01 -4.14 33.44
C SER A 162 -16.57 -3.60 33.64
N ASN A 163 -16.29 -3.02 34.81
CA ASN A 163 -15.02 -2.38 35.16
C ASN A 163 -13.84 -3.36 35.41
N MET A 164 -14.07 -4.69 35.46
CA MET A 164 -13.02 -5.65 35.86
C MET A 164 -12.75 -6.76 34.83
N GLU A 165 -11.49 -6.82 34.37
CA GLU A 165 -11.06 -7.76 33.36
C GLU A 165 -10.84 -9.17 33.95
N LYS A 166 -11.76 -10.09 33.63
CA LYS A 166 -11.64 -11.56 33.81
C LYS A 166 -11.48 -12.05 35.27
N ILE A 167 -11.95 -11.30 36.27
CA ILE A 167 -12.07 -11.80 37.65
C ILE A 167 -13.37 -12.61 37.80
N LYS A 168 -13.26 -13.87 38.24
CA LYS A 168 -14.42 -14.68 38.69
C LYS A 168 -14.89 -14.21 40.07
N LEU A 169 -15.77 -13.22 40.09
CA LEU A 169 -16.35 -12.65 41.31
C LEU A 169 -17.22 -13.69 42.03
N LYS A 170 -16.68 -14.35 43.06
CA LYS A 170 -17.48 -15.00 44.09
C LYS A 170 -18.03 -13.95 45.07
N PRO A 171 -19.24 -14.11 45.62
CA PRO A 171 -19.72 -13.23 46.68
C PRO A 171 -18.86 -13.38 47.94
N THR A 172 -18.71 -12.29 48.69
CA THR A 172 -17.83 -12.20 49.88
C THR A 172 -18.56 -12.41 51.22
N ARG A 173 -19.90 -12.41 51.19
CA ARG A 173 -20.79 -12.63 52.34
C ARG A 173 -22.14 -13.13 51.85
N CYS A 174 -22.92 -13.72 52.75
CA CYS A 174 -24.28 -14.18 52.44
C CYS A 174 -25.24 -12.99 52.24
N SER A 175 -26.37 -13.23 51.55
CA SER A 175 -27.48 -12.27 51.48
C SER A 175 -28.43 -12.34 52.68
N ASN A 176 -28.36 -13.40 53.49
CA ASN A 176 -29.13 -13.51 54.73
C ASN A 176 -28.35 -12.87 55.89
N GLU A 177 -28.96 -11.93 56.60
CA GLU A 177 -28.29 -11.12 57.63
C GLU A 177 -27.82 -11.95 58.84
N ASP A 178 -28.52 -13.05 59.14
CA ASP A 178 -28.15 -14.01 60.20
C ASP A 178 -27.01 -14.97 59.82
N CYS A 179 -26.46 -14.89 58.61
CA CYS A 179 -25.52 -15.90 58.06
C CYS A 179 -24.13 -15.32 57.74
N THR A 180 -23.11 -15.71 58.53
CA THR A 180 -21.73 -15.26 58.38
C THR A 180 -20.89 -16.05 57.37
N SER A 181 -21.50 -16.97 56.60
CA SER A 181 -20.77 -17.85 55.68
C SER A 181 -20.04 -17.09 54.55
N VAL A 182 -18.89 -17.63 54.14
CA VAL A 182 -18.07 -17.14 53.00
C VAL A 182 -17.89 -18.24 51.93
N GLN A 183 -18.52 -19.41 52.11
CA GLN A 183 -18.41 -20.54 51.18
C GLN A 183 -19.64 -20.62 50.27
N PHE A 184 -19.38 -20.57 48.97
CA PHE A 184 -20.38 -20.42 47.92
C PHE A 184 -20.11 -21.38 46.75
N LYS A 185 -21.16 -22.12 46.41
CA LYS A 185 -21.22 -23.07 45.30
C LYS A 185 -21.92 -22.40 44.13
N SER A 186 -21.28 -22.35 42.96
CA SER A 186 -22.00 -21.92 41.74
C SER A 186 -23.01 -22.99 41.35
N LEU A 187 -24.23 -22.58 41.00
CA LEU A 187 -25.18 -23.47 40.33
C LEU A 187 -24.61 -23.92 38.96
N LYS A 188 -25.11 -25.06 38.46
CA LYS A 188 -24.65 -25.70 37.21
C LYS A 188 -25.60 -25.40 36.05
N GLU A 189 -25.10 -25.62 34.83
CA GLU A 189 -25.72 -25.27 33.54
C GLU A 189 -26.98 -26.08 33.17
N THR A 190 -27.74 -26.59 34.15
CA THR A 190 -28.93 -27.45 33.93
C THR A 190 -30.27 -26.79 34.28
N ASP A 191 -30.26 -25.58 34.86
CA ASP A 191 -31.45 -24.81 35.18
C ASP A 191 -31.48 -23.51 34.34
N ASP A 192 -32.08 -23.56 33.14
CA ASP A 192 -32.07 -22.51 32.11
C ASP A 192 -32.49 -21.11 32.60
N LYS A 193 -33.22 -21.02 33.72
CA LYS A 193 -33.73 -19.76 34.29
C LYS A 193 -32.72 -19.01 35.17
N THR A 194 -31.48 -19.48 35.32
CA THR A 194 -30.57 -19.03 36.40
C THR A 194 -29.26 -18.37 35.96
N ILE A 195 -29.03 -18.26 34.64
CA ILE A 195 -27.83 -17.66 34.03
C ILE A 195 -28.27 -16.65 32.96
N ASN A 196 -28.05 -15.35 33.19
CA ASN A 196 -28.25 -14.34 32.15
C ASN A 196 -26.96 -14.23 31.34
N LEU A 197 -26.98 -14.72 30.10
CA LEU A 197 -25.91 -14.53 29.13
C LEU A 197 -26.08 -13.18 28.41
N SER A 198 -24.95 -12.57 28.10
CA SER A 198 -24.85 -11.35 27.28
C SER A 198 -23.66 -11.47 26.33
N ASP A 199 -23.83 -10.97 25.10
CA ASP A 199 -22.75 -10.92 24.12
C ASP A 199 -21.85 -9.71 24.40
N TYR A 200 -20.54 -9.89 24.23
CA TYR A 200 -19.53 -8.84 24.41
C TYR A 200 -18.65 -8.71 23.17
N ARG A 201 -18.31 -7.47 22.83
CA ARG A 201 -17.22 -7.15 21.89
C ARG A 201 -16.42 -5.96 22.38
N GLU A 202 -15.14 -5.98 22.10
CA GLU A 202 -14.27 -4.82 22.29
C GLU A 202 -13.83 -4.29 20.92
N ILE A 203 -13.92 -2.99 20.73
CA ILE A 203 -13.41 -2.28 19.54
C ILE A 203 -12.35 -1.25 19.97
N LYS A 204 -11.43 -0.92 19.06
CA LYS A 204 -10.50 0.21 19.21
C LYS A 204 -10.84 1.28 18.17
N VAL A 205 -11.04 2.50 18.65
CA VAL A 205 -11.50 3.67 17.88
C VAL A 205 -10.45 4.77 17.94
N GLN A 206 -10.18 5.45 16.84
CA GLN A 206 -9.13 6.47 16.71
C GLN A 206 -9.69 7.89 16.61
N GLU A 207 -8.91 8.86 17.07
CA GLU A 207 -9.11 10.29 16.73
C GLU A 207 -9.06 10.45 15.20
N SER A 208 -10.09 11.04 14.58
CA SER A 208 -10.23 11.08 13.11
C SER A 208 -9.16 11.94 12.45
N LEU A 209 -8.43 11.35 11.49
CA LEU A 209 -7.26 11.94 10.81
C LEU A 209 -7.51 13.33 10.21
N GLN A 210 -8.74 13.62 9.77
CA GLN A 210 -9.08 14.93 9.17
C GLN A 210 -9.10 16.09 10.18
N ARG A 211 -9.07 15.80 11.50
CA ARG A 211 -9.20 16.80 12.57
C ARG A 211 -8.00 16.87 13.51
N VAL A 212 -7.06 15.92 13.43
CA VAL A 212 -5.86 15.90 14.26
C VAL A 212 -4.90 17.00 13.83
N THR A 213 -4.41 17.78 14.78
CA THR A 213 -3.45 18.87 14.53
C THR A 213 -2.08 18.32 14.14
N SER A 214 -1.43 18.97 13.17
CA SER A 214 -0.44 18.37 12.23
C SER A 214 0.88 17.81 12.81
N ASN A 215 1.05 17.78 14.13
CA ASN A 215 2.25 17.26 14.81
C ASN A 215 1.96 16.13 15.82
N ASN A 216 0.70 15.80 16.12
CA ASN A 216 0.35 14.76 17.09
C ASN A 216 0.02 13.43 16.41
N LEU A 217 0.52 12.32 16.97
CA LEU A 217 0.18 10.99 16.49
C LEU A 217 -1.25 10.62 16.95
N PRO A 218 -2.18 10.26 16.05
CA PRO A 218 -3.58 10.00 16.37
C PRO A 218 -3.72 8.81 17.32
N ARG A 219 -4.28 9.04 18.52
CA ARG A 219 -4.36 8.04 19.58
C ARG A 219 -5.60 7.16 19.40
N SER A 220 -5.58 5.95 20.00
CA SER A 220 -6.72 5.03 20.01
C SER A 220 -7.28 4.76 21.41
N PHE A 221 -8.59 4.61 21.50
CA PHE A 221 -9.37 4.36 22.71
C PHE A 221 -10.13 3.04 22.60
N SER A 222 -10.26 2.30 23.71
CA SER A 222 -11.02 1.05 23.75
C SER A 222 -12.48 1.28 24.14
N VAL A 223 -13.39 0.65 23.41
CA VAL A 223 -14.84 0.75 23.62
C VAL A 223 -15.44 -0.64 23.74
N ILE A 224 -16.36 -0.80 24.68
CA ILE A 224 -17.09 -2.04 24.97
C ILE A 224 -18.47 -1.94 24.32
N LEU A 225 -18.87 -2.99 23.60
CA LEU A 225 -20.17 -3.18 22.98
C LEU A 225 -20.84 -4.42 23.62
N GLU A 226 -22.12 -4.32 23.99
CA GLU A 226 -22.86 -5.39 24.66
C GLU A 226 -24.20 -5.70 23.94
N ASP A 227 -24.58 -6.98 23.94
CA ASP A 227 -25.72 -7.56 23.22
C ASP A 227 -25.90 -7.03 21.77
N ASP A 228 -26.98 -6.28 21.51
CA ASP A 228 -27.40 -5.74 20.22
C ASP A 228 -26.43 -4.73 19.58
N LEU A 229 -25.45 -4.23 20.32
CA LEU A 229 -24.39 -3.37 19.77
C LEU A 229 -23.19 -4.17 19.23
N VAL A 230 -23.09 -5.47 19.50
CA VAL A 230 -21.93 -6.31 19.17
C VAL A 230 -21.58 -6.33 17.68
N GLU A 231 -22.55 -6.14 16.78
CA GLU A 231 -22.34 -6.14 15.32
C GLU A 231 -22.54 -4.74 14.68
N ALA A 232 -22.72 -3.68 15.47
CA ALA A 232 -23.19 -2.37 15.01
C ALA A 232 -22.18 -1.54 14.18
N CYS A 233 -20.90 -1.94 14.07
CA CYS A 233 -19.88 -1.21 13.32
C CYS A 233 -18.79 -2.14 12.76
N LYS A 234 -18.23 -1.78 11.59
CA LYS A 234 -17.14 -2.51 10.93
C LYS A 234 -15.80 -1.76 11.10
N PRO A 235 -14.65 -2.44 10.95
CA PRO A 235 -13.37 -1.75 10.80
C PRO A 235 -13.43 -0.77 9.61
N GLY A 236 -13.12 0.49 9.85
CA GLY A 236 -13.19 1.59 8.88
C GLY A 236 -14.40 2.51 8.98
N ASP A 237 -15.42 2.16 9.76
CA ASP A 237 -16.55 3.07 9.98
C ASP A 237 -16.16 4.24 10.88
N ASP A 238 -16.43 5.47 10.44
CA ASP A 238 -16.52 6.62 11.33
C ASP A 238 -17.80 6.51 12.15
N VAL A 239 -17.68 6.63 13.47
CA VAL A 239 -18.75 6.38 14.44
C VAL A 239 -18.86 7.51 15.46
N ALA A 240 -20.10 7.83 15.82
CA ALA A 240 -20.46 8.63 16.99
C ALA A 240 -20.99 7.68 18.07
N ILE A 241 -20.21 7.46 19.11
CA ILE A 241 -20.51 6.51 20.19
C ILE A 241 -20.97 7.27 21.42
N TYR A 242 -22.18 6.98 21.87
CA TYR A 242 -22.80 7.55 23.06
C TYR A 242 -22.62 6.56 24.22
N GLY A 243 -21.92 6.95 25.29
CA GLY A 243 -21.50 6.00 26.31
C GLY A 243 -20.94 6.62 27.58
N PHE A 244 -20.71 5.77 28.59
CA PHE A 244 -20.13 6.14 29.88
C PHE A 244 -18.62 5.87 29.89
N VAL A 245 -17.80 6.84 30.33
CA VAL A 245 -16.36 6.63 30.51
C VAL A 245 -16.08 5.95 31.85
N GLN A 246 -15.32 4.86 31.89
CA GLN A 246 -15.06 4.11 33.13
C GLN A 246 -13.63 3.54 33.23
N ASP A 247 -13.28 3.06 34.43
CA ASP A 247 -11.97 2.49 34.74
C ASP A 247 -11.97 0.97 34.51
N ARG A 248 -11.29 0.50 33.45
CA ARG A 248 -10.94 -0.92 33.32
C ARG A 248 -9.74 -1.22 34.20
N TRP A 249 -9.93 -2.08 35.19
CA TRP A 249 -8.87 -2.62 36.04
C TRP A 249 -8.28 -3.88 35.43
N ARG A 250 -6.94 -3.90 35.27
CA ARG A 250 -6.20 -5.12 34.92
C ARG A 250 -6.16 -6.10 36.10
N PRO A 251 -6.01 -7.42 35.86
CA PRO A 251 -5.89 -8.41 36.93
C PRO A 251 -4.75 -8.06 37.90
N VAL A 252 -5.07 -7.96 39.20
CA VAL A 252 -4.10 -7.59 40.24
C VAL A 252 -3.12 -8.74 40.47
N GLN A 253 -1.83 -8.47 40.31
CA GLN A 253 -0.75 -9.41 40.62
C GLN A 253 -0.14 -9.07 41.99
N VAL A 254 0.09 -10.09 42.82
CA VAL A 254 0.68 -9.90 44.16
C VAL A 254 2.08 -9.32 44.03
N GLY A 255 2.32 -8.16 44.65
CA GLY A 255 3.59 -7.41 44.55
C GLY A 255 3.69 -6.46 43.35
N GLY A 256 2.76 -6.50 42.40
CA GLY A 256 2.71 -5.57 41.25
C GLY A 256 2.01 -4.24 41.58
N ARG A 257 2.41 -3.16 40.91
CA ARG A 257 1.61 -1.90 40.91
C ARG A 257 0.31 -2.14 40.13
N GLY A 258 -0.83 -1.81 40.73
CA GLY A 258 -2.13 -1.87 40.05
C GLY A 258 -2.16 -0.96 38.82
N GLN A 259 -2.67 -1.46 37.70
CA GLN A 259 -2.77 -0.72 36.44
C GLN A 259 -4.24 -0.57 36.02
N THR A 260 -4.65 0.68 35.82
CA THR A 260 -5.95 1.06 35.27
C THR A 260 -5.79 1.62 33.85
N SER A 261 -6.83 1.47 33.05
CA SER A 261 -6.97 2.11 31.74
C SER A 261 -8.41 2.58 31.58
N LEU A 262 -8.63 3.78 31.06
CA LEU A 262 -9.97 4.25 30.72
C LEU A 262 -10.53 3.48 29.51
N CYS A 263 -11.83 3.21 29.52
CA CYS A 263 -12.58 2.72 28.36
C CYS A 263 -13.97 3.36 28.32
N LEU A 264 -14.63 3.28 27.15
CA LEU A 264 -16.03 3.67 26.99
C LEU A 264 -16.94 2.44 27.05
N GLU A 265 -18.03 2.50 27.80
CA GLU A 265 -19.14 1.54 27.70
C GLU A 265 -20.20 2.14 26.78
N ALA A 266 -20.39 1.56 25.59
CA ALA A 266 -21.31 2.10 24.59
C ALA A 266 -22.77 1.79 24.98
N ASN A 267 -23.58 2.83 25.14
CA ASN A 267 -25.03 2.70 25.20
C ASN A 267 -25.67 2.78 23.80
N ASN A 268 -25.02 3.47 22.86
CA ASN A 268 -25.41 3.46 21.46
C ASN A 268 -24.21 3.76 20.54
N VAL A 269 -24.21 3.18 19.34
CA VAL A 269 -23.24 3.42 18.27
C VAL A 269 -24.00 3.89 17.04
N VAL A 270 -23.70 5.10 16.56
CA VAL A 270 -24.24 5.62 15.30
C VAL A 270 -23.11 5.66 14.27
N VAL A 271 -23.22 4.87 13.20
CA VAL A 271 -22.29 4.89 12.08
C VAL A 271 -22.54 6.13 11.23
N LEU A 272 -21.56 7.03 11.18
CA LEU A 272 -21.62 8.29 10.41
C LEU A 272 -21.40 8.06 8.91
N ASN A 273 -20.78 6.92 8.57
CA ASN A 273 -20.56 6.45 7.20
C ASN A 273 -21.78 5.73 6.60
N ASP A 274 -22.88 5.56 7.35
CA ASP A 274 -24.11 4.97 6.83
C ASP A 274 -24.85 6.00 5.96
N GLN A 275 -25.25 5.57 4.76
CA GLN A 275 -25.89 6.39 3.74
C GLN A 275 -27.22 6.99 4.23
N THR A 276 -27.86 6.31 5.20
CA THR A 276 -29.16 6.71 5.78
C THR A 276 -29.05 7.73 6.92
N ALA A 277 -27.93 7.77 7.64
CA ALA A 277 -27.84 8.47 8.93
C ALA A 277 -27.52 9.98 8.82
N SER A 278 -27.03 10.40 7.65
CA SER A 278 -26.49 11.75 7.40
C SER A 278 -27.39 12.64 6.53
N VAL A 279 -28.25 12.05 5.69
CA VAL A 279 -29.21 12.77 4.84
C VAL A 279 -30.29 13.44 5.71
N SER A 280 -30.66 14.69 5.39
CA SER A 280 -31.75 15.36 6.10
C SER A 280 -33.13 14.82 5.65
N PRO A 281 -34.11 14.61 6.55
CA PRO A 281 -35.38 13.96 6.18
C PRO A 281 -36.23 14.69 5.13
N HIS A 282 -35.97 15.97 4.86
CA HIS A 282 -36.69 16.77 3.85
C HIS A 282 -35.91 16.90 2.52
N ALA A 283 -34.71 16.31 2.43
CA ALA A 283 -33.84 16.47 1.26
C ALA A 283 -34.41 15.77 0.03
N TYR A 284 -35.05 14.60 0.18
CA TYR A 284 -35.64 13.84 -0.92
C TYR A 284 -36.67 14.70 -1.67
N ASP A 285 -37.65 15.23 -0.94
CA ASP A 285 -38.70 16.11 -1.45
C ASP A 285 -38.12 17.37 -2.14
N GLU A 286 -37.05 17.97 -1.59
CA GLU A 286 -36.38 19.13 -2.20
C GLU A 286 -35.72 18.79 -3.56
N PHE A 287 -35.21 17.56 -3.72
CA PHE A 287 -34.62 17.11 -4.98
C PHE A 287 -35.66 16.63 -6.00
N GLU A 288 -36.72 15.95 -5.57
CA GLU A 288 -37.83 15.55 -6.43
C GLU A 288 -38.58 16.79 -6.97
N GLN A 289 -38.82 17.79 -6.12
CA GLN A 289 -39.32 19.11 -6.56
C GLN A 289 -38.37 19.81 -7.53
N TYR A 290 -37.05 19.79 -7.28
CA TYR A 290 -36.07 20.38 -8.20
C TYR A 290 -36.12 19.76 -9.61
N TRP A 291 -36.29 18.44 -9.72
CA TRP A 291 -36.39 17.78 -11.03
C TRP A 291 -37.77 17.93 -11.67
N HIS A 292 -38.86 18.00 -10.90
CA HIS A 292 -40.17 18.38 -11.43
C HIS A 292 -40.19 19.81 -11.99
N ASP A 293 -39.66 20.81 -11.25
CA ASP A 293 -39.57 22.21 -11.68
C ASP A 293 -38.80 22.38 -13.01
N ASN A 294 -37.78 21.55 -13.25
CA ASN A 294 -36.87 21.67 -14.39
C ASN A 294 -37.00 20.52 -15.41
N HIS A 295 -38.10 19.75 -15.37
CA HIS A 295 -38.30 18.58 -16.25
C HIS A 295 -38.30 18.93 -17.76
N ARG A 296 -38.56 20.20 -18.11
CA ARG A 296 -38.52 20.70 -19.50
C ARG A 296 -37.12 21.10 -20.00
N THR A 297 -36.11 21.16 -19.12
CA THR A 297 -34.72 21.56 -19.45
C THR A 297 -33.72 20.70 -18.66
N PRO A 298 -33.76 19.36 -18.80
CA PRO A 298 -33.00 18.45 -17.96
C PRO A 298 -31.48 18.62 -18.13
N ILE A 299 -31.02 19.06 -19.31
CA ILE A 299 -29.60 19.24 -19.63
C ILE A 299 -29.08 20.52 -18.96
N SER A 300 -29.84 21.61 -19.02
CA SER A 300 -29.57 22.83 -18.23
C SER A 300 -29.56 22.55 -16.72
N ALA A 301 -30.55 21.80 -16.21
CA ALA A 301 -30.67 21.44 -14.80
C ALA A 301 -29.49 20.59 -14.31
N ARG A 302 -29.04 19.61 -15.12
CA ARG A 302 -27.83 18.81 -14.90
C ARG A 302 -26.57 19.67 -14.95
N ASN A 303 -26.42 20.52 -15.97
CA ASN A 303 -25.24 21.36 -16.15
C ASN A 303 -25.02 22.31 -14.97
N ARG A 304 -26.09 22.77 -14.31
CA ARG A 304 -26.02 23.55 -13.06
C ARG A 304 -25.48 22.75 -11.86
N ILE A 305 -25.74 21.45 -11.77
CA ILE A 305 -25.11 20.56 -10.78
C ILE A 305 -23.63 20.36 -11.12
N LEU A 306 -23.30 20.11 -12.40
CA LEU A 306 -21.92 19.96 -12.88
C LEU A 306 -21.06 21.21 -12.66
N ALA A 307 -21.61 22.40 -12.87
CA ALA A 307 -20.94 23.68 -12.58
C ALA A 307 -20.67 23.88 -11.07
N SER A 308 -21.44 23.22 -10.20
CA SER A 308 -21.20 23.23 -8.75
C SER A 308 -20.07 22.27 -8.32
N ILE A 309 -19.59 21.38 -9.20
CA ILE A 309 -18.42 20.52 -8.97
C ILE A 309 -17.14 21.28 -9.30
N CYS A 310 -16.23 21.40 -8.34
CA CYS A 310 -14.99 22.19 -8.45
C CYS A 310 -15.21 23.62 -9.03
N PRO A 311 -16.02 24.49 -8.38
CA PRO A 311 -16.29 25.87 -8.84
C PRO A 311 -15.10 26.83 -8.63
N GLN A 312 -13.91 26.28 -8.43
CA GLN A 312 -12.62 27.00 -8.38
C GLN A 312 -11.81 26.78 -9.67
N LEU A 313 -12.28 25.90 -10.56
CA LEU A 313 -11.67 25.60 -11.85
C LEU A 313 -12.66 25.95 -12.97
N TYR A 314 -12.25 26.84 -13.86
CA TYR A 314 -13.01 27.19 -15.07
C TYR A 314 -13.11 25.99 -16.04
N GLY A 315 -14.12 26.00 -16.93
CA GLY A 315 -14.28 24.98 -17.98
C GLY A 315 -14.33 23.54 -17.44
N LEU A 316 -13.55 22.66 -18.07
CA LEU A 316 -13.38 21.24 -17.71
C LEU A 316 -14.71 20.45 -17.66
N TYR A 317 -15.66 20.80 -18.53
CA TYR A 317 -17.01 20.23 -18.56
C TYR A 317 -17.00 18.69 -18.69
N VAL A 318 -16.23 18.12 -19.63
CA VAL A 318 -16.15 16.66 -19.83
C VAL A 318 -15.59 15.94 -18.59
N VAL A 319 -14.59 16.54 -17.92
CA VAL A 319 -14.00 16.00 -16.68
C VAL A 319 -14.99 16.08 -15.51
N LYS A 320 -15.72 17.19 -15.38
CA LYS A 320 -16.77 17.36 -14.36
C LYS A 320 -17.94 16.39 -14.57
N LEU A 321 -18.38 16.18 -15.82
CA LEU A 321 -19.40 15.20 -16.19
C LEU A 321 -18.94 13.76 -15.86
N ALA A 322 -17.75 13.36 -16.29
CA ALA A 322 -17.21 12.04 -15.98
C ALA A 322 -17.17 11.77 -14.46
N ILE A 323 -16.66 12.72 -13.67
CA ILE A 323 -16.63 12.63 -12.21
C ILE A 323 -18.05 12.49 -11.63
N ALA A 324 -19.02 13.26 -12.11
CA ALA A 324 -20.42 13.16 -11.64
C ALA A 324 -21.03 11.77 -11.87
N LEU A 325 -20.78 11.15 -13.02
CA LEU A 325 -21.26 9.80 -13.32
C LEU A 325 -20.61 8.74 -12.41
N ILE A 326 -19.34 8.92 -12.05
CA ILE A 326 -18.63 7.99 -11.16
C ILE A 326 -19.03 8.17 -9.69
N LEU A 327 -19.44 9.38 -9.32
CA LEU A 327 -20.08 9.68 -8.03
C LEU A 327 -21.46 9.03 -7.93
N ALA A 328 -22.24 8.97 -9.03
CA ALA A 328 -23.57 8.34 -9.07
C ALA A 328 -23.51 6.80 -9.13
N GLY A 329 -22.63 6.24 -9.97
CA GLY A 329 -22.45 4.79 -10.15
C GLY A 329 -23.57 4.09 -10.94
N GLY A 330 -23.30 2.86 -11.41
CA GLY A 330 -24.29 2.03 -12.11
C GLY A 330 -25.20 1.21 -11.17
N VAL A 331 -25.94 0.26 -11.74
CA VAL A 331 -26.83 -0.68 -11.01
C VAL A 331 -26.12 -2.02 -10.78
N THR A 332 -26.35 -2.67 -9.64
CA THR A 332 -25.69 -3.95 -9.29
C THR A 332 -26.59 -5.13 -9.61
N ILE A 333 -26.33 -5.81 -10.74
CA ILE A 333 -27.11 -6.99 -11.13
C ILE A 333 -26.44 -8.24 -10.53
N SER A 334 -27.17 -8.96 -9.68
CA SER A 334 -26.78 -10.27 -9.16
C SER A 334 -27.86 -11.31 -9.48
N ASP A 335 -27.53 -12.24 -10.38
CA ASP A 335 -28.38 -13.39 -10.70
C ASP A 335 -28.10 -14.49 -9.68
N GLU A 336 -28.99 -14.65 -8.70
CA GLU A 336 -28.86 -15.67 -7.63
C GLU A 336 -28.92 -17.11 -8.16
N GLN A 337 -29.55 -17.34 -9.31
CA GLN A 337 -29.67 -18.68 -9.91
C GLN A 337 -28.40 -19.07 -10.69
N ARG A 338 -27.70 -18.10 -11.29
CA ARG A 338 -26.46 -18.32 -12.04
C ARG A 338 -25.18 -18.04 -11.24
N GLY A 339 -25.29 -17.37 -10.08
CA GLY A 339 -24.14 -16.97 -9.27
C GLY A 339 -23.28 -15.85 -9.87
N ILE A 340 -23.71 -15.26 -10.99
CA ILE A 340 -22.99 -14.20 -11.69
C ILE A 340 -23.39 -12.86 -11.07
N ARG A 341 -22.40 -12.10 -10.58
CA ARG A 341 -22.56 -10.71 -10.14
C ARG A 341 -21.89 -9.78 -11.13
N VAL A 342 -22.66 -8.93 -11.79
CA VAL A 342 -22.15 -7.87 -12.66
C VAL A 342 -21.72 -6.67 -11.80
N ARG A 343 -20.50 -6.19 -12.07
CA ARG A 343 -19.90 -4.99 -11.48
C ARG A 343 -20.70 -3.74 -11.86
N SER A 344 -21.09 -2.95 -10.86
CA SER A 344 -21.91 -1.73 -11.00
C SER A 344 -21.11 -0.42 -11.05
N GLN A 345 -20.06 -0.31 -10.24
CA GLN A 345 -19.27 0.91 -10.14
C GLN A 345 -18.39 1.10 -11.38
N PRO A 346 -18.30 2.31 -11.96
CA PRO A 346 -17.34 2.64 -13.00
C PRO A 346 -15.98 3.11 -12.40
N HIS A 347 -14.96 3.20 -13.24
CA HIS A 347 -13.60 3.64 -12.89
C HIS A 347 -13.07 4.68 -13.88
N LEU A 348 -12.23 5.61 -13.39
CA LEU A 348 -11.61 6.67 -14.20
C LEU A 348 -10.12 6.81 -13.94
N LEU A 349 -9.38 6.96 -15.03
CA LEU A 349 -7.98 7.38 -15.03
C LEU A 349 -7.85 8.76 -15.70
N LEU A 350 -7.39 9.75 -14.93
CA LEU A 350 -7.01 11.07 -15.43
C LEU A 350 -5.51 11.06 -15.78
N VAL A 351 -5.19 11.15 -17.06
CA VAL A 351 -3.79 11.23 -17.55
C VAL A 351 -3.50 12.63 -18.07
N GLY A 352 -2.30 13.15 -17.84
CA GLY A 352 -1.81 14.36 -18.51
C GLY A 352 -0.74 15.09 -17.72
N ASP A 353 -0.35 16.26 -18.17
CA ASP A 353 0.85 16.95 -17.70
C ASP A 353 0.71 17.54 -16.27
N PRO A 354 1.82 17.79 -15.55
CA PRO A 354 1.77 18.41 -14.22
C PRO A 354 1.17 19.82 -14.28
N GLY A 355 0.24 20.13 -13.38
CA GLY A 355 -0.41 21.45 -13.27
C GLY A 355 -1.89 21.48 -13.65
N THR A 356 -2.39 20.54 -14.47
CA THR A 356 -3.75 20.54 -15.03
C THR A 356 -4.89 20.16 -14.04
N GLY A 357 -4.75 20.51 -12.76
CA GLY A 357 -5.81 20.39 -11.75
C GLY A 357 -6.15 18.97 -11.24
N LYS A 358 -5.60 17.90 -11.82
CA LYS A 358 -5.91 16.49 -11.48
C LYS A 358 -6.00 16.20 -9.96
N SER A 359 -4.94 16.50 -9.22
CA SER A 359 -4.87 16.29 -7.76
C SER A 359 -5.88 17.13 -6.96
N PHE A 360 -6.37 18.25 -7.52
CA PHE A 360 -7.40 19.06 -6.89
C PHE A 360 -8.78 18.40 -7.01
N PHE A 361 -9.11 17.83 -8.18
CA PHE A 361 -10.34 17.04 -8.35
C PHE A 361 -10.42 15.87 -7.36
N LEU A 362 -9.33 15.10 -7.19
CA LEU A 362 -9.29 14.02 -6.21
C LEU A 362 -9.55 14.51 -4.77
N LYS A 363 -8.91 15.62 -4.36
CA LYS A 363 -9.10 16.23 -3.04
C LYS A 363 -10.52 16.78 -2.83
N TYR A 364 -11.15 17.29 -3.90
CA TYR A 364 -12.53 17.77 -3.85
C TYR A 364 -13.53 16.61 -3.76
N VAL A 365 -13.38 15.56 -4.56
CA VAL A 365 -14.19 14.33 -4.48
C VAL A 365 -14.08 13.68 -3.10
N ALA A 366 -12.86 13.55 -2.57
CA ALA A 366 -12.62 13.01 -1.22
C ALA A 366 -13.21 13.87 -0.09
N LYS A 367 -13.54 15.14 -0.35
CA LYS A 367 -14.27 16.02 0.57
C LYS A 367 -15.79 15.98 0.36
N MET A 368 -16.26 15.75 -0.86
CA MET A 368 -17.68 15.66 -1.17
C MET A 368 -18.28 14.37 -0.61
N MET A 369 -17.66 13.21 -0.89
CA MET A 369 -18.19 11.90 -0.50
C MET A 369 -17.90 11.52 0.97
N PRO A 370 -18.80 10.75 1.63
CA PRO A 370 -18.61 10.32 3.01
C PRO A 370 -17.56 9.20 3.11
N ARG A 371 -17.80 8.06 2.45
CA ARG A 371 -16.82 6.99 2.26
C ARG A 371 -15.93 7.33 1.06
N ALA A 372 -14.93 8.18 1.28
CA ALA A 372 -13.88 8.42 0.31
C ALA A 372 -12.49 8.42 0.95
N VAL A 373 -11.60 7.60 0.39
CA VAL A 373 -10.22 7.43 0.87
C VAL A 373 -9.28 7.99 -0.19
N LEU A 374 -8.45 8.96 0.19
CA LEU A 374 -7.42 9.54 -0.67
C LEU A 374 -6.06 8.97 -0.29
N THR A 375 -5.37 8.37 -1.26
CA THR A 375 -3.99 7.87 -1.10
C THR A 375 -3.07 8.40 -2.22
N THR A 376 -1.76 8.27 -2.03
CA THR A 376 -0.75 8.59 -3.05
C THR A 376 0.02 7.32 -3.45
N GLY A 377 0.50 7.24 -4.69
CA GLY A 377 1.12 6.03 -5.23
C GLY A 377 2.34 5.54 -4.45
N VAL A 378 3.19 6.46 -3.98
CA VAL A 378 4.37 6.14 -3.14
C VAL A 378 3.97 5.66 -1.73
N GLY A 379 2.89 6.19 -1.15
CA GLY A 379 2.40 5.80 0.18
C GLY A 379 1.56 4.52 0.20
N SER A 380 1.14 4.03 -0.98
CA SER A 380 0.14 2.96 -1.11
C SER A 380 0.78 1.60 -1.35
N THR A 381 1.16 0.91 -0.27
CA THR A 381 1.53 -0.51 -0.35
C THR A 381 0.31 -1.40 -0.53
N SER A 382 0.47 -2.56 -1.16
CA SER A 382 -0.51 -3.65 -1.23
C SER A 382 -1.08 -4.01 0.16
N ALA A 383 -0.25 -4.00 1.20
CA ALA A 383 -0.71 -4.16 2.58
C ALA A 383 -1.69 -3.06 3.02
N GLY A 384 -1.36 -1.79 2.79
CA GLY A 384 -2.21 -0.64 3.13
C GLY A 384 -3.41 -0.40 2.19
N LEU A 385 -3.39 -0.97 0.98
CA LEU A 385 -4.52 -0.96 0.04
C LEU A 385 -5.54 -2.06 0.34
N THR A 386 -5.08 -3.26 0.73
CA THR A 386 -5.91 -4.46 0.88
C THR A 386 -6.36 -4.68 2.33
N ALA A 387 -5.59 -5.44 3.10
CA ALA A 387 -5.68 -5.54 4.56
C ALA A 387 -4.37 -6.12 5.14
N THR A 388 -4.07 -5.72 6.37
CA THR A 388 -2.95 -6.16 7.20
C THR A 388 -3.41 -7.22 8.21
N ALA A 389 -2.60 -8.26 8.43
CA ALA A 389 -2.80 -9.20 9.53
C ALA A 389 -1.95 -8.76 10.72
N VAL A 390 -2.56 -8.07 11.68
CA VAL A 390 -1.90 -7.54 12.88
C VAL A 390 -2.11 -8.50 14.04
N ARG A 391 -1.00 -8.90 14.67
CA ARG A 391 -1.00 -9.75 15.88
C ARG A 391 -1.24 -8.91 17.13
N ASP A 392 -2.16 -9.34 17.98
CA ASP A 392 -2.52 -8.66 19.23
C ASP A 392 -2.68 -9.72 20.33
N GLY A 393 -1.74 -9.70 21.29
CA GLY A 393 -1.62 -10.75 22.30
C GLY A 393 -1.44 -12.15 21.67
N PRO A 394 -2.26 -13.15 22.04
CA PRO A 394 -2.14 -14.50 21.50
C PRO A 394 -2.74 -14.67 20.09
N GLY A 395 -3.55 -13.72 19.61
CA GLY A 395 -4.33 -13.86 18.38
C GLY A 395 -3.82 -13.02 17.20
N TRP A 396 -4.26 -13.40 16.01
CA TRP A 396 -4.21 -12.54 14.82
C TRP A 396 -5.54 -11.80 14.66
N THR A 397 -5.51 -10.62 14.06
CA THR A 397 -6.68 -9.85 13.64
C THR A 397 -6.40 -9.15 12.31
N LEU A 398 -7.45 -8.90 11.53
CA LEU A 398 -7.32 -8.11 10.30
C LEU A 398 -7.61 -6.64 10.58
N GLU A 399 -6.82 -5.78 9.94
CA GLU A 399 -6.97 -4.32 9.88
C GLU A 399 -7.18 -3.94 8.41
N ALA A 400 -8.19 -3.12 8.12
CA ALA A 400 -8.66 -2.87 6.76
C ALA A 400 -7.81 -1.82 6.02
N GLY A 401 -7.42 -2.12 4.79
CA GLY A 401 -6.73 -1.19 3.90
C GLY A 401 -7.70 -0.35 3.05
N ALA A 402 -7.17 0.66 2.36
CA ALA A 402 -7.92 1.72 1.69
C ALA A 402 -9.09 1.25 0.79
N LEU A 403 -8.95 0.14 0.07
CA LEU A 403 -9.99 -0.38 -0.84
C LEU A 403 -11.16 -1.05 -0.08
N VAL A 404 -10.90 -1.57 1.12
CA VAL A 404 -11.91 -2.14 2.03
C VAL A 404 -12.59 -1.03 2.84
N LEU A 405 -11.82 -0.03 3.27
CA LEU A 405 -12.33 1.19 3.91
C LEU A 405 -13.27 1.98 2.97
N ALA A 406 -13.09 1.86 1.66
CA ALA A 406 -13.86 2.55 0.63
C ALA A 406 -15.01 1.71 0.02
N ASP A 407 -15.45 0.60 0.61
CA ASP A 407 -16.56 -0.22 0.09
C ASP A 407 -17.86 0.60 -0.10
N GLU A 408 -18.50 0.49 -1.27
CA GLU A 408 -19.60 1.35 -1.79
C GLU A 408 -19.26 2.84 -1.95
N GLY A 409 -18.05 3.23 -1.57
CA GLY A 409 -17.47 4.57 -1.64
C GLY A 409 -16.54 4.76 -2.83
N ILE A 410 -15.52 5.62 -2.64
CA ILE A 410 -14.54 5.96 -3.67
C ILE A 410 -13.11 5.86 -3.11
N CYS A 411 -12.22 5.19 -3.84
CA CYS A 411 -10.78 5.25 -3.63
C CYS A 411 -10.16 6.23 -4.63
N CYS A 412 -9.62 7.34 -4.13
CA CYS A 412 -8.90 8.33 -4.91
C CYS A 412 -7.39 8.08 -4.80
N ILE A 413 -6.71 7.85 -5.93
CA ILE A 413 -5.28 7.50 -5.95
C ILE A 413 -4.51 8.51 -6.78
N ASP A 414 -3.70 9.35 -6.11
CA ASP A 414 -2.82 10.29 -6.79
C ASP A 414 -1.47 9.65 -7.15
N GLU A 415 -0.79 10.17 -8.17
CA GLU A 415 0.52 9.67 -8.66
C GLU A 415 0.55 8.16 -8.95
N PHE A 416 -0.51 7.62 -9.57
CA PHE A 416 -0.72 6.19 -9.83
C PHE A 416 0.41 5.50 -10.63
N ASN A 417 1.12 6.28 -11.46
CA ASN A 417 2.33 5.83 -12.16
C ASN A 417 3.43 5.36 -11.19
N THR A 418 3.60 5.99 -10.03
CA THR A 418 4.66 5.70 -9.03
C THR A 418 4.49 4.39 -8.25
N MET A 419 3.27 3.81 -8.23
CA MET A 419 3.01 2.54 -7.52
C MET A 419 3.86 1.38 -8.05
N LYS A 420 4.27 0.47 -7.17
CA LYS A 420 4.99 -0.76 -7.56
C LYS A 420 4.05 -1.72 -8.31
N ASN A 421 4.63 -2.57 -9.15
CA ASN A 421 3.85 -3.51 -9.96
C ASN A 421 3.10 -4.57 -9.13
N GLN A 422 3.60 -4.92 -7.94
CA GLN A 422 2.89 -5.78 -6.98
C GLN A 422 1.62 -5.11 -6.45
N ASP A 423 1.70 -3.84 -6.09
CA ASP A 423 0.59 -3.08 -5.52
C ASP A 423 -0.50 -2.83 -6.59
N LYS A 424 -0.07 -2.54 -7.83
CA LYS A 424 -0.93 -2.50 -9.03
C LYS A 424 -1.64 -3.84 -9.29
N ALA A 425 -1.04 -4.98 -8.99
CA ALA A 425 -1.68 -6.30 -9.16
C ALA A 425 -2.81 -6.55 -8.15
N CYS A 426 -2.67 -6.11 -6.89
CA CYS A 426 -3.77 -6.16 -5.91
C CYS A 426 -4.97 -5.30 -6.34
N ILE A 427 -4.72 -4.17 -7.02
CA ILE A 427 -5.79 -3.32 -7.56
C ILE A 427 -6.53 -4.04 -8.71
N LEU A 428 -5.84 -4.84 -9.55
CA LEU A 428 -6.47 -5.63 -10.62
C LEU A 428 -7.46 -6.70 -10.12
N GLU A 429 -7.23 -7.28 -8.94
CA GLU A 429 -8.18 -8.19 -8.27
C GLU A 429 -9.43 -7.43 -7.82
N ALA A 430 -9.23 -6.31 -7.10
CA ALA A 430 -10.29 -5.47 -6.56
C ALA A 430 -11.19 -4.84 -7.65
N MET A 431 -10.60 -4.36 -8.75
CA MET A 431 -11.34 -3.74 -9.87
C MET A 431 -12.31 -4.72 -10.55
N GLU A 432 -11.88 -5.97 -10.77
CA GLU A 432 -12.66 -6.97 -11.51
C GLU A 432 -13.64 -7.73 -10.60
N GLN A 433 -13.17 -8.25 -9.47
CA GLN A 433 -13.96 -9.14 -8.62
C GLN A 433 -14.80 -8.39 -7.58
N GLN A 434 -14.53 -7.10 -7.36
CA GLN A 434 -15.07 -6.27 -6.26
C GLN A 434 -14.93 -6.94 -4.88
N LYS A 435 -13.92 -7.81 -4.75
CA LYS A 435 -13.56 -8.61 -3.59
C LYS A 435 -12.04 -8.73 -3.55
N ILE A 436 -11.49 -8.93 -2.36
CA ILE A 436 -10.06 -9.25 -2.18
C ILE A 436 -9.95 -10.50 -1.32
N SER A 437 -9.20 -11.49 -1.81
CA SER A 437 -8.91 -12.74 -1.13
C SER A 437 -7.65 -12.63 -0.27
N LEU A 438 -7.74 -13.09 0.98
CA LEU A 438 -6.66 -12.95 1.96
C LEU A 438 -6.38 -14.27 2.68
N ALA A 439 -5.11 -14.68 2.61
CA ALA A 439 -4.56 -15.87 3.27
C ALA A 439 -3.36 -15.46 4.14
N LYS A 440 -3.59 -14.73 5.24
CA LYS A 440 -2.54 -14.13 6.08
C LYS A 440 -2.74 -14.51 7.57
N GLY A 441 -1.65 -14.79 8.29
CA GLY A 441 -1.71 -15.12 9.72
C GLY A 441 -2.53 -16.37 10.08
N GLY A 442 -2.70 -17.30 9.13
CA GLY A 442 -3.60 -18.46 9.28
C GLY A 442 -5.09 -18.14 9.08
N MET A 443 -5.45 -16.89 8.76
CA MET A 443 -6.81 -16.50 8.40
C MET A 443 -7.01 -16.57 6.89
N LEU A 444 -8.01 -17.35 6.47
CA LEU A 444 -8.55 -17.37 5.11
C LEU A 444 -9.88 -16.60 5.11
N ARG A 445 -9.93 -15.44 4.46
CA ARG A 445 -11.14 -14.61 4.34
C ARG A 445 -11.17 -13.87 3.00
N THR A 446 -12.37 -13.66 2.48
CA THR A 446 -12.63 -12.70 1.39
C THR A 446 -13.27 -11.44 1.97
N LEU A 447 -12.76 -10.28 1.58
CA LEU A 447 -13.32 -8.97 1.91
C LEU A 447 -14.03 -8.41 0.67
N GLN A 448 -15.03 -7.55 0.85
CA GLN A 448 -15.69 -6.85 -0.27
C GLN A 448 -15.05 -5.47 -0.46
N THR A 449 -14.91 -5.05 -1.73
CA THR A 449 -14.26 -3.80 -2.14
C THR A 449 -15.01 -3.18 -3.33
N ARG A 450 -16.31 -2.93 -3.15
CA ARG A 450 -17.24 -2.41 -4.18
C ARG A 450 -17.10 -0.90 -4.33
N CYS A 451 -15.87 -0.41 -4.36
CA CYS A 451 -15.52 1.00 -4.49
C CYS A 451 -15.46 1.42 -5.97
N SER A 452 -15.70 2.70 -6.25
CA SER A 452 -15.21 3.32 -7.50
C SER A 452 -13.75 3.72 -7.31
N ILE A 453 -12.92 3.60 -8.34
CA ILE A 453 -11.52 4.04 -8.31
C ILE A 453 -11.38 5.23 -9.26
N ILE A 454 -10.83 6.33 -8.75
CA ILE A 454 -10.45 7.52 -9.53
C ILE A 454 -8.96 7.73 -9.33
N ALA A 455 -8.17 7.52 -10.38
CA ALA A 455 -6.72 7.62 -10.35
C ALA A 455 -6.22 8.81 -11.18
N SER A 456 -5.16 9.47 -10.75
CA SER A 456 -4.37 10.40 -11.57
C SER A 456 -2.99 9.83 -11.89
N ALA A 457 -2.58 9.94 -13.15
CA ALA A 457 -1.23 9.58 -13.61
C ALA A 457 -0.63 10.71 -14.44
N ASN A 458 0.66 10.96 -14.23
CA ASN A 458 1.43 11.90 -15.04
C ASN A 458 2.27 11.11 -16.06
N PRO A 459 2.48 11.60 -17.29
CA PRO A 459 3.39 10.98 -18.25
C PRO A 459 4.85 11.05 -17.77
N LYS A 460 5.73 10.26 -18.40
CA LYS A 460 7.17 10.22 -18.14
C LYS A 460 7.94 11.37 -18.83
N GLY A 461 7.51 12.60 -18.59
CA GLY A 461 8.03 13.79 -19.26
C GLY A 461 6.87 14.63 -19.80
N VAL A 462 7.02 15.14 -21.01
CA VAL A 462 5.90 15.65 -21.82
C VAL A 462 5.14 14.46 -22.42
N TYR A 463 3.85 14.61 -22.69
CA TYR A 463 3.08 13.58 -23.40
C TYR A 463 3.37 13.59 -24.91
N ASP A 464 4.03 12.55 -25.43
CA ASP A 464 4.24 12.38 -26.87
C ASP A 464 3.03 11.73 -27.55
N ASN A 465 2.50 12.35 -28.61
CA ASN A 465 1.25 11.93 -29.27
C ASN A 465 1.40 10.72 -30.21
N GLU A 466 2.63 10.43 -30.67
CA GLU A 466 2.94 9.28 -31.52
C GLU A 466 3.07 7.99 -30.71
N ASP A 467 3.52 8.09 -29.46
CA ASP A 467 3.79 6.94 -28.60
C ASP A 467 2.50 6.42 -27.92
N PRO A 468 2.33 5.09 -27.79
CA PRO A 468 1.16 4.52 -27.13
C PRO A 468 1.15 4.84 -25.63
N LEU A 469 -0.05 5.02 -25.08
CA LEU A 469 -0.31 5.39 -23.68
C LEU A 469 0.42 4.50 -22.66
N THR A 470 0.63 3.22 -22.97
CA THR A 470 1.38 2.24 -22.17
C THR A 470 2.84 2.66 -21.95
N ILE A 471 3.49 3.26 -22.95
CA ILE A 471 4.86 3.78 -22.85
C ILE A 471 4.84 5.11 -22.07
N ASN A 472 4.02 6.07 -22.51
CA ASN A 472 3.88 7.40 -21.92
C ASN A 472 3.60 7.36 -20.40
N THR A 473 2.73 6.46 -19.94
CA THR A 473 2.34 6.34 -18.51
C THR A 473 3.09 5.25 -17.75
N ALA A 474 3.79 4.35 -18.44
CA ALA A 474 4.33 3.10 -17.88
C ALA A 474 3.30 2.23 -17.12
N LEU A 475 2.05 2.22 -17.59
CA LEU A 475 0.98 1.35 -17.13
C LEU A 475 0.77 0.20 -18.11
N SER A 476 0.42 -0.99 -17.61
CA SER A 476 0.22 -2.17 -18.44
C SER A 476 -1.15 -2.17 -19.12
N SER A 477 -1.25 -2.72 -20.34
CA SER A 477 -2.52 -2.82 -21.09
C SER A 477 -3.66 -3.50 -20.30
N PRO A 478 -3.42 -4.60 -19.54
CA PRO A 478 -4.45 -5.20 -18.67
C PRO A 478 -4.96 -4.28 -17.55
N LEU A 479 -4.22 -3.24 -17.17
CA LEU A 479 -4.63 -2.26 -16.16
C LEU A 479 -5.38 -1.09 -16.77
N LEU A 480 -4.95 -0.62 -17.95
CA LEU A 480 -5.65 0.41 -18.70
C LEU A 480 -7.06 -0.06 -19.13
N SER A 481 -7.17 -1.28 -19.67
CA SER A 481 -8.45 -1.91 -20.10
C SER A 481 -9.46 -2.21 -18.98
N ARG A 482 -9.17 -1.82 -17.72
CA ARG A 482 -10.03 -1.96 -16.55
C ARG A 482 -10.60 -0.63 -16.05
N PHE A 483 -10.15 0.50 -16.61
CA PHE A 483 -10.77 1.80 -16.39
C PHE A 483 -11.86 2.01 -17.46
N ASP A 484 -13.13 2.14 -17.03
CA ASP A 484 -14.27 2.37 -17.92
C ASP A 484 -14.08 3.65 -18.75
N LEU A 485 -13.47 4.69 -18.15
CA LEU A 485 -13.05 5.92 -18.82
C LEU A 485 -11.55 6.21 -18.58
N ILE A 486 -10.87 6.69 -19.63
CA ILE A 486 -9.53 7.27 -19.54
C ILE A 486 -9.56 8.62 -20.29
N LEU A 487 -9.29 9.71 -19.59
CA LEU A 487 -9.31 11.07 -20.14
C LEU A 487 -7.89 11.64 -20.22
N LEU A 488 -7.54 12.21 -21.38
CA LEU A 488 -6.32 12.99 -21.56
C LEU A 488 -6.56 14.46 -21.19
N THR A 489 -5.63 15.02 -20.42
CA THR A 489 -5.57 16.42 -20.01
C THR A 489 -4.19 16.97 -20.38
N LEU A 490 -3.98 17.13 -21.70
CA LEU A 490 -2.69 17.57 -22.25
C LEU A 490 -2.57 19.09 -22.24
N ASP A 491 -1.48 19.63 -21.70
CA ASP A 491 -1.30 21.08 -21.56
C ASP A 491 -0.90 21.72 -22.90
N SER A 492 -1.91 22.08 -23.70
CA SER A 492 -1.74 22.71 -25.01
C SER A 492 -1.91 24.24 -24.87
N PRO A 493 -0.85 25.06 -25.08
CA PRO A 493 -0.89 26.48 -24.78
C PRO A 493 -1.91 27.21 -25.65
N ASN A 494 -2.84 27.91 -25.01
CA ASN A 494 -3.91 28.66 -25.67
C ASN A 494 -4.14 29.98 -24.95
N GLN A 495 -3.57 31.06 -25.50
CA GLN A 495 -3.59 32.39 -24.89
C GLN A 495 -5.00 32.93 -24.61
N GLU A 496 -6.01 32.55 -25.39
CA GLU A 496 -7.40 32.94 -25.11
C GLU A 496 -7.95 32.22 -23.87
N TRP A 497 -7.69 30.91 -23.76
CA TRP A 497 -8.06 30.11 -22.60
C TRP A 497 -7.33 30.55 -21.34
N ASP A 498 -6.03 30.81 -21.44
CA ASP A 498 -5.18 31.27 -20.34
C ASP A 498 -5.69 32.62 -19.79
N ASN A 499 -6.06 33.55 -20.67
CA ASN A 499 -6.67 34.83 -20.28
C ASN A 499 -8.03 34.64 -19.58
N ILE A 500 -8.92 33.79 -20.11
CA ILE A 500 -10.24 33.51 -19.53
C ILE A 500 -10.10 32.84 -18.15
N ALA A 501 -9.25 31.82 -18.04
CA ALA A 501 -8.98 31.11 -16.80
C ALA A 501 -8.31 31.99 -15.75
N ALA A 502 -7.32 32.82 -16.14
CA ALA A 502 -6.70 33.78 -15.24
C ALA A 502 -7.71 34.80 -14.71
N THR A 503 -8.56 35.36 -15.58
CA THR A 503 -9.61 36.32 -15.19
C THR A 503 -10.63 35.69 -14.24
N TYR A 504 -11.06 34.46 -14.50
CA TYR A 504 -11.94 33.70 -13.61
C TYR A 504 -11.34 33.53 -12.20
N ILE A 505 -10.04 33.20 -12.13
CA ILE A 505 -9.32 32.95 -10.87
C ILE A 505 -9.02 34.26 -10.10
N THR A 506 -8.73 35.37 -10.77
CA THR A 506 -8.38 36.64 -10.12
C THR A 506 -9.59 37.49 -9.73
N GLU A 507 -10.62 37.55 -10.58
CA GLU A 507 -11.80 38.38 -10.34
C GLU A 507 -12.92 37.62 -9.62
N GLY A 508 -12.95 36.28 -9.74
CA GLY A 508 -14.01 35.44 -9.18
C GLY A 508 -15.37 35.62 -9.87
N ILE A 509 -15.37 36.15 -11.09
CA ILE A 509 -16.56 36.47 -11.89
C ILE A 509 -16.89 35.30 -12.82
N ASP A 510 -18.13 34.81 -12.78
CA ASP A 510 -18.66 33.93 -13.81
C ASP A 510 -18.74 34.68 -15.15
N LEU A 511 -17.80 34.40 -16.05
CA LEU A 511 -17.69 35.00 -17.39
C LEU A 511 -18.83 34.59 -18.35
N LEU A 512 -19.82 33.82 -17.89
CA LEU A 512 -20.99 33.36 -18.65
C LEU A 512 -22.12 34.40 -18.80
N GLY A 513 -21.83 35.70 -18.66
CA GLY A 513 -22.71 36.83 -19.01
C GLY A 513 -24.03 37.01 -18.22
N HIS A 514 -24.52 35.98 -17.53
CA HIS A 514 -25.83 35.97 -16.88
C HIS A 514 -25.78 36.35 -15.39
N GLY A 515 -25.96 37.64 -15.09
CA GLY A 515 -26.10 38.20 -13.74
C GLY A 515 -27.34 37.75 -12.93
N THR A 516 -27.88 36.57 -13.21
CA THR A 516 -29.10 35.99 -12.61
C THR A 516 -28.98 34.50 -12.26
N LEU A 517 -27.83 33.86 -12.49
CA LEU A 517 -27.65 32.45 -12.09
C LEU A 517 -27.60 32.30 -10.56
N LYS A 518 -28.62 31.61 -10.02
CA LYS A 518 -28.79 31.32 -8.59
C LYS A 518 -27.61 30.49 -8.07
N LYS A 519 -26.74 31.15 -7.27
CA LYS A 519 -25.66 30.65 -6.38
C LYS A 519 -25.39 29.13 -6.42
N PRO A 520 -24.14 28.67 -6.69
CA PRO A 520 -23.82 27.25 -6.81
C PRO A 520 -24.17 26.45 -5.54
N TRP A 521 -24.45 25.16 -5.71
CA TRP A 521 -24.92 24.32 -4.61
C TRP A 521 -23.83 24.19 -3.54
N PRO A 522 -24.18 24.28 -2.23
CA PRO A 522 -23.23 24.02 -1.17
C PRO A 522 -22.82 22.54 -1.17
N ILE A 523 -21.58 22.25 -0.75
CA ILE A 523 -21.02 20.89 -0.74
C ILE A 523 -21.83 19.91 0.14
N THR A 524 -22.59 20.40 1.12
CA THR A 524 -23.56 19.61 1.88
C THR A 524 -24.72 19.15 1.01
N LYS A 525 -25.42 20.07 0.32
CA LYS A 525 -26.53 19.71 -0.59
C LYS A 525 -26.07 18.76 -1.70
N MET A 526 -24.87 18.94 -2.25
CA MET A 526 -24.33 17.99 -3.24
C MET A 526 -24.01 16.62 -2.63
N ARG A 527 -23.48 16.55 -1.41
CA ARG A 527 -23.25 15.28 -0.71
C ARG A 527 -24.56 14.53 -0.50
N ASP A 528 -25.58 15.21 0.02
CA ASP A 528 -26.90 14.63 0.29
C ASP A 528 -27.55 14.13 -1.02
N TYR A 529 -27.41 14.90 -2.11
CA TYR A 529 -27.87 14.49 -3.44
C TYR A 529 -27.18 13.21 -3.93
N PHE A 530 -25.84 13.18 -3.92
CA PHE A 530 -25.07 12.02 -4.38
C PHE A 530 -25.23 10.78 -3.48
N MET A 531 -25.60 10.94 -2.20
CA MET A 531 -26.04 9.84 -1.33
C MET A 531 -27.38 9.25 -1.81
N ILE A 532 -28.40 10.10 -2.04
CA ILE A 532 -29.73 9.65 -2.43
C ILE A 532 -29.69 8.95 -3.80
N ILE A 533 -29.08 9.57 -4.83
CA ILE A 533 -29.12 8.98 -6.18
C ILE A 533 -28.37 7.64 -6.26
N LYS A 534 -27.36 7.38 -5.43
CA LYS A 534 -26.67 6.08 -5.39
C LYS A 534 -27.61 4.91 -5.15
N SER A 535 -28.64 5.13 -4.33
CA SER A 535 -29.68 4.13 -3.99
C SER A 535 -30.75 3.94 -5.07
N ALA A 536 -30.78 4.75 -6.12
CA ALA A 536 -31.68 4.57 -7.25
C ALA A 536 -31.19 3.45 -8.18
N GLU A 537 -32.13 2.67 -8.73
CA GLU A 537 -31.85 1.56 -9.64
C GLU A 537 -32.69 1.70 -10.94
N PRO A 538 -32.23 2.50 -11.92
CA PRO A 538 -32.97 2.73 -13.16
C PRO A 538 -32.91 1.55 -14.13
N GLU A 539 -34.05 1.25 -14.77
CA GLU A 539 -34.20 0.20 -15.77
C GLU A 539 -33.84 0.70 -17.20
N MET A 540 -33.28 -0.17 -18.06
CA MET A 540 -32.95 0.19 -19.45
C MET A 540 -34.20 0.17 -20.35
N THR A 541 -34.45 1.22 -21.14
CA THR A 541 -35.46 1.15 -22.22
C THR A 541 -34.90 0.46 -23.48
N PRO A 542 -35.73 -0.17 -24.33
CA PRO A 542 -35.24 -0.89 -25.52
C PRO A 542 -34.63 0.04 -26.59
N GLU A 543 -34.99 1.32 -26.62
CA GLU A 543 -34.41 2.33 -27.51
C GLU A 543 -32.95 2.62 -27.10
N ALA A 544 -32.71 2.87 -25.81
CA ALA A 544 -31.38 3.06 -25.24
C ALA A 544 -30.52 1.81 -25.39
N GLU A 545 -31.10 0.61 -25.17
CA GLU A 545 -30.42 -0.66 -25.39
C GLU A 545 -30.01 -0.85 -26.86
N THR A 546 -30.87 -0.45 -27.81
CA THR A 546 -30.59 -0.52 -29.25
C THR A 546 -29.43 0.39 -29.64
N ILE A 547 -29.41 1.64 -29.17
CA ILE A 547 -28.33 2.61 -29.42
C ILE A 547 -26.98 2.08 -28.92
N ILE A 548 -26.93 1.52 -27.71
CA ILE A 548 -25.70 0.99 -27.12
C ILE A 548 -25.24 -0.28 -27.87
N LYS A 549 -26.16 -1.14 -28.30
CA LYS A 549 -25.87 -2.33 -29.13
C LYS A 549 -25.29 -1.97 -30.50
N THR A 550 -25.88 -1.00 -31.21
CA THR A 550 -25.38 -0.59 -32.54
C THR A 550 -24.04 0.13 -32.43
N TYR A 551 -23.85 1.01 -31.44
CA TYR A 551 -22.57 1.65 -31.15
C TYR A 551 -21.47 0.62 -30.95
N TYR A 552 -21.70 -0.38 -30.08
CA TYR A 552 -20.71 -1.42 -29.82
C TYR A 552 -20.37 -2.27 -31.06
N ALA A 553 -21.37 -2.60 -31.87
CA ALA A 553 -21.18 -3.34 -33.12
C ALA A 553 -20.42 -2.54 -34.19
N MET A 554 -20.66 -1.23 -34.30
CA MET A 554 -19.92 -0.34 -35.20
C MET A 554 -18.47 -0.15 -34.75
N SER A 555 -18.26 0.17 -33.47
CA SER A 555 -16.91 0.41 -32.95
C SER A 555 -16.01 -0.81 -33.13
N ARG A 556 -16.50 -2.04 -32.91
CA ARG A 556 -15.75 -3.28 -33.22
C ARG A 556 -15.25 -3.30 -34.67
N ARG A 557 -16.16 -3.16 -35.65
CA ARG A 557 -15.86 -3.18 -37.09
C ARG A 557 -14.82 -2.13 -37.50
N ILE A 558 -14.83 -0.96 -36.88
CA ILE A 558 -13.86 0.09 -37.20
C ILE A 558 -12.49 -0.23 -36.63
N THR A 559 -12.43 -0.86 -35.45
CA THR A 559 -11.18 -1.13 -34.71
C THR A 559 -10.40 -2.31 -35.28
N GLU A 560 -11.01 -3.19 -36.07
CA GLU A 560 -10.35 -4.28 -36.83
C GLU A 560 -9.14 -3.82 -37.68
N ASN A 561 -9.03 -2.53 -37.99
CA ASN A 561 -7.92 -1.93 -38.74
C ASN A 561 -6.88 -1.20 -37.85
N THR A 562 -6.84 -1.46 -36.53
CA THR A 562 -5.96 -0.75 -35.58
C THR A 562 -5.48 -1.64 -34.42
N ASP A 563 -4.32 -1.36 -33.84
CA ASP A 563 -3.73 -2.07 -32.68
C ASP A 563 -4.48 -1.91 -31.34
N ARG A 564 -5.77 -1.54 -31.38
CA ARG A 564 -6.65 -1.47 -30.22
C ARG A 564 -7.61 -2.65 -30.25
N HIS A 565 -8.00 -3.17 -29.09
CA HIS A 565 -8.94 -4.29 -29.01
C HIS A 565 -10.15 -3.93 -28.16
N ILE A 566 -11.31 -3.78 -28.83
CA ILE A 566 -12.58 -3.49 -28.16
C ILE A 566 -13.11 -4.75 -27.47
N THR A 567 -13.01 -4.77 -26.15
CA THR A 567 -13.45 -5.89 -25.30
C THR A 567 -14.92 -5.76 -24.91
N VAL A 568 -15.51 -6.81 -24.32
CA VAL A 568 -16.89 -6.76 -23.77
C VAL A 568 -17.00 -5.77 -22.61
N ARG A 569 -15.91 -5.50 -21.88
CA ARG A 569 -15.91 -4.49 -20.80
C ARG A 569 -16.33 -3.11 -21.28
N GLN A 570 -16.03 -2.73 -22.53
CA GLN A 570 -16.46 -1.42 -23.07
C GLN A 570 -17.98 -1.32 -23.27
N LEU A 571 -18.65 -2.42 -23.63
CA LEU A 571 -20.12 -2.46 -23.66
C LEU A 571 -20.69 -2.26 -22.26
N GLU A 572 -20.14 -2.96 -21.26
CA GLU A 572 -20.52 -2.78 -19.85
C GLU A 572 -20.25 -1.34 -19.36
N SER A 573 -19.11 -0.74 -19.74
CA SER A 573 -18.78 0.66 -19.43
C SER A 573 -19.86 1.61 -19.92
N THR A 574 -20.28 1.51 -21.19
CA THR A 574 -21.33 2.38 -21.75
C THR A 574 -22.67 2.20 -21.02
N VAL A 575 -23.04 0.96 -20.67
CA VAL A 575 -24.26 0.69 -19.88
C VAL A 575 -24.16 1.29 -18.46
N ARG A 576 -23.02 1.15 -17.77
CA ARG A 576 -22.79 1.77 -16.45
C ARG A 576 -22.89 3.29 -16.51
N LEU A 577 -22.35 3.91 -17.57
CA LEU A 577 -22.36 5.36 -17.75
C LEU A 577 -23.76 5.89 -18.08
N ALA A 578 -24.54 5.19 -18.90
CA ALA A 578 -25.93 5.54 -19.17
C ALA A 578 -26.82 5.40 -17.91
N GLN A 579 -26.68 4.30 -17.17
CA GLN A 579 -27.35 4.13 -15.86
C GLN A 579 -26.96 5.24 -14.88
N ALA A 580 -25.67 5.57 -14.78
CA ALA A 580 -25.19 6.65 -13.92
C ALA A 580 -25.72 8.03 -14.33
N HIS A 581 -25.98 8.26 -15.62
CA HIS A 581 -26.58 9.50 -16.11
C HIS A 581 -28.05 9.59 -15.72
N ALA A 582 -28.82 8.51 -15.91
CA ALA A 582 -30.21 8.43 -15.43
C ALA A 582 -30.33 8.64 -13.91
N LYS A 583 -29.39 8.11 -13.11
CA LYS A 583 -29.31 8.43 -11.67
C LYS A 583 -29.02 9.91 -11.42
N LEU A 584 -28.11 10.52 -12.18
CA LEU A 584 -27.74 11.94 -12.10
C LEU A 584 -28.89 12.89 -12.53
N THR A 585 -29.88 12.41 -13.28
CA THR A 585 -31.12 13.13 -13.63
C THR A 585 -32.33 12.68 -12.80
N PHE A 586 -32.14 11.90 -11.73
CA PHE A 586 -33.20 11.36 -10.86
C PHE A 586 -34.26 10.51 -11.61
N SER A 587 -33.90 9.96 -12.76
CA SER A 587 -34.78 9.22 -13.65
C SER A 587 -34.89 7.75 -13.23
N LYS A 588 -36.09 7.17 -13.32
CA LYS A 588 -36.37 5.75 -12.97
C LYS A 588 -36.11 4.79 -14.14
N GLN A 589 -35.87 5.33 -15.34
CA GLN A 589 -35.55 4.59 -16.56
C GLN A 589 -34.41 5.30 -17.30
N VAL A 590 -33.62 4.54 -18.06
CA VAL A 590 -32.47 5.02 -18.84
C VAL A 590 -32.91 5.30 -20.27
N ASN A 591 -33.02 6.58 -20.61
CA ASN A 591 -33.61 7.09 -21.84
C ASN A 591 -32.58 7.22 -22.99
N ILE A 592 -33.07 7.57 -24.18
CA ILE A 592 -32.25 7.89 -25.37
C ILE A 592 -31.16 8.93 -25.05
N LEU A 593 -31.51 9.98 -24.29
CA LEU A 593 -30.59 11.03 -23.83
C LEU A 593 -29.40 10.47 -23.03
N ASP A 594 -29.67 9.55 -22.11
CA ASP A 594 -28.64 8.95 -21.26
C ASP A 594 -27.66 8.08 -22.08
N ALA A 595 -28.19 7.35 -23.08
CA ALA A 595 -27.39 6.57 -24.02
C ALA A 595 -26.53 7.46 -24.94
N ILE A 596 -27.07 8.55 -25.46
CA ILE A 596 -26.34 9.53 -26.30
C ILE A 596 -25.19 10.16 -25.50
N VAL A 597 -25.45 10.62 -24.27
CA VAL A 597 -24.40 11.21 -23.41
C VAL A 597 -23.32 10.18 -23.05
N ALA A 598 -23.69 8.93 -22.80
CA ALA A 598 -22.71 7.85 -22.56
C ALA A 598 -21.84 7.54 -23.79
N VAL A 599 -22.42 7.56 -25.00
CA VAL A 599 -21.68 7.36 -26.27
C VAL A 599 -20.72 8.52 -26.53
N LEU A 600 -21.16 9.77 -26.37
CA LEU A 600 -20.29 10.96 -26.52
C LEU A 600 -19.12 10.92 -25.54
N LEU A 601 -19.39 10.59 -24.27
CA LEU A 601 -18.34 10.52 -23.26
C LEU A 601 -17.34 9.38 -23.55
N MET A 602 -17.81 8.25 -24.09
CA MET A 602 -16.93 7.18 -24.56
C MET A 602 -16.05 7.63 -25.72
N GLU A 603 -16.58 8.34 -26.72
CA GLU A 603 -15.81 8.86 -27.87
C GLU A 603 -14.82 9.97 -27.51
N THR A 604 -15.11 10.82 -26.52
CA THR A 604 -14.13 11.78 -25.97
C THR A 604 -13.03 11.12 -25.12
N SER A 605 -13.18 9.84 -24.78
CA SER A 605 -12.20 9.07 -24.01
C SER A 605 -11.21 8.33 -24.91
N LEU A 606 -10.06 7.97 -24.36
CA LEU A 606 -9.07 7.11 -25.04
C LEU A 606 -9.60 5.72 -25.42
N ASN A 607 -10.70 5.27 -24.79
CA ASN A 607 -11.37 4.01 -25.10
C ASN A 607 -12.28 4.12 -26.34
N GLY A 608 -12.59 5.34 -26.80
CA GLY A 608 -13.43 5.62 -27.96
C GLY A 608 -12.80 5.24 -29.31
N CYS A 609 -13.64 5.23 -30.33
CA CYS A 609 -13.26 5.00 -31.72
C CYS A 609 -12.47 6.17 -32.32
N GLY A 610 -12.73 7.40 -31.87
CA GLY A 610 -12.00 8.61 -32.30
C GLY A 610 -12.25 9.00 -33.75
N LYS A 611 -13.44 8.64 -34.28
CA LYS A 611 -13.92 9.02 -35.62
C LYS A 611 -15.23 9.79 -35.61
N LEU A 612 -15.99 9.75 -34.51
CA LEU A 612 -17.25 10.49 -34.37
C LEU A 612 -17.02 11.96 -34.00
N LEU A 613 -15.93 12.21 -33.26
CA LEU A 613 -15.41 13.51 -32.90
C LEU A 613 -13.92 13.53 -33.25
N ASP A 614 -13.42 14.67 -33.72
CA ASP A 614 -11.96 14.92 -33.73
C ASP A 614 -11.39 14.85 -32.31
N LYS A 615 -10.06 14.81 -32.16
CA LYS A 615 -9.37 14.71 -30.86
C LYS A 615 -9.56 15.97 -29.99
N ILE A 616 -10.74 16.12 -29.38
CA ILE A 616 -11.08 17.19 -28.44
C ILE A 616 -10.19 17.05 -27.19
N ASN A 617 -9.38 18.07 -26.90
CA ASN A 617 -8.64 18.13 -25.64
C ASN A 617 -9.61 18.45 -24.50
N ALA A 618 -9.79 17.51 -23.56
CA ALA A 618 -10.80 17.61 -22.50
C ALA A 618 -10.60 18.83 -21.57
N LEU A 619 -9.42 19.44 -21.56
CA LEU A 619 -9.12 20.69 -20.84
C LEU A 619 -9.95 21.88 -21.33
N HIS A 620 -10.05 22.07 -22.65
CA HIS A 620 -10.66 23.25 -23.28
C HIS A 620 -12.19 23.12 -23.43
N THR A 621 -12.83 22.27 -22.62
CA THR A 621 -14.27 22.00 -22.70
C THR A 621 -15.08 22.98 -21.83
N THR A 622 -15.85 23.85 -22.48
CA THR A 622 -16.73 24.84 -21.85
C THR A 622 -18.11 24.25 -21.53
N PHE A 623 -18.94 25.04 -20.84
CA PHE A 623 -20.40 24.85 -20.82
C PHE A 623 -20.99 25.71 -21.96
N ALA A 624 -21.85 25.14 -22.79
CA ALA A 624 -22.51 25.89 -23.86
C ALA A 624 -23.54 26.90 -23.31
N GLU A 625 -23.72 28.01 -24.03
CA GLU A 625 -24.70 29.05 -23.69
C GLU A 625 -26.16 28.55 -23.86
N GLN A 626 -26.40 27.63 -24.80
CA GLN A 626 -27.72 27.07 -25.10
C GLN A 626 -27.66 25.52 -25.15
N PRO A 627 -27.64 24.83 -23.99
CA PRO A 627 -27.29 23.40 -23.90
C PRO A 627 -28.33 22.45 -24.52
N GLU A 628 -29.58 22.87 -24.67
CA GLU A 628 -30.62 22.03 -25.29
C GLU A 628 -30.46 22.01 -26.84
N GLN A 629 -29.98 23.09 -27.46
CA GLN A 629 -29.63 23.11 -28.90
C GLN A 629 -28.34 22.34 -29.19
N GLU A 630 -27.36 22.44 -28.26
CA GLU A 630 -26.16 21.60 -28.29
C GLU A 630 -26.54 20.11 -28.31
N TYR A 631 -27.57 19.72 -27.54
CA TYR A 631 -28.11 18.36 -27.56
C TYR A 631 -28.85 18.00 -28.86
N GLU A 632 -29.63 18.90 -29.47
CA GLU A 632 -30.24 18.65 -30.79
C GLU A 632 -29.15 18.34 -31.85
N GLY A 633 -28.03 19.07 -31.82
CA GLY A 633 -26.85 18.78 -32.65
C GLY A 633 -26.22 17.42 -32.34
N HIS A 634 -26.13 17.04 -31.06
CA HIS A 634 -25.65 15.72 -30.64
C HIS A 634 -26.57 14.57 -31.06
N VAL A 635 -27.90 14.75 -31.02
CA VAL A 635 -28.91 13.77 -31.44
C VAL A 635 -28.71 13.44 -32.92
N HIS A 636 -28.53 14.45 -33.77
CA HIS A 636 -28.13 14.27 -35.16
C HIS A 636 -26.79 13.53 -35.28
N LEU A 637 -25.72 14.09 -34.72
CA LEU A 637 -24.35 13.58 -34.86
C LEU A 637 -24.22 12.11 -34.46
N VAL A 638 -24.84 11.69 -33.34
CA VAL A 638 -24.77 10.29 -32.87
C VAL A 638 -25.69 9.36 -33.67
N LEU A 639 -26.96 9.72 -33.87
CA LEU A 639 -27.94 8.78 -34.44
C LEU A 639 -27.85 8.67 -35.97
N ASP A 640 -27.39 9.72 -36.66
CA ASP A 640 -27.09 9.64 -38.10
C ASP A 640 -25.84 8.77 -38.34
N TRP A 641 -24.80 8.86 -37.49
CA TRP A 641 -23.62 7.98 -37.54
C TRP A 641 -23.96 6.52 -37.24
N LEU A 642 -24.85 6.27 -36.27
CA LEU A 642 -25.38 4.93 -35.97
C LEU A 642 -26.37 4.40 -37.02
N ASN A 643 -26.77 5.22 -38.01
CA ASN A 643 -27.77 4.91 -39.02
C ASN A 643 -29.13 4.47 -38.41
N LEU A 644 -29.62 5.23 -37.42
CA LEU A 644 -30.88 4.99 -36.69
C LEU A 644 -31.89 6.15 -36.85
N PRO A 645 -32.34 6.48 -38.08
CA PRO A 645 -33.21 7.64 -38.33
C PRO A 645 -34.54 7.56 -37.56
N ASN A 646 -35.13 6.37 -37.40
CA ASN A 646 -36.40 6.19 -36.69
C ASN A 646 -36.36 6.67 -35.22
N LEU A 647 -35.22 6.49 -34.54
CA LEU A 647 -35.04 6.97 -33.15
C LEU A 647 -34.67 8.45 -33.11
N ARG A 648 -33.92 8.94 -34.11
CA ARG A 648 -33.60 10.37 -34.27
C ARG A 648 -34.86 11.19 -34.44
N ASP A 649 -35.74 10.79 -35.35
CA ASP A 649 -36.95 11.57 -35.67
C ASP A 649 -37.93 11.57 -34.50
N PHE A 650 -38.05 10.46 -33.76
CA PHE A 650 -38.80 10.35 -32.50
C PHE A 650 -38.24 11.27 -31.38
N GLU A 651 -36.92 11.29 -31.18
CA GLU A 651 -36.27 12.15 -30.18
C GLU A 651 -36.44 13.65 -30.55
N LEU A 652 -36.31 13.99 -31.83
CA LEU A 652 -36.52 15.34 -32.35
C LEU A 652 -37.99 15.79 -32.25
N GLU A 653 -38.95 14.88 -32.44
CA GLU A 653 -40.38 15.17 -32.20
C GLU A 653 -40.66 15.45 -30.72
N ARG A 654 -40.02 14.73 -29.78
CA ARG A 654 -40.12 15.04 -28.34
C ARG A 654 -39.57 16.43 -28.02
N ILE A 655 -38.35 16.73 -28.50
CA ILE A 655 -37.69 18.04 -28.28
C ILE A 655 -38.55 19.19 -28.82
N LYS A 656 -39.10 19.05 -30.03
CA LYS A 656 -39.98 20.08 -30.65
C LYS A 656 -41.27 20.27 -29.88
N HIS A 657 -41.91 19.18 -29.45
CA HIS A 657 -43.14 19.25 -28.65
C HIS A 657 -42.90 19.88 -27.26
N GLU A 658 -41.75 19.61 -26.62
CA GLU A 658 -41.33 20.27 -25.38
C GLU A 658 -41.04 21.77 -25.61
N TYR A 659 -40.43 22.13 -26.75
CA TYR A 659 -40.14 23.51 -27.15
C TYR A 659 -41.42 24.31 -27.46
N ASP A 660 -42.36 23.76 -28.24
CA ASP A 660 -43.65 24.40 -28.56
C ASP A 660 -44.54 24.58 -27.32
N GLN A 661 -44.46 23.65 -26.35
CA GLN A 661 -45.09 23.85 -25.05
C GLN A 661 -44.37 24.88 -24.16
N SER A 662 -43.10 25.22 -24.44
CA SER A 662 -42.38 26.30 -23.75
C SER A 662 -42.75 27.68 -24.30
N THR A 663 -42.80 27.83 -25.63
CA THR A 663 -43.14 29.10 -26.30
C THR A 663 -44.58 29.52 -26.00
N ALA A 664 -45.53 28.58 -26.08
CA ALA A 664 -46.93 28.80 -25.73
C ALA A 664 -47.16 29.21 -24.26
N TRP A 665 -46.21 28.91 -23.35
CA TRP A 665 -46.24 29.43 -21.98
C TRP A 665 -45.59 30.81 -21.88
N THR A 666 -44.47 31.06 -22.57
CA THR A 666 -43.82 32.39 -22.54
C THR A 666 -44.68 33.51 -23.12
N GLU A 667 -45.49 33.25 -24.15
CA GLU A 667 -46.41 34.27 -24.69
C GLU A 667 -47.52 34.63 -23.69
N ASN A 668 -48.09 33.64 -23.00
CA ASN A 668 -49.09 33.87 -21.94
C ASN A 668 -48.48 34.58 -20.73
N ASP A 669 -47.29 34.17 -20.30
CA ASP A 669 -46.59 34.74 -19.13
C ASP A 669 -46.04 36.16 -19.41
N GLU A 670 -45.73 36.51 -20.67
CA GLU A 670 -45.55 37.90 -21.11
C GLU A 670 -46.88 38.68 -21.13
N TYR A 671 -47.99 38.07 -21.58
CA TYR A 671 -49.30 38.71 -21.65
C TYR A 671 -49.85 39.08 -20.25
N GLU A 672 -49.73 38.18 -19.27
CA GLU A 672 -50.09 38.46 -17.87
C GLU A 672 -49.18 39.52 -17.24
N LYS A 673 -47.85 39.46 -17.47
CA LYS A 673 -46.91 40.48 -16.98
C LYS A 673 -47.11 41.86 -17.62
N ARG A 674 -47.70 41.94 -18.81
CA ARG A 674 -48.08 43.21 -19.48
C ARG A 674 -49.44 43.75 -19.04
N THR A 675 -50.31 42.94 -18.44
CA THR A 675 -51.69 43.33 -18.07
C THR A 675 -51.92 43.55 -16.57
N MET A 676 -51.02 43.08 -15.69
CA MET A 676 -51.09 43.32 -14.24
C MET A 676 -50.79 44.78 -13.82
N PRO A 677 -51.67 45.46 -13.04
CA PRO A 677 -51.39 46.79 -12.47
C PRO A 677 -50.26 46.78 -11.42
N ARG A 678 -49.49 47.88 -11.33
CA ARG A 678 -48.31 48.00 -10.46
C ARG A 678 -48.62 48.31 -8.98
N GLU A 679 -49.42 47.48 -8.32
CA GLU A 679 -49.50 47.45 -6.85
C GLU A 679 -49.27 46.03 -6.30
N PHE A 680 -49.09 45.90 -4.98
CA PHE A 680 -48.70 44.67 -4.25
C PHE A 680 -47.26 44.16 -4.44
N LYS A 681 -46.29 44.92 -3.91
CA LYS A 681 -45.17 44.32 -3.17
C LYS A 681 -45.37 44.52 -1.66
N LYS A 682 -45.84 43.49 -0.97
CA LYS A 682 -45.74 43.31 0.49
C LYS A 682 -45.32 41.87 0.79
N PRO A 683 -44.49 41.61 1.81
CA PRO A 683 -44.11 40.26 2.19
C PRO A 683 -45.31 39.50 2.81
N LEU A 684 -45.34 38.19 2.60
CA LEU A 684 -46.28 37.28 3.27
C LEU A 684 -45.96 37.18 4.78
N PRO A 685 -46.97 37.05 5.65
CA PRO A 685 -46.76 36.80 7.07
C PRO A 685 -46.36 35.33 7.34
N PRO A 686 -45.75 35.03 8.50
CA PRO A 686 -45.46 33.65 8.91
C PRO A 686 -46.75 32.84 9.19
N PRO A 687 -46.69 31.50 9.16
CA PRO A 687 -47.84 30.64 9.41
C PRO A 687 -48.35 30.73 10.87
N PRO A 688 -49.64 30.47 11.11
CA PRO A 688 -50.25 30.59 12.43
C PRO A 688 -49.90 29.41 13.37
N PRO A 689 -49.83 29.63 14.69
CA PRO A 689 -49.79 28.54 15.67
C PRO A 689 -51.16 27.83 15.77
N PRO A 690 -51.21 26.55 16.17
CA PRO A 690 -52.46 25.81 16.34
C PRO A 690 -53.31 26.42 17.48
N THR A 691 -54.54 26.81 17.16
CA THR A 691 -55.48 27.41 18.12
C THR A 691 -56.16 26.35 19.00
N LEU A 692 -55.95 26.43 20.30
CA LEU A 692 -56.87 25.86 21.29
C LEU A 692 -58.15 26.72 21.40
N LEU A 693 -59.29 26.05 21.59
CA LEU A 693 -60.61 26.65 21.79
C LEU A 693 -61.20 26.17 23.15
N PRO A 694 -62.20 26.86 23.73
CA PRO A 694 -61.95 27.48 25.03
C PRO A 694 -62.91 27.03 26.15
N THR A 695 -62.59 27.43 27.38
CA THR A 695 -63.58 27.61 28.46
C THR A 695 -63.42 28.98 29.13
N SER A 696 -64.53 29.49 29.67
CA SER A 696 -64.72 30.83 30.23
C SER A 696 -64.24 30.92 31.70
N THR A 697 -63.95 32.08 32.30
CA THR A 697 -64.92 33.16 32.57
C THR A 697 -64.31 34.53 32.91
N THR A 698 -65.16 35.55 32.78
CA THR A 698 -64.99 36.99 33.06
C THR A 698 -64.73 37.36 34.53
N SER A 699 -63.96 38.44 34.78
CA SER A 699 -64.48 39.71 35.38
C SER A 699 -63.38 40.72 35.82
N THR A 700 -63.51 41.98 35.37
CA THR A 700 -63.45 43.29 36.10
C THR A 700 -62.48 43.48 37.31
N THR A 701 -61.80 44.63 37.57
CA THR A 701 -62.11 46.05 37.28
C THR A 701 -60.90 47.01 37.49
N THR A 702 -60.93 48.22 36.89
CA THR A 702 -60.42 49.55 37.39
C THR A 702 -58.92 49.96 37.51
N LEU A 703 -58.63 51.12 36.87
CA LEU A 703 -57.87 52.33 37.30
C LEU A 703 -56.33 52.50 37.11
N LEU A 704 -56.03 53.54 36.30
CA LEU A 704 -55.12 54.69 36.50
C LEU A 704 -53.57 54.56 36.58
N LEU A 705 -52.94 55.07 35.51
CA LEU A 705 -52.02 56.23 35.46
C LEU A 705 -50.79 56.31 36.40
N THR A 706 -49.59 56.24 35.80
CA THR A 706 -48.47 57.24 35.78
C THR A 706 -47.14 56.53 35.41
N GLN A 707 -46.16 57.09 34.68
CA GLN A 707 -46.02 58.35 33.92
C GLN A 707 -45.25 58.03 32.61
N ILE A 708 -45.79 58.36 31.44
CA ILE A 708 -45.41 59.49 30.55
C ILE A 708 -44.04 59.37 29.86
N ALA A 709 -44.07 59.50 28.53
CA ALA A 709 -42.91 59.62 27.65
C ALA A 709 -42.88 60.99 26.93
N GLN A 710 -41.71 61.39 26.44
CA GLN A 710 -41.49 62.43 25.44
C GLN A 710 -40.65 61.78 24.31
N ARG A 711 -41.06 61.76 23.04
CA ARG A 711 -41.21 62.88 22.07
C ARG A 711 -39.84 63.57 21.84
N GLU A 712 -39.40 63.80 20.60
CA GLU A 712 -40.19 64.28 19.45
C GLU A 712 -39.78 63.72 18.06
N LYS A 713 -40.03 64.45 16.96
CA LYS A 713 -39.99 63.96 15.55
C LYS A 713 -38.98 64.71 14.65
N GLN A 714 -38.46 63.97 13.65
CA GLN A 714 -38.09 64.38 12.28
C GLN A 714 -37.29 65.68 12.03
N LYS A 715 -36.17 65.57 11.29
CA LYS A 715 -36.05 66.11 9.90
C LYS A 715 -34.72 65.75 9.20
N GLU A 716 -34.67 66.14 7.91
CA GLU A 716 -33.56 66.23 6.93
C GLU A 716 -32.10 66.38 7.46
N GLY A 717 -31.03 66.08 6.69
CA GLY A 717 -30.92 65.51 5.33
C GLY A 717 -29.58 65.82 4.62
N THR A 718 -29.14 64.90 3.74
CA THR A 718 -28.16 65.08 2.62
C THR A 718 -26.70 65.57 2.83
N SER A 719 -25.78 64.71 2.36
CA SER A 719 -24.67 65.00 1.40
C SER A 719 -23.20 65.19 1.87
N HIS A 720 -22.31 64.71 0.99
CA HIS A 720 -20.85 64.93 0.87
C HIS A 720 -19.92 64.53 2.04
N GLN A 721 -18.62 64.30 1.84
CA GLN A 721 -17.84 63.56 0.81
C GLN A 721 -16.35 63.68 1.21
N ARG A 722 -15.47 62.86 0.60
CA ARG A 722 -13.98 62.97 0.65
C ARG A 722 -13.36 62.61 2.03
N THR A 723 -12.54 61.56 2.15
CA THR A 723 -11.14 61.39 1.67
C THR A 723 -10.17 62.31 2.43
N GLU A 724 -8.96 61.91 2.83
CA GLU A 724 -7.93 61.17 2.07
C GLU A 724 -6.80 60.56 2.93
N HIS A 725 -5.93 59.79 2.25
CA HIS A 725 -4.50 59.52 2.52
C HIS A 725 -3.95 58.96 3.86
N TYR A 726 -3.52 57.69 3.78
CA TYR A 726 -2.11 57.25 3.88
C TYR A 726 -1.16 57.91 4.90
N SER A 727 -0.65 57.13 5.87
CA SER A 727 0.80 56.83 5.96
C SER A 727 1.13 55.80 7.06
N THR A 728 2.28 55.13 6.91
CA THR A 728 2.92 54.17 7.83
C THR A 728 4.28 54.74 8.27
N PRO A 729 5.15 54.02 9.02
CA PRO A 729 4.96 53.18 10.21
C PRO A 729 5.81 53.71 11.41
N LEU A 730 5.81 53.03 12.58
CA LEU A 730 7.03 52.56 13.28
C LEU A 730 6.77 51.94 14.68
N THR A 731 7.79 51.25 15.19
CA THR A 731 7.80 50.45 16.43
C THR A 731 8.08 51.24 17.71
N THR A 732 7.59 50.78 18.87
CA THR A 732 8.36 50.81 20.15
C THR A 732 7.78 49.84 21.21
N LYS A 733 8.52 49.59 22.30
CA LYS A 733 8.23 48.57 23.34
C LYS A 733 7.50 49.16 24.57
N PRO A 734 6.71 48.37 25.32
CA PRO A 734 6.10 48.78 26.59
C PRO A 734 7.03 48.63 27.81
N PRO A 735 6.89 49.47 28.85
CA PRO A 735 7.52 49.25 30.16
C PRO A 735 6.60 49.39 31.41
N VAL A 736 6.82 48.49 32.39
CA VAL A 736 6.90 48.75 33.86
C VAL A 736 5.62 48.88 34.75
N PHE A 737 5.46 47.86 35.62
CA PHE A 737 5.08 47.82 37.07
C PHE A 737 4.24 48.92 37.77
N ASN A 738 3.28 48.48 38.63
CA ASN A 738 3.45 48.28 40.09
C ASN A 738 2.10 47.85 40.76
N ASN A 739 1.99 46.76 41.54
CA ASN A 739 2.45 46.44 42.92
C ASN A 739 1.61 47.00 44.09
N LYS A 740 1.11 46.08 44.95
CA LYS A 740 0.83 46.18 46.42
C LYS A 740 0.03 44.93 46.87
N LEU A 741 0.13 44.38 48.09
CA LEU A 741 1.25 44.15 49.02
C LEU A 741 0.77 43.14 50.12
N SER A 742 1.67 42.48 50.85
CA SER A 742 1.35 41.53 51.96
C SER A 742 1.29 42.22 53.34
N PRO A 743 0.87 41.52 54.43
CA PRO A 743 1.78 40.81 55.36
C PRO A 743 1.30 39.36 55.73
N ILE A 744 1.61 38.78 56.90
CA ILE A 744 2.84 38.02 57.29
C ILE A 744 2.63 37.31 58.69
N ASP A 745 3.55 36.43 59.14
CA ASP A 745 3.74 35.83 60.50
C ASP A 745 2.87 34.62 60.97
N LYS A 746 3.35 33.62 61.77
CA LYS A 746 4.72 33.11 62.14
C LYS A 746 4.63 31.77 62.94
N ILE A 747 5.78 31.26 63.45
CA ILE A 747 6.00 30.31 64.60
C ILE A 747 6.28 28.80 64.32
N GLY A 748 7.33 28.26 64.98
CA GLY A 748 7.66 26.84 65.31
C GLY A 748 8.15 26.77 66.78
N PRO A 749 9.05 25.87 67.28
CA PRO A 749 9.84 24.79 66.64
C PRO A 749 10.06 23.50 67.53
N LEU A 750 11.12 22.70 67.26
CA LEU A 750 11.76 21.64 68.10
C LEU A 750 11.01 20.27 68.25
N THR A 751 11.62 19.10 68.54
CA THR A 751 12.95 18.72 69.12
C THR A 751 13.61 17.50 68.42
N ARG A 752 14.86 17.11 68.77
CA ARG A 752 15.63 15.94 68.27
C ARG A 752 15.90 14.86 69.35
N VAL A 753 16.15 13.60 68.94
CA VAL A 753 17.18 12.66 69.50
C VAL A 753 17.71 11.76 68.36
N ASN A 754 18.93 11.17 68.47
CA ASN A 754 19.64 10.41 67.41
C ASN A 754 19.81 8.91 67.71
N THR A 755 19.98 8.07 66.67
CA THR A 755 21.16 7.19 66.36
C THR A 755 20.91 6.52 64.99
N GLN A 756 21.77 6.61 63.96
CA GLN A 756 23.06 5.89 63.74
C GLN A 756 22.89 4.35 63.78
N ILE A 757 23.30 3.51 62.80
CA ILE A 757 24.21 3.56 61.61
C ILE A 757 23.73 2.42 60.63
N LEU A 758 24.01 2.26 59.31
CA LEU A 758 25.17 2.45 58.38
C LEU A 758 24.67 2.85 56.93
N VAL A 759 25.45 2.58 55.86
CA VAL A 759 25.38 3.15 54.48
C VAL A 759 26.14 2.21 53.47
N PRO A 760 25.95 2.19 52.12
CA PRO A 760 24.78 2.39 51.23
C PRO A 760 24.37 1.02 50.56
N ILE A 761 23.54 0.87 49.50
CA ILE A 761 23.58 1.35 48.10
C ILE A 761 22.16 1.64 47.58
N GLN A 762 22.03 2.70 46.79
CA GLN A 762 20.85 3.14 45.99
C GLN A 762 21.16 2.88 44.49
N GLU A 763 20.23 2.70 43.55
CA GLU A 763 18.76 2.80 43.53
C GLU A 763 18.17 4.07 44.19
N ASN A 764 18.22 5.22 43.51
CA ASN A 764 17.26 5.52 42.44
C ASN A 764 17.32 6.96 41.89
N ASP A 765 16.87 7.10 40.65
CA ASP A 765 16.07 8.22 40.10
C ASP A 765 16.63 9.66 39.97
N SER A 766 15.79 10.45 39.29
CA SER A 766 15.77 11.91 39.10
C SER A 766 16.66 12.53 38.01
N PHE A 767 16.04 12.70 36.84
CA PHE A 767 15.80 14.03 36.24
C PHE A 767 16.56 15.21 36.87
N ASN A 768 17.35 15.92 36.07
CA ASN A 768 16.94 17.27 35.71
C ASN A 768 17.58 17.76 34.40
N ASP A 769 16.78 18.47 33.61
CA ASP A 769 17.21 19.15 32.40
C ASP A 769 17.03 20.66 32.63
N GLN A 770 18.11 21.46 32.63
CA GLN A 770 18.06 22.89 32.31
C GLN A 770 19.43 23.59 32.25
N SER A 771 19.44 24.77 31.63
CA SER A 771 20.59 25.63 31.28
C SER A 771 21.55 25.01 30.24
N GLN A 772 21.40 25.29 28.94
CA GLN A 772 21.61 26.55 28.19
C GLN A 772 23.07 26.94 27.90
N VAL A 773 23.22 27.68 26.78
CA VAL A 773 24.38 28.50 26.36
C VAL A 773 25.66 27.75 25.94
N LYS A 774 25.72 27.39 24.64
CA LYS A 774 26.67 28.02 23.68
C LYS A 774 26.34 27.69 22.22
N ARG A 775 25.35 28.39 21.65
CA ARG A 775 25.38 28.68 20.21
C ARG A 775 26.55 29.63 19.96
N ARG A 776 27.54 29.23 19.15
CA ARG A 776 28.45 30.18 18.50
C ARG A 776 27.89 30.48 17.11
N LYS A 777 27.37 31.70 16.93
CA LYS A 777 27.38 32.35 15.62
C LYS A 777 28.84 32.63 15.27
N ILE A 778 29.21 32.38 14.02
CA ILE A 778 29.99 33.34 13.24
C ILE A 778 29.13 33.57 12.00
N ASP A 779 28.83 34.83 11.72
CA ASP A 779 27.93 35.23 10.65
C ASP A 779 28.73 35.54 9.37
N ASP A 780 28.03 35.47 8.24
CA ASP A 780 28.25 36.13 6.94
C ASP A 780 29.67 36.60 6.55
N GLN A 781 30.12 36.17 5.37
CA GLN A 781 30.42 37.14 4.30
C GLN A 781 30.38 36.52 2.89
N THR A 782 29.79 37.28 1.97
CA THR A 782 29.83 37.10 0.52
C THR A 782 31.17 37.57 -0.04
N LEU A 783 31.58 37.08 -1.22
CA LEU A 783 32.10 37.90 -2.33
C LEU A 783 32.36 37.08 -3.61
N GLU A 784 32.22 37.82 -4.72
CA GLU A 784 32.67 37.68 -6.12
C GLU A 784 33.79 36.66 -6.44
N LEU A 785 33.72 35.91 -7.55
CA LEU A 785 33.80 36.30 -8.98
C LEU A 785 35.18 36.84 -9.44
N ASN A 786 35.65 36.26 -10.55
CA ASN A 786 36.57 36.81 -11.56
C ASN A 786 38.07 37.07 -11.24
N ALA A 787 38.83 35.97 -11.32
CA ALA A 787 39.79 35.71 -12.42
C ALA A 787 41.10 36.55 -12.54
N ILE A 788 41.77 36.31 -13.69
CA ILE A 788 42.83 37.07 -14.39
C ILE A 788 44.26 36.50 -14.33
N LYS A 789 44.79 36.28 -15.56
CA LYS A 789 46.17 35.97 -16.01
C LYS A 789 46.68 34.52 -15.84
N GLU A 790 47.47 34.00 -16.79
CA GLU A 790 48.09 34.64 -17.96
C GLU A 790 48.04 33.75 -19.22
N ASP A 791 47.68 34.34 -20.37
CA ASP A 791 47.71 33.71 -21.70
C ASP A 791 49.14 33.66 -22.28
N THR A 792 49.41 32.78 -23.24
CA THR A 792 50.21 33.10 -24.45
C THR A 792 50.21 31.97 -25.50
N THR A 793 49.78 32.33 -26.74
CA THR A 793 50.45 32.11 -28.06
C THR A 793 51.38 30.91 -28.32
N GLU A 794 51.51 30.31 -29.50
CA GLU A 794 50.83 30.37 -30.81
C GLU A 794 51.40 29.24 -31.72
N GLU A 795 50.70 28.92 -32.81
CA GLU A 795 51.21 28.45 -34.13
C GLU A 795 52.41 27.46 -34.35
N LYS A 796 52.13 26.51 -35.25
CA LYS A 796 52.94 26.10 -36.45
C LYS A 796 54.04 24.99 -36.40
N LEU A 797 54.14 24.38 -37.60
CA LEU A 797 55.29 23.75 -38.28
C LEU A 797 55.79 22.33 -37.92
N LEU A 798 55.28 21.38 -38.73
CA LEU A 798 55.98 20.30 -39.46
C LEU A 798 57.44 19.88 -39.10
N LYS A 799 57.59 18.53 -39.13
CA LYS A 799 58.66 17.71 -39.76
C LYS A 799 59.95 17.34 -38.99
N SER A 800 60.27 16.04 -39.15
CA SER A 800 61.60 15.44 -39.32
C SER A 800 62.37 14.98 -38.05
N GLN A 801 63.21 13.94 -38.08
CA GLN A 801 63.35 12.81 -39.04
C GLN A 801 64.25 11.69 -38.45
N ASN A 802 64.10 10.46 -38.97
CA ASN A 802 65.08 9.35 -38.96
C ASN A 802 65.46 8.72 -37.59
N GLY A 803 65.73 7.42 -37.47
CA GLY A 803 65.55 6.33 -38.45
C GLY A 803 66.66 5.25 -38.40
N LYS A 804 66.36 4.10 -39.04
CA LYS A 804 67.19 2.89 -39.35
C LYS A 804 66.65 1.60 -38.70
N LYS A 805 66.73 0.41 -39.29
CA LYS A 805 66.70 -0.08 -40.70
C LYS A 805 66.94 -1.61 -40.69
N LYS A 806 66.35 -2.33 -41.68
CA LYS A 806 66.61 -3.72 -42.17
C LYS A 806 65.41 -4.67 -41.99
N GLN A 807 65.09 -5.61 -42.90
CA GLN A 807 65.37 -5.78 -44.35
C GLN A 807 64.45 -6.91 -44.90
N LYS A 808 63.95 -6.78 -46.16
CA LYS A 808 63.91 -7.77 -47.28
C LYS A 808 63.72 -9.29 -47.00
N THR A 809 63.02 -10.13 -47.79
CA THR A 809 62.48 -10.14 -49.20
C THR A 809 61.60 -11.42 -49.34
N SER A 810 60.73 -11.69 -50.34
CA SER A 810 60.07 -10.97 -51.46
C SER A 810 59.03 -11.87 -52.18
N THR A 811 58.34 -11.35 -53.22
CA THR A 811 57.80 -12.04 -54.42
C THR A 811 56.81 -13.21 -54.27
N ASP A 812 55.56 -12.97 -54.69
CA ASP A 812 54.78 -13.67 -55.75
C ASP A 812 54.86 -15.20 -55.91
N LEU A 813 53.70 -15.87 -56.07
CA LEU A 813 53.23 -16.39 -57.38
C LEU A 813 51.92 -17.22 -57.33
N ILE A 814 51.20 -17.19 -58.46
CA ILE A 814 50.35 -18.24 -59.05
C ILE A 814 48.95 -18.57 -58.46
N ASN A 815 47.97 -18.47 -59.36
CA ASN A 815 46.62 -19.02 -59.28
C ASN A 815 46.60 -20.55 -59.05
N SER A 816 45.53 -21.09 -58.47
CA SER A 816 44.44 -21.73 -59.24
C SER A 816 43.63 -22.79 -58.47
N HIS A 817 42.38 -22.96 -58.91
CA HIS A 817 41.60 -24.21 -58.83
C HIS A 817 41.14 -24.71 -57.42
N LYS A 818 40.05 -25.47 -57.28
CA LYS A 818 38.98 -25.80 -58.26
C LYS A 818 37.61 -25.92 -57.58
N ASN A 819 36.65 -25.22 -58.18
CA ASN A 819 35.22 -25.38 -57.98
C ASN A 819 34.75 -26.75 -58.52
N LYS A 820 34.06 -27.59 -57.71
CA LYS A 820 32.75 -28.23 -58.03
C LYS A 820 32.35 -29.42 -57.12
N LYS A 821 31.13 -29.30 -56.57
CA LYS A 821 29.97 -30.23 -56.64
C LYS A 821 30.19 -31.75 -56.56
N ILE A 822 29.37 -32.39 -55.71
CA ILE A 822 28.32 -33.37 -56.05
C ILE A 822 27.49 -33.57 -54.76
N LYS A 823 26.19 -33.89 -54.70
CA LYS A 823 24.96 -33.78 -55.54
C LYS A 823 23.88 -34.55 -54.70
N LYS A 824 22.61 -34.35 -55.03
CA LYS A 824 21.39 -35.13 -54.63
C LYS A 824 21.61 -36.66 -54.41
N GLN A 825 20.75 -37.43 -53.71
CA GLN A 825 19.30 -37.36 -53.39
C GLN A 825 19.08 -38.18 -52.07
N LYS A 826 18.11 -37.99 -51.16
CA LYS A 826 16.63 -37.80 -51.21
C LYS A 826 15.85 -39.05 -51.68
N ASP A 827 14.64 -39.23 -51.11
CA ASP A 827 13.54 -40.14 -51.54
C ASP A 827 13.73 -41.63 -51.04
N ILE A 828 12.76 -42.41 -50.54
CA ILE A 828 11.27 -42.28 -50.37
C ILE A 828 10.63 -43.44 -49.53
N ILE A 829 9.29 -43.42 -49.26
CA ILE A 829 8.38 -44.51 -48.77
C ILE A 829 8.57 -44.90 -47.28
N ASP A 830 7.64 -44.70 -46.31
CA ASP A 830 6.20 -45.10 -46.13
C ASP A 830 6.06 -46.55 -45.58
N GLU A 831 5.07 -47.00 -44.79
CA GLU A 831 3.71 -46.49 -44.44
C GLU A 831 3.15 -47.18 -43.14
N ASN A 832 2.20 -46.55 -42.42
CA ASN A 832 1.12 -47.12 -41.55
C ASN A 832 1.44 -47.99 -40.28
N GLU A 833 0.56 -48.15 -39.26
CA GLU A 833 -0.85 -47.69 -39.05
C GLU A 833 -1.23 -47.42 -37.56
N GLU A 834 -2.43 -46.90 -37.37
CA GLU A 834 -3.13 -46.28 -36.21
C GLU A 834 -3.23 -47.03 -34.85
N ILE A 835 -3.49 -46.27 -33.75
CA ILE A 835 -4.82 -46.18 -33.06
C ILE A 835 -4.78 -45.20 -31.84
N LEU A 836 -5.70 -44.21 -31.87
CA LEU A 836 -6.40 -43.41 -30.82
C LEU A 836 -5.87 -43.39 -29.35
N SER A 837 -5.91 -42.26 -28.61
CA SER A 837 -7.08 -41.37 -28.41
C SER A 837 -6.72 -40.00 -27.78
N ASP A 838 -7.64 -39.03 -27.97
CA ASP A 838 -7.83 -37.70 -27.36
C ASP A 838 -6.71 -36.64 -27.52
N THR A 839 -6.87 -35.55 -28.33
CA THR A 839 -7.90 -34.47 -28.41
C THR A 839 -7.80 -33.42 -27.28
N ASP A 840 -8.00 -32.11 -27.44
CA ASP A 840 -8.13 -31.17 -28.58
C ASP A 840 -8.00 -29.73 -28.02
N ILE A 841 -7.65 -28.64 -28.74
CA ILE A 841 -7.22 -28.42 -30.14
C ILE A 841 -6.32 -27.15 -30.21
N GLU A 842 -5.64 -26.90 -31.34
CA GLU A 842 -5.17 -25.55 -31.77
C GLU A 842 -5.78 -25.27 -33.16
N GLU A 843 -6.19 -24.04 -33.47
CA GLU A 843 -6.75 -23.66 -34.78
C GLU A 843 -5.84 -22.65 -35.52
N ASP A 844 -5.67 -22.88 -36.82
CA ASP A 844 -4.76 -22.17 -37.72
C ASP A 844 -5.17 -20.72 -38.03
N ASP A 845 -4.21 -19.92 -38.51
CA ASP A 845 -4.45 -19.12 -39.72
C ASP A 845 -3.13 -18.74 -40.43
N GLU A 846 -2.63 -19.60 -41.33
CA GLU A 846 -1.66 -19.19 -42.35
C GLU A 846 -2.39 -18.72 -43.62
N GLN A 847 -2.33 -17.41 -43.93
CA GLN A 847 -2.15 -16.99 -45.33
C GLN A 847 -1.76 -15.51 -45.54
N ASN A 848 -1.04 -15.30 -46.64
CA ASN A 848 -0.84 -14.03 -47.35
C ASN A 848 -0.28 -12.84 -46.57
N GLN A 849 1.04 -12.63 -46.70
CA GLN A 849 1.44 -11.54 -47.62
C GLN A 849 2.84 -11.65 -48.24
N GLN A 850 2.81 -11.58 -49.56
CA GLN A 850 3.94 -11.41 -50.48
C GLN A 850 4.78 -10.16 -50.13
N LYS A 851 6.11 -10.28 -50.09
CA LYS A 851 7.02 -9.16 -50.34
C LYS A 851 8.11 -9.51 -51.36
N VAL A 852 7.72 -9.39 -52.63
CA VAL A 852 8.51 -8.99 -53.81
C VAL A 852 10.01 -9.32 -53.76
N ASN A 853 10.41 -10.41 -54.43
CA ASN A 853 11.80 -10.60 -54.88
C ASN A 853 12.10 -9.65 -56.06
N GLY A 854 12.54 -8.42 -55.75
CA GLY A 854 12.78 -7.34 -56.70
C GLY A 854 14.14 -7.35 -57.42
N ASN A 855 14.87 -8.47 -57.45
CA ASN A 855 16.21 -8.53 -58.05
C ASN A 855 16.18 -8.74 -59.58
N VAL A 856 15.70 -7.74 -60.32
CA VAL A 856 15.79 -7.69 -61.79
C VAL A 856 16.19 -6.27 -62.26
N GLN A 857 17.42 -6.18 -62.79
CA GLN A 857 17.95 -5.15 -63.72
C GLN A 857 17.64 -3.67 -63.44
N LEU A 858 18.65 -2.94 -62.96
CA LEU A 858 18.74 -1.48 -63.10
C LEU A 858 19.97 -1.01 -63.93
N ASP A 859 20.61 -1.92 -64.67
CA ASP A 859 21.88 -1.67 -65.41
C ASP A 859 21.70 -1.20 -66.87
N ASN A 860 20.46 -1.02 -67.35
CA ASN A 860 20.17 -1.01 -68.79
C ASN A 860 19.49 0.27 -69.34
N LEU A 861 19.52 1.39 -68.61
CA LEU A 861 18.95 2.66 -69.05
C LEU A 861 19.71 3.87 -68.45
N LEU A 862 20.83 4.27 -69.08
CA LEU A 862 21.31 5.67 -69.23
C LEU A 862 22.74 5.77 -69.82
N LEU A 863 22.99 5.15 -70.99
CA LEU A 863 23.99 5.63 -71.95
C LEU A 863 23.48 5.38 -73.37
N ASN A 864 23.35 6.46 -74.14
CA ASN A 864 23.42 6.57 -75.62
C ASN A 864 22.74 7.86 -76.11
N VAL A 865 23.41 8.99 -75.87
CA VAL A 865 23.49 10.10 -76.84
C VAL A 865 24.98 10.45 -76.92
N GLU A 866 25.49 10.64 -78.13
CA GLU A 866 26.92 10.73 -78.45
C GLU A 866 27.36 12.19 -78.62
N HIS A 867 28.64 12.49 -78.29
CA HIS A 867 29.41 13.67 -78.71
C HIS A 867 28.86 15.07 -78.34
N ASP A 868 29.64 16.13 -78.16
CA ASP A 868 31.10 16.31 -77.99
C ASP A 868 31.32 17.54 -77.07
N ASP A 869 32.47 17.63 -76.41
CA ASP A 869 33.22 18.86 -76.05
C ASP A 869 34.19 18.58 -74.87
N ASP A 870 35.48 18.86 -75.06
CA ASP A 870 36.54 18.67 -74.06
C ASP A 870 36.67 19.88 -73.12
N ASP A 871 36.63 19.66 -71.78
CA ASP A 871 37.65 20.19 -70.83
C ASP A 871 37.40 19.84 -69.33
N GLU A 872 36.19 19.46 -68.88
CA GLU A 872 35.89 19.34 -67.42
C GLU A 872 36.28 18.00 -66.72
N ASN A 873 36.65 16.95 -67.47
CA ASN A 873 36.63 15.56 -66.98
C ASN A 873 37.55 15.23 -65.78
N ASN A 874 38.66 15.96 -65.58
CA ASN A 874 39.68 15.61 -64.58
C ASN A 874 39.20 15.79 -63.11
N VAL A 875 38.23 16.68 -62.87
CA VAL A 875 37.71 16.92 -61.49
C VAL A 875 36.72 15.84 -61.06
N HIS A 876 35.88 15.35 -61.98
CA HIS A 876 34.84 14.38 -61.65
C HIS A 876 35.42 12.98 -61.40
N GLU A 877 36.38 12.51 -62.19
CA GLU A 877 37.02 11.21 -61.94
C GLU A 877 37.76 11.18 -60.59
N GLN A 878 38.49 12.24 -60.24
CA GLN A 878 39.18 12.34 -58.95
C GLN A 878 38.22 12.36 -57.75
N ARG A 879 37.07 13.05 -57.86
CA ARG A 879 36.01 13.02 -56.84
C ARG A 879 35.45 11.61 -56.68
N LEU A 880 35.14 10.93 -57.79
CA LEU A 880 34.56 9.58 -57.79
C LEU A 880 35.55 8.52 -57.27
N LYS A 881 36.85 8.72 -57.47
CA LYS A 881 37.91 7.88 -56.90
C LYS A 881 38.04 8.04 -55.39
N ARG A 882 38.07 9.27 -54.88
CA ARG A 882 38.04 9.56 -53.43
C ARG A 882 36.76 9.08 -52.76
N ALA A 883 35.61 9.17 -53.45
CA ALA A 883 34.35 8.62 -52.94
C ALA A 883 34.42 7.09 -52.78
N LYS A 884 35.02 6.36 -53.73
CA LYS A 884 35.26 4.91 -53.62
C LYS A 884 36.20 4.57 -52.46
N GLU A 885 37.32 5.29 -52.31
CA GLU A 885 38.25 5.11 -51.19
C GLU A 885 37.58 5.37 -49.83
N TYR A 886 36.66 6.35 -49.75
CA TYR A 886 35.89 6.65 -48.54
C TYR A 886 34.83 5.58 -48.24
N ILE A 887 34.13 5.07 -49.26
CA ILE A 887 33.17 3.96 -49.12
C ILE A 887 33.88 2.67 -48.67
N GLU A 888 35.09 2.38 -49.17
CA GLU A 888 35.87 1.22 -48.73
C GLU A 888 36.34 1.35 -47.26
N GLN A 889 36.64 2.57 -46.80
CA GLN A 889 36.92 2.84 -45.38
C GLN A 889 35.67 2.68 -44.50
N ILE A 890 34.49 3.11 -44.97
CA ILE A 890 33.22 2.86 -44.28
C ILE A 890 32.94 1.36 -44.20
N ALA A 891 33.06 0.61 -45.30
CA ALA A 891 32.82 -0.83 -45.32
C ALA A 891 33.76 -1.60 -44.36
N LYS A 892 35.02 -1.17 -44.21
CA LYS A 892 35.93 -1.72 -43.19
C LYS A 892 35.51 -1.36 -41.76
N GLN A 893 35.10 -0.12 -41.51
CA GLN A 893 34.54 0.25 -40.20
C GLN A 893 33.23 -0.48 -39.90
N GLU A 894 32.42 -0.80 -40.91
CA GLU A 894 31.21 -1.60 -40.73
C GLU A 894 31.53 -3.06 -40.41
N GLN A 895 32.52 -3.68 -41.07
CA GLN A 895 32.98 -5.03 -40.70
C GLN A 895 33.60 -5.09 -39.30
N GLU A 896 34.37 -4.08 -38.89
CA GLU A 896 34.88 -3.97 -37.51
C GLU A 896 33.71 -3.78 -36.51
N ARG A 897 32.72 -2.94 -36.83
CA ARG A 897 31.50 -2.76 -36.03
C ARG A 897 30.58 -3.98 -36.03
N GLU A 898 30.59 -4.82 -37.06
CA GLU A 898 29.84 -6.08 -37.10
C GLU A 898 30.49 -7.12 -36.20
N ALA A 899 31.82 -7.27 -36.24
CA ALA A 899 32.54 -8.12 -35.31
C ALA A 899 32.37 -7.66 -33.84
N ASP A 900 32.45 -6.35 -33.58
CA ASP A 900 32.16 -5.79 -32.26
C ASP A 900 30.67 -5.96 -31.88
N ARG A 901 29.72 -5.80 -32.82
CA ARG A 901 28.29 -6.07 -32.59
C ARG A 901 28.03 -7.53 -32.24
N ASP A 902 28.68 -8.49 -32.90
CA ASP A 902 28.50 -9.90 -32.62
C ASP A 902 29.02 -10.24 -31.22
N ILE A 903 30.23 -9.79 -30.87
CA ILE A 903 30.82 -9.95 -29.52
C ILE A 903 29.97 -9.25 -28.44
N VAL A 904 29.44 -8.05 -28.73
CA VAL A 904 28.52 -7.34 -27.83
C VAL A 904 27.17 -8.05 -27.75
N SER A 905 26.66 -8.65 -28.83
CA SER A 905 25.41 -9.40 -28.84
C SER A 905 25.53 -10.72 -28.07
N GLU A 906 26.69 -11.40 -28.12
CA GLU A 906 26.98 -12.57 -27.30
C GLU A 906 27.00 -12.20 -25.82
N ARG A 907 27.71 -11.11 -25.46
CA ARG A 907 27.71 -10.57 -24.08
C ARG A 907 26.32 -10.16 -23.60
N LEU A 908 25.53 -9.45 -24.42
CA LEU A 908 24.17 -9.05 -24.08
C LEU A 908 23.22 -10.25 -23.94
N ARG A 909 23.37 -11.30 -24.78
CA ARG A 909 22.63 -12.56 -24.59
C ARG A 909 23.02 -13.23 -23.28
N ASP A 910 24.31 -13.30 -22.95
CA ASP A 910 24.79 -13.87 -21.70
C ASP A 910 24.34 -13.06 -20.47
N ASP A 911 24.39 -11.73 -20.50
CA ASP A 911 23.89 -10.85 -19.44
C ASP A 911 22.37 -11.04 -19.22
N VAL A 912 21.59 -11.15 -20.31
CA VAL A 912 20.16 -11.45 -20.26
C VAL A 912 19.90 -12.86 -19.71
N LEU A 913 20.71 -13.86 -20.08
CA LEU A 913 20.62 -15.22 -19.53
C LEU A 913 21.06 -15.30 -18.06
N GLU A 914 22.01 -14.47 -17.62
CA GLU A 914 22.44 -14.36 -16.22
C GLU A 914 21.35 -13.70 -15.36
N GLN A 915 20.72 -12.62 -15.87
CA GLN A 915 19.54 -11.99 -15.25
C GLN A 915 18.32 -12.93 -15.23
N ALA A 916 18.11 -13.71 -16.29
CA ALA A 916 17.08 -14.75 -16.36
C ALA A 916 17.42 -15.99 -15.51
N GLY A 917 18.61 -16.07 -14.91
CA GLY A 917 19.06 -17.18 -14.08
C GLY A 917 19.35 -18.49 -14.84
N LYS A 918 19.27 -18.46 -16.18
CA LYS A 918 19.35 -19.62 -17.09
C LYS A 918 20.74 -19.86 -17.67
N LEU A 919 21.69 -18.93 -17.49
CA LEU A 919 23.05 -19.10 -18.00
C LEU A 919 23.71 -20.37 -17.45
N HIS A 920 24.28 -21.19 -18.33
CA HIS A 920 25.12 -22.34 -17.99
C HIS A 920 26.11 -22.63 -19.12
N ARG A 921 27.42 -22.52 -18.83
CA ARG A 921 28.51 -22.77 -19.79
C ARG A 921 29.25 -24.07 -19.45
N GLN A 922 29.49 -24.92 -20.44
CA GLN A 922 30.28 -26.15 -20.26
C GLN A 922 31.77 -25.83 -20.45
N VAL A 923 32.52 -25.80 -19.35
CA VAL A 923 33.94 -25.39 -19.28
C VAL A 923 34.80 -26.42 -18.56
N ALA A 924 34.25 -27.28 -17.72
CA ALA A 924 35.01 -28.18 -16.84
C ALA A 924 35.97 -29.12 -17.61
N SER A 925 35.61 -29.52 -18.84
CA SER A 925 36.44 -30.36 -19.71
C SER A 925 37.51 -29.63 -20.53
N SER A 926 37.62 -28.29 -20.46
CA SER A 926 38.73 -27.56 -21.07
C SER A 926 39.90 -27.30 -20.10
N TYR A 927 39.73 -27.54 -18.79
CA TYR A 927 40.80 -27.32 -17.82
C TYR A 927 41.85 -28.43 -17.81
N SER A 928 43.11 -28.05 -17.64
CA SER A 928 44.23 -28.96 -17.32
C SER A 928 44.35 -29.20 -15.81
N GLU A 929 45.30 -30.05 -15.41
CA GLU A 929 45.57 -30.32 -13.98
C GLU A 929 45.95 -29.02 -13.22
N PRO A 930 45.35 -28.74 -12.03
CA PRO A 930 45.59 -27.48 -11.30
C PRO A 930 47.02 -27.35 -10.75
N VAL A 931 47.74 -26.31 -11.19
CA VAL A 931 49.12 -26.05 -10.75
C VAL A 931 49.13 -25.20 -9.48
N LEU A 932 49.76 -25.67 -8.41
CA LEU A 932 49.94 -24.89 -7.17
C LEU A 932 50.92 -23.73 -7.41
N LEU A 933 50.44 -22.47 -7.33
CA LEU A 933 51.28 -21.28 -7.47
C LEU A 933 51.92 -20.85 -6.15
N HIS A 934 51.09 -20.66 -5.12
CA HIS A 934 51.50 -19.98 -3.89
C HIS A 934 51.02 -20.72 -2.64
N THR A 935 51.93 -20.89 -1.67
CA THR A 935 51.63 -21.38 -0.31
C THR A 935 51.79 -20.23 0.68
N CYS A 936 50.69 -19.58 1.02
CA CYS A 936 50.67 -18.36 1.81
C CYS A 936 50.54 -18.71 3.31
N ARG A 937 51.46 -18.21 4.15
CA ARG A 937 51.50 -18.46 5.61
C ARG A 937 51.40 -17.17 6.39
N GLY A 938 50.57 -17.11 7.43
CA GLY A 938 50.45 -15.86 8.22
C GLY A 938 49.41 -15.79 9.33
N HIS A 939 48.51 -16.78 9.45
CA HIS A 939 47.65 -16.98 10.63
C HIS A 939 48.33 -17.87 11.67
N GLN A 940 48.00 -17.68 12.94
CA GLN A 940 48.53 -18.45 14.07
C GLN A 940 47.69 -19.71 14.36
N GLN A 941 46.37 -19.62 14.20
CA GLN A 941 45.43 -20.74 14.37
C GLN A 941 44.83 -21.15 13.02
N SER A 942 43.92 -22.14 13.00
CA SER A 942 43.32 -22.63 11.75
C SER A 942 42.61 -21.52 10.98
N VAL A 943 42.81 -21.51 9.66
CA VAL A 943 42.06 -20.66 8.73
C VAL A 943 40.65 -21.22 8.63
N THR A 944 39.63 -20.38 8.75
CA THR A 944 38.23 -20.78 8.93
C THR A 944 37.35 -20.52 7.71
N CYS A 945 37.64 -19.43 6.98
CA CYS A 945 36.86 -18.96 5.84
C CYS A 945 37.72 -18.10 4.89
N VAL A 946 37.37 -18.06 3.61
CA VAL A 946 38.06 -17.28 2.57
C VAL A 946 37.07 -16.64 1.58
N CYS A 947 37.35 -15.40 1.16
CA CYS A 947 36.67 -14.78 0.02
C CYS A 947 37.68 -14.14 -0.95
N ILE A 948 37.30 -14.07 -2.23
CA ILE A 948 38.10 -13.50 -3.33
C ILE A 948 37.41 -12.20 -3.79
N SER A 949 38.17 -11.15 -4.11
CA SER A 949 37.61 -9.94 -4.71
C SER A 949 37.18 -10.17 -6.17
N ASN A 950 36.06 -9.59 -6.60
CA ASN A 950 35.52 -9.77 -7.95
C ASN A 950 36.42 -9.18 -9.07
N ASP A 951 37.51 -8.50 -8.72
CA ASP A 951 38.56 -8.07 -9.65
C ASP A 951 39.75 -9.06 -9.75
N ASN A 952 39.67 -10.18 -9.03
CA ASN A 952 40.66 -11.26 -8.94
C ASN A 952 42.09 -10.84 -8.54
N LYS A 953 42.26 -9.67 -7.91
CA LYS A 953 43.58 -9.20 -7.41
C LYS A 953 43.86 -9.61 -5.97
N TYR A 954 42.81 -9.77 -5.15
CA TYR A 954 42.93 -9.96 -3.71
C TYR A 954 42.13 -11.16 -3.19
N ALA A 955 42.64 -11.77 -2.12
CA ALA A 955 41.88 -12.71 -1.29
C ALA A 955 41.96 -12.29 0.18
N PHE A 956 40.90 -12.57 0.93
CA PHE A 956 40.79 -12.27 2.35
C PHE A 956 40.52 -13.55 3.13
N THR A 957 41.27 -13.78 4.20
CA THR A 957 41.13 -14.97 5.06
C THR A 957 40.80 -14.60 6.49
N GLY A 958 39.85 -15.33 7.08
CA GLY A 958 39.56 -15.31 8.52
C GLY A 958 40.16 -16.51 9.25
N SER A 959 40.34 -16.40 10.56
CA SER A 959 40.88 -17.47 11.41
C SER A 959 40.34 -17.43 12.83
N LYS A 960 40.46 -18.57 13.54
CA LYS A 960 40.25 -18.67 14.99
C LYS A 960 41.16 -17.75 15.81
N ASP A 961 42.30 -17.31 15.26
CA ASP A 961 43.17 -16.29 15.89
C ASP A 961 42.54 -14.89 15.93
N CYS A 962 41.30 -14.75 15.41
CA CYS A 962 40.48 -13.53 15.41
C CYS A 962 41.08 -12.41 14.54
N SER A 963 42.02 -12.73 13.65
CA SER A 963 42.58 -11.80 12.67
C SER A 963 42.00 -12.01 11.26
N ILE A 964 42.08 -10.97 10.44
CA ILE A 964 41.78 -11.04 9.00
C ILE A 964 43.02 -10.60 8.23
N ILE A 965 43.39 -11.37 7.19
CA ILE A 965 44.55 -11.07 6.34
C ILE A 965 44.09 -10.81 4.91
N LYS A 966 44.59 -9.71 4.31
CA LYS A 966 44.48 -9.40 2.88
C LYS A 966 45.73 -9.89 2.14
N TRP A 967 45.53 -10.71 1.12
CA TRP A 967 46.56 -11.32 0.28
C TRP A 967 46.49 -10.77 -1.15
N CYS A 968 47.63 -10.73 -1.83
CA CYS A 968 47.71 -10.49 -3.28
C CYS A 968 47.74 -11.83 -4.03
N LEU A 969 46.76 -12.08 -4.92
CA LEU A 969 46.61 -13.38 -5.59
C LEU A 969 47.76 -13.70 -6.55
N SER A 970 48.27 -12.72 -7.29
CA SER A 970 49.35 -12.91 -8.25
C SER A 970 50.73 -13.15 -7.61
N THR A 971 50.96 -12.67 -6.37
CA THR A 971 52.28 -12.73 -5.71
C THR A 971 52.34 -13.57 -4.44
N GLY A 972 51.19 -14.04 -3.93
CA GLY A 972 51.09 -14.75 -2.65
C GLY A 972 51.44 -13.91 -1.41
N LYS A 973 51.72 -12.61 -1.57
CA LYS A 973 52.20 -11.74 -0.49
C LYS A 973 51.06 -11.24 0.40
N LYS A 974 51.33 -11.20 1.70
CA LYS A 974 50.51 -10.56 2.73
C LYS A 974 50.59 -9.04 2.59
N LEU A 975 49.45 -8.39 2.38
CA LEU A 975 49.34 -6.93 2.21
C LEU A 975 48.92 -6.22 3.50
N HIS A 976 47.91 -6.75 4.20
CA HIS A 976 47.34 -6.12 5.38
C HIS A 976 46.93 -7.17 6.43
N LEU A 977 46.90 -6.77 7.71
CA LEU A 977 46.53 -7.59 8.86
C LEU A 977 45.65 -6.77 9.81
N ILE A 978 44.35 -7.06 9.82
CA ILE A 978 43.43 -6.64 10.88
C ILE A 978 43.69 -7.56 12.07
N ARG A 979 44.03 -7.01 13.24
CA ARG A 979 44.33 -7.79 14.46
C ARG A 979 43.07 -7.94 15.34
N ARG A 980 43.10 -8.92 16.26
CA ARG A 980 42.11 -9.05 17.34
C ARG A 980 42.13 -7.81 18.25
N ILE A 981 40.98 -7.48 18.84
CA ILE A 981 40.93 -6.53 19.98
C ILE A 981 41.71 -7.13 21.17
N ALA A 982 42.63 -6.36 21.74
CA ALA A 982 43.31 -6.73 22.97
C ALA A 982 42.31 -6.67 24.15
N LYS A 983 42.42 -7.59 25.11
CA LYS A 983 41.74 -7.37 26.40
C LYS A 983 42.31 -6.11 27.03
N ILE A 984 41.43 -5.28 27.57
CA ILE A 984 41.81 -4.09 28.33
C ILE A 984 42.18 -4.58 29.73
N ASP A 985 43.44 -4.40 30.11
CA ASP A 985 43.84 -4.38 31.53
C ASP A 985 43.52 -2.98 32.09
N ASP A 986 43.09 -2.89 33.36
CA ASP A 986 42.37 -1.74 33.94
C ASP A 986 43.17 -0.41 34.11
N THR A 987 44.25 -0.19 33.35
CA THR A 987 45.09 1.02 33.46
C THR A 987 45.39 1.68 32.10
N ASN A 988 44.91 2.93 31.97
CA ASN A 988 45.33 4.00 31.05
C ASN A 988 44.84 4.01 29.58
N GLU A 989 43.96 4.99 29.34
CA GLU A 989 43.71 5.80 28.13
C GLU A 989 43.96 5.28 26.70
N ARG A 990 42.83 5.17 25.96
CA ARG A 990 42.61 5.75 24.62
C ARG A 990 43.47 5.26 23.44
N THR A 991 43.13 4.08 22.92
CA THR A 991 42.64 4.00 21.53
C THR A 991 41.46 3.03 21.45
N PRO A 992 40.43 3.28 20.60
CA PRO A 992 39.45 2.26 20.26
C PRO A 992 40.10 1.27 19.30
N ILE A 993 40.66 0.17 19.83
CA ILE A 993 41.22 -0.90 19.00
C ILE A 993 40.05 -1.63 18.31
N ILE A 994 40.03 -1.60 16.98
CA ILE A 994 38.94 -2.18 16.17
C ILE A 994 39.39 -3.51 15.56
N GLY A 995 38.58 -4.56 15.74
CA GLY A 995 38.90 -5.94 15.38
C GLY A 995 37.82 -6.90 15.86
N HIS A 996 37.98 -8.19 15.61
CA HIS A 996 37.07 -9.22 16.14
C HIS A 996 37.37 -9.56 17.60
N PHE A 997 36.34 -10.01 18.32
CA PHE A 997 36.47 -10.38 19.74
C PHE A 997 36.72 -11.89 19.90
N ASP A 998 36.00 -12.73 19.16
CA ASP A 998 36.17 -14.19 19.12
C ASP A 998 36.48 -14.68 17.68
N HIS A 999 36.57 -15.98 17.45
CA HIS A 999 36.89 -16.60 16.17
C HIS A 999 36.06 -16.02 15.01
N VAL A 1000 36.72 -15.60 13.92
CA VAL A 1000 36.04 -15.28 12.66
C VAL A 1000 35.61 -16.59 12.03
N LEU A 1001 34.33 -16.74 11.69
CA LEU A 1001 33.75 -17.98 11.13
C LEU A 1001 33.29 -17.83 9.68
N ALA A 1002 32.94 -16.61 9.26
CA ALA A 1002 32.52 -16.30 7.90
C ALA A 1002 33.12 -14.95 7.43
N ILE A 1003 33.42 -14.86 6.13
CA ILE A 1003 33.91 -13.65 5.47
C ILE A 1003 33.38 -13.58 4.03
N THR A 1004 32.99 -12.40 3.57
CA THR A 1004 32.46 -12.17 2.22
C THR A 1004 32.72 -10.73 1.76
N ILE A 1005 32.62 -10.46 0.46
CA ILE A 1005 32.90 -9.16 -0.15
C ILE A 1005 31.83 -8.79 -1.20
N SER A 1006 31.44 -7.52 -1.26
CA SER A 1006 30.46 -7.03 -2.23
C SER A 1006 30.99 -7.13 -3.67
N THR A 1007 30.09 -7.28 -4.65
CA THR A 1007 30.49 -7.53 -6.05
C THR A 1007 31.29 -6.38 -6.67
N ASN A 1008 31.08 -5.14 -6.21
CA ASN A 1008 31.87 -3.97 -6.60
C ASN A 1008 33.19 -3.79 -5.81
N GLY A 1009 33.49 -4.69 -4.86
CA GLY A 1009 34.73 -4.62 -4.05
C GLY A 1009 34.83 -3.43 -3.10
N GLN A 1010 33.71 -2.80 -2.72
CA GLN A 1010 33.70 -1.71 -1.73
C GLN A 1010 33.63 -2.23 -0.29
N PHE A 1011 32.71 -3.16 0.01
CA PHE A 1011 32.43 -3.63 1.37
C PHE A 1011 32.98 -5.05 1.58
N LEU A 1012 33.85 -5.21 2.56
CA LEU A 1012 34.26 -6.50 3.12
C LEU A 1012 33.46 -6.73 4.41
N VAL A 1013 32.82 -7.87 4.55
CA VAL A 1013 32.01 -8.22 5.72
C VAL A 1013 32.53 -9.50 6.36
N SER A 1014 32.51 -9.54 7.69
CA SER A 1014 33.07 -10.63 8.48
C SER A 1014 32.23 -10.88 9.73
N GLY A 1015 32.01 -12.15 10.06
CA GLY A 1015 31.16 -12.57 11.17
C GLY A 1015 31.95 -13.39 12.17
N ASP A 1016 31.81 -13.06 13.46
CA ASP A 1016 32.47 -13.78 14.54
C ASP A 1016 31.53 -14.70 15.35
N LYS A 1017 32.17 -15.52 16.17
CA LYS A 1017 31.54 -16.42 17.13
C LYS A 1017 30.90 -15.69 18.33
N ALA A 1018 31.10 -14.38 18.47
CA ALA A 1018 30.47 -13.52 19.47
C ALA A 1018 29.25 -12.76 18.92
N ASN A 1019 28.72 -13.19 17.77
CA ASN A 1019 27.51 -12.70 17.12
C ASN A 1019 27.64 -11.30 16.47
N PHE A 1020 28.87 -10.79 16.31
CA PHE A 1020 29.11 -9.49 15.67
C PHE A 1020 29.40 -9.64 14.17
N ILE A 1021 28.66 -8.89 13.36
CA ILE A 1021 28.99 -8.69 11.94
C ILE A 1021 29.77 -7.37 11.84
N GLN A 1022 31.01 -7.41 11.37
CA GLN A 1022 31.84 -6.23 11.17
C GLN A 1022 32.02 -5.95 9.68
N VAL A 1023 31.70 -4.72 9.29
CA VAL A 1023 31.76 -4.18 7.93
C VAL A 1023 33.00 -3.29 7.82
N TRP A 1024 33.79 -3.52 6.78
CA TRP A 1024 35.06 -2.85 6.50
C TRP A 1024 35.05 -2.32 5.06
N ASN A 1025 35.82 -1.28 4.79
CA ASN A 1025 36.20 -0.90 3.43
C ASN A 1025 37.22 -1.93 2.91
N ALA A 1026 36.91 -2.63 1.82
CA ALA A 1026 37.76 -3.70 1.30
C ALA A 1026 39.07 -3.19 0.67
N GLN A 1027 39.12 -1.93 0.24
CA GLN A 1027 40.32 -1.31 -0.31
C GLN A 1027 41.28 -0.91 0.81
N THR A 1028 40.84 -0.07 1.75
CA THR A 1028 41.66 0.51 2.83
C THR A 1028 41.82 -0.40 4.06
N CYS A 1029 40.98 -1.44 4.19
CA CYS A 1029 40.86 -2.29 5.38
C CYS A 1029 40.46 -1.56 6.67
N GLN A 1030 39.93 -0.33 6.57
CA GLN A 1030 39.36 0.41 7.70
C GLN A 1030 37.97 -0.12 8.05
N HIS A 1031 37.63 -0.13 9.34
CA HIS A 1031 36.29 -0.44 9.82
C HIS A 1031 35.29 0.66 9.45
N LEU A 1032 34.05 0.28 9.18
CA LEU A 1032 32.95 1.19 8.85
C LEU A 1032 31.83 1.11 9.89
N LYS A 1033 31.37 -0.11 10.22
CA LYS A 1033 30.26 -0.33 11.18
C LYS A 1033 30.29 -1.75 11.75
N THR A 1034 29.79 -1.90 12.96
CA THR A 1034 29.46 -3.21 13.55
C THR A 1034 27.93 -3.35 13.61
N LEU A 1035 27.38 -4.30 12.86
CA LEU A 1035 25.96 -4.65 12.89
C LEU A 1035 25.72 -5.66 14.03
N ARG A 1036 24.57 -5.54 14.69
CA ARG A 1036 24.16 -6.35 15.86
C ARG A 1036 22.72 -6.81 15.66
N GLY A 1037 22.41 -8.06 16.01
CA GLY A 1037 21.03 -8.58 15.95
C GLY A 1037 20.88 -10.09 16.05
N HIS A 1038 21.93 -10.86 15.69
CA HIS A 1038 21.97 -12.30 15.96
C HIS A 1038 22.20 -12.61 17.44
N GLN A 1039 21.64 -13.73 17.90
CA GLN A 1039 21.73 -14.23 19.28
C GLN A 1039 22.73 -15.40 19.41
N GLY A 1040 23.26 -15.92 18.30
CA GLY A 1040 24.27 -16.97 18.28
C GLY A 1040 25.36 -16.76 17.22
N PRO A 1041 26.42 -17.60 17.23
CA PRO A 1041 27.56 -17.51 16.32
C PRO A 1041 27.17 -17.41 14.85
N ILE A 1042 27.80 -16.51 14.11
CA ILE A 1042 27.54 -16.30 12.67
C ILE A 1042 28.31 -17.35 11.88
N THR A 1043 27.61 -18.31 11.28
CA THR A 1043 28.19 -19.48 10.59
C THR A 1043 28.39 -19.27 9.09
N GLY A 1044 27.68 -18.30 8.51
CA GLY A 1044 27.76 -17.97 7.09
C GLY A 1044 27.36 -16.52 6.78
N LEU A 1045 27.99 -15.97 5.76
CA LEU A 1045 27.73 -14.63 5.21
C LEU A 1045 27.86 -14.69 3.69
N THR A 1046 26.91 -14.11 2.97
CA THR A 1046 27.01 -13.96 1.51
C THR A 1046 26.32 -12.69 1.03
N PHE A 1047 26.78 -12.12 -0.08
CA PHE A 1047 26.12 -11.02 -0.77
C PHE A 1047 25.27 -11.56 -1.90
N ARG A 1048 24.10 -10.96 -2.12
CA ARG A 1048 23.39 -11.04 -3.40
C ARG A 1048 24.23 -10.30 -4.45
N ARG A 1049 24.56 -10.95 -5.56
CA ARG A 1049 25.42 -10.39 -6.63
C ARG A 1049 24.79 -9.14 -7.25
N ASN A 1050 25.65 -8.20 -7.65
CA ASN A 1050 25.30 -6.90 -8.21
C ASN A 1050 24.40 -6.04 -7.28
N SER A 1051 24.50 -6.25 -5.96
CA SER A 1051 23.79 -5.46 -4.94
C SER A 1051 24.61 -5.31 -3.66
N HIS A 1052 24.13 -4.48 -2.73
CA HIS A 1052 24.65 -4.36 -1.37
C HIS A 1052 23.78 -5.06 -0.32
N GLN A 1053 22.86 -5.94 -0.75
CA GLN A 1053 22.10 -6.80 0.14
C GLN A 1053 22.97 -7.96 0.65
N LEU A 1054 23.11 -8.03 1.97
CA LEU A 1054 23.88 -9.04 2.70
C LEU A 1054 22.92 -10.01 3.40
N PHE A 1055 23.16 -11.31 3.22
CA PHE A 1055 22.53 -12.38 4.01
C PHE A 1055 23.51 -12.91 5.06
N SER A 1056 23.06 -12.98 6.31
CA SER A 1056 23.79 -13.62 7.40
C SER A 1056 22.99 -14.77 8.00
N VAL A 1057 23.68 -15.85 8.37
CA VAL A 1057 23.08 -16.99 9.06
C VAL A 1057 23.83 -17.33 10.33
N SER A 1058 23.11 -17.88 11.30
CA SER A 1058 23.59 -18.11 12.64
C SER A 1058 23.10 -19.43 13.23
N GLN A 1059 23.80 -19.88 14.27
CA GLN A 1059 23.35 -20.97 15.14
C GLN A 1059 22.07 -20.63 15.91
N ASP A 1060 21.63 -19.36 15.95
CA ASP A 1060 20.31 -18.95 16.46
C ASP A 1060 19.12 -19.36 15.57
N ARG A 1061 19.37 -20.12 14.50
CA ARG A 1061 18.38 -20.67 13.55
C ARG A 1061 17.69 -19.63 12.67
N SER A 1062 18.17 -18.38 12.68
CA SER A 1062 17.65 -17.30 11.83
C SER A 1062 18.57 -16.97 10.65
N VAL A 1063 17.95 -16.50 9.57
CA VAL A 1063 18.61 -15.80 8.46
C VAL A 1063 18.28 -14.32 8.61
N LYS A 1064 19.24 -13.42 8.49
CA LYS A 1064 19.00 -11.96 8.54
C LYS A 1064 19.44 -11.28 7.24
N ILE A 1065 18.67 -10.28 6.85
CA ILE A 1065 18.88 -9.46 5.65
C ILE A 1065 19.31 -8.07 6.10
N TRP A 1066 20.38 -7.55 5.49
CA TRP A 1066 20.93 -6.23 5.78
C TRP A 1066 21.16 -5.45 4.48
N ASN A 1067 20.92 -4.14 4.51
CA ASN A 1067 21.26 -3.23 3.42
C ASN A 1067 22.51 -2.44 3.81
N LEU A 1068 23.61 -2.55 3.07
CA LEU A 1068 24.85 -1.82 3.41
C LEU A 1068 24.93 -0.39 2.86
N ASP A 1069 24.01 0.04 1.98
CA ASP A 1069 23.96 1.45 1.55
C ASP A 1069 23.50 2.36 2.71
N GLU A 1070 22.42 1.96 3.38
CA GLU A 1070 21.92 2.58 4.62
C GLU A 1070 22.67 2.08 5.87
N MET A 1071 23.43 0.99 5.72
CA MET A 1071 23.96 0.17 6.82
C MET A 1071 22.84 -0.25 7.82
N SER A 1072 21.66 -0.59 7.30
CA SER A 1072 20.43 -0.90 8.04
C SER A 1072 20.16 -2.40 8.14
N TYR A 1073 19.36 -2.78 9.14
CA TYR A 1073 18.74 -4.10 9.23
C TYR A 1073 17.41 -4.06 8.46
N VAL A 1074 17.14 -5.10 7.66
CA VAL A 1074 15.92 -5.20 6.84
C VAL A 1074 14.96 -6.21 7.46
N GLU A 1075 15.36 -7.49 7.54
CA GLU A 1075 14.43 -8.57 7.86
C GLU A 1075 15.09 -9.77 8.56
N THR A 1076 14.28 -10.66 9.15
CA THR A 1076 14.71 -11.93 9.75
C THR A 1076 13.77 -13.06 9.32
N LEU A 1077 14.31 -14.02 8.56
CA LEU A 1077 13.60 -15.24 8.18
C LEU A 1077 13.84 -16.33 9.22
N PHE A 1078 12.79 -17.10 9.53
CA PHE A 1078 12.82 -18.23 10.46
C PHE A 1078 12.23 -19.48 9.80
N GLY A 1079 12.72 -20.66 10.18
CA GLY A 1079 12.09 -21.93 9.77
C GLY A 1079 12.97 -23.18 9.91
N HIS A 1080 14.30 -23.04 9.90
CA HIS A 1080 15.21 -24.14 10.21
C HIS A 1080 14.96 -24.67 11.63
N GLN A 1081 15.07 -25.99 11.80
CA GLN A 1081 14.83 -26.63 13.09
C GLN A 1081 16.08 -26.65 13.95
N GLU A 1082 17.27 -26.61 13.34
CA GLU A 1082 18.56 -26.54 14.03
C GLU A 1082 19.49 -25.45 13.48
N SER A 1083 20.68 -25.33 14.08
CA SER A 1083 21.71 -24.35 13.73
C SER A 1083 22.11 -24.43 12.24
N ILE A 1084 21.96 -23.31 11.53
CA ILE A 1084 22.35 -23.17 10.12
C ILE A 1084 23.88 -23.16 10.01
N GLN A 1085 24.46 -23.83 9.02
CA GLN A 1085 25.93 -23.98 8.86
C GLN A 1085 26.53 -23.28 7.64
N ALA A 1086 25.72 -23.02 6.61
CA ALA A 1086 26.13 -22.34 5.39
C ALA A 1086 24.95 -21.58 4.74
N VAL A 1087 25.29 -20.54 3.96
CA VAL A 1087 24.36 -19.75 3.15
C VAL A 1087 25.02 -19.39 1.82
N ASP A 1088 24.24 -19.35 0.74
CA ASP A 1088 24.72 -18.92 -0.56
C ASP A 1088 23.63 -18.17 -1.37
N ALA A 1089 24.04 -17.32 -2.31
CA ALA A 1089 23.16 -16.44 -3.10
C ALA A 1089 23.75 -16.11 -4.49
N LEU A 1090 22.86 -15.70 -5.42
CA LEU A 1090 23.19 -15.22 -6.77
C LEU A 1090 22.58 -13.83 -6.99
N MET A 1091 22.01 -13.52 -8.17
CA MET A 1091 21.45 -12.18 -8.48
C MET A 1091 19.97 -12.01 -8.14
N ARG A 1092 19.19 -13.09 -8.04
CA ARG A 1092 17.79 -13.02 -7.59
C ARG A 1092 17.70 -12.75 -6.09
N GLU A 1093 16.54 -12.28 -5.64
CA GLU A 1093 16.20 -12.12 -4.21
C GLU A 1093 15.84 -13.48 -3.59
N ARG A 1094 16.82 -14.37 -3.62
CA ARG A 1094 16.79 -15.74 -3.14
C ARG A 1094 18.13 -16.09 -2.52
N CYS A 1095 18.11 -16.87 -1.47
CA CYS A 1095 19.31 -17.49 -0.89
C CYS A 1095 19.02 -18.94 -0.52
N VAL A 1096 20.05 -19.78 -0.52
CA VAL A 1096 19.97 -21.17 -0.06
C VAL A 1096 20.71 -21.30 1.25
N THR A 1097 20.13 -22.00 2.22
CA THR A 1097 20.76 -22.32 3.51
C THR A 1097 20.80 -23.81 3.78
N ALA A 1098 21.86 -24.25 4.46
CA ALA A 1098 22.03 -25.62 4.92
C ALA A 1098 21.85 -25.70 6.45
N GLY A 1099 20.87 -26.48 6.91
CA GLY A 1099 20.44 -26.55 8.30
C GLY A 1099 21.24 -27.48 9.21
N GLY A 1100 22.40 -27.98 8.75
CA GLY A 1100 23.22 -28.93 9.48
C GLY A 1100 22.40 -30.16 9.88
N ARG A 1101 22.25 -30.34 11.20
CA ARG A 1101 21.58 -31.48 11.84
C ARG A 1101 20.09 -31.60 11.58
N ASP A 1102 19.41 -30.59 11.03
CA ASP A 1102 18.02 -30.77 10.61
C ASP A 1102 17.87 -31.52 9.27
N GLY A 1103 19.00 -31.87 8.62
CA GLY A 1103 19.01 -32.66 7.38
C GLY A 1103 18.34 -31.96 6.19
N SER A 1104 18.06 -30.65 6.30
CA SER A 1104 17.33 -29.89 5.31
C SER A 1104 18.17 -28.80 4.65
N LEU A 1105 17.94 -28.65 3.34
CA LEU A 1105 18.30 -27.45 2.59
C LEU A 1105 17.05 -26.61 2.41
N ARG A 1106 17.19 -25.29 2.45
CA ARG A 1106 16.09 -24.36 2.22
C ARG A 1106 16.46 -23.32 1.18
N LEU A 1107 15.63 -23.20 0.15
CA LEU A 1107 15.65 -22.04 -0.74
C LEU A 1107 14.64 -21.03 -0.19
N TRP A 1108 15.12 -19.89 0.26
CA TRP A 1108 14.30 -18.74 0.64
C TRP A 1108 13.98 -17.92 -0.61
N LYS A 1109 12.72 -17.53 -0.73
CA LYS A 1109 12.23 -16.62 -1.77
C LYS A 1109 11.71 -15.36 -1.09
N ILE A 1110 12.58 -14.36 -0.97
CA ILE A 1110 12.37 -13.21 -0.08
C ILE A 1110 11.14 -12.40 -0.54
N VAL A 1111 11.05 -12.11 -1.84
CA VAL A 1111 9.91 -11.40 -2.47
C VAL A 1111 8.57 -12.13 -2.32
N GLU A 1112 8.59 -13.45 -2.10
CA GLU A 1112 7.39 -14.27 -1.94
C GLU A 1112 7.11 -14.63 -0.47
N GLU A 1113 7.89 -14.10 0.49
CA GLU A 1113 7.92 -14.46 1.93
C GLU A 1113 7.96 -15.98 2.21
N SER A 1114 8.37 -16.78 1.22
CA SER A 1114 8.19 -18.23 1.20
C SER A 1114 9.52 -18.98 1.16
N HIS A 1115 9.49 -20.27 1.53
CA HIS A 1115 10.66 -21.12 1.45
C HIS A 1115 10.32 -22.55 1.01
N LEU A 1116 11.16 -23.11 0.15
CA LEU A 1116 11.10 -24.50 -0.26
C LEU A 1116 12.08 -25.32 0.58
N VAL A 1117 11.61 -26.45 1.12
CA VAL A 1117 12.41 -27.38 1.93
C VAL A 1117 12.74 -28.63 1.11
N PHE A 1118 14.02 -28.99 1.09
CA PHE A 1118 14.57 -30.14 0.37
C PHE A 1118 15.20 -31.10 1.39
N THR A 1119 14.97 -32.40 1.25
CA THR A 1119 15.46 -33.44 2.18
C THR A 1119 15.94 -34.67 1.41
N GLY A 1120 17.02 -35.31 1.88
CA GLY A 1120 17.62 -36.46 1.17
C GLY A 1120 19.05 -36.86 1.53
N HIS A 1121 19.82 -36.03 2.23
CA HIS A 1121 21.03 -36.53 2.94
C HIS A 1121 20.62 -37.39 4.15
N LYS A 1122 21.54 -38.21 4.66
CA LYS A 1122 21.34 -39.00 5.89
C LYS A 1122 21.98 -38.31 7.10
N GLY A 1123 23.08 -37.60 6.89
CA GLY A 1123 23.83 -36.85 7.90
C GLY A 1123 23.55 -35.34 7.96
N SER A 1124 24.40 -34.62 8.70
CA SER A 1124 24.38 -33.15 8.84
C SER A 1124 24.83 -32.47 7.54
N ILE A 1125 24.05 -31.51 7.05
CA ILE A 1125 24.38 -30.75 5.83
C ILE A 1125 25.14 -29.48 6.21
N ASP A 1126 26.47 -29.52 6.10
CA ASP A 1126 27.36 -28.48 6.67
C ASP A 1126 27.84 -27.45 5.63
N CYS A 1127 27.71 -27.74 4.34
CA CYS A 1127 28.06 -26.83 3.25
C CYS A 1127 27.10 -26.93 2.04
N VAL A 1128 26.93 -25.81 1.35
CA VAL A 1128 26.07 -25.66 0.16
C VAL A 1128 26.66 -24.63 -0.81
N ALA A 1129 26.44 -24.82 -2.11
CA ALA A 1129 26.76 -23.85 -3.15
C ALA A 1129 25.71 -23.86 -4.28
N LEU A 1130 25.27 -22.69 -4.73
CA LEU A 1130 24.43 -22.49 -5.91
C LEU A 1130 25.26 -22.61 -7.19
N ILE A 1131 24.80 -23.38 -8.18
CA ILE A 1131 25.42 -23.41 -9.52
C ILE A 1131 24.85 -22.27 -10.36
N ASN A 1132 23.52 -22.22 -10.47
CA ASN A 1132 22.71 -21.16 -11.06
C ASN A 1132 21.45 -20.99 -10.18
N ASP A 1133 20.43 -20.24 -10.64
CA ASP A 1133 19.22 -19.98 -9.83
C ASP A 1133 18.26 -21.19 -9.72
N GLU A 1134 18.55 -22.29 -10.41
CA GLU A 1134 17.68 -23.47 -10.50
C GLU A 1134 18.35 -24.76 -9.98
N HIS A 1135 19.69 -24.79 -9.86
CA HIS A 1135 20.47 -25.96 -9.45
C HIS A 1135 21.51 -25.63 -8.36
N MET A 1136 21.65 -26.55 -7.40
CA MET A 1136 22.51 -26.37 -6.21
C MET A 1136 23.19 -27.67 -5.78
N VAL A 1137 24.29 -27.55 -5.05
CA VAL A 1137 25.13 -28.65 -4.56
C VAL A 1137 25.23 -28.57 -3.04
N SER A 1138 25.18 -29.70 -2.35
CA SER A 1138 25.39 -29.79 -0.90
C SER A 1138 26.32 -30.94 -0.52
N GLY A 1139 26.97 -30.79 0.63
CA GLY A 1139 27.93 -31.76 1.18
C GLY A 1139 27.67 -31.98 2.66
N ALA A 1140 27.77 -33.24 3.09
CA ALA A 1140 27.40 -33.67 4.43
C ALA A 1140 28.53 -34.39 5.19
N ASP A 1141 28.31 -34.61 6.49
CA ASP A 1141 29.22 -35.36 7.38
C ASP A 1141 29.28 -36.86 7.06
N ASP A 1142 28.21 -37.42 6.48
CA ASP A 1142 28.16 -38.76 5.86
C ASP A 1142 28.99 -38.91 4.57
N GLY A 1143 29.81 -37.91 4.21
CA GLY A 1143 30.71 -37.97 3.05
C GLY A 1143 30.00 -37.98 1.69
N SER A 1144 28.70 -37.68 1.64
CA SER A 1144 27.93 -37.62 0.38
C SER A 1144 27.83 -36.20 -0.21
N ILE A 1145 27.96 -36.11 -1.54
CA ILE A 1145 27.70 -34.89 -2.33
C ILE A 1145 26.38 -35.08 -3.07
N ALA A 1146 25.41 -34.18 -2.88
CA ALA A 1146 24.13 -34.22 -3.59
C ALA A 1146 23.94 -33.03 -4.53
N LEU A 1147 23.41 -33.32 -5.73
CA LEU A 1147 22.91 -32.33 -6.69
C LEU A 1147 21.39 -32.20 -6.55
N TRP A 1148 20.88 -30.99 -6.68
CA TRP A 1148 19.46 -30.67 -6.55
C TRP A 1148 18.99 -29.76 -7.67
N SER A 1149 17.68 -29.78 -7.94
CA SER A 1149 16.99 -28.74 -8.70
C SER A 1149 15.87 -28.16 -7.84
N VAL A 1150 15.62 -26.85 -7.96
CA VAL A 1150 14.52 -26.16 -7.29
C VAL A 1150 13.14 -26.79 -7.62
N SER A 1151 13.04 -27.45 -8.77
CA SER A 1151 11.83 -28.18 -9.22
C SER A 1151 11.54 -29.47 -8.43
N LYS A 1152 12.54 -30.12 -7.82
CA LYS A 1152 12.41 -31.45 -7.19
C LYS A 1152 12.85 -31.40 -5.73
N ARG A 1153 11.97 -31.77 -4.80
CA ARG A 1153 12.25 -31.76 -3.33
C ARG A 1153 13.25 -32.85 -2.86
N ARG A 1154 13.57 -33.81 -3.71
CA ARG A 1154 14.60 -34.85 -3.54
C ARG A 1154 15.81 -34.52 -4.42
N PRO A 1155 17.03 -35.00 -4.09
CA PRO A 1155 18.20 -34.75 -4.92
C PRO A 1155 18.02 -35.40 -6.31
N LEU A 1156 18.58 -34.75 -7.33
CA LEU A 1156 18.71 -35.31 -8.69
C LEU A 1156 19.69 -36.48 -8.70
N PHE A 1157 20.82 -36.29 -8.03
CA PHE A 1157 21.93 -37.23 -7.93
C PHE A 1157 22.53 -37.15 -6.53
N ASN A 1158 22.94 -38.29 -5.98
CA ASN A 1158 23.63 -38.35 -4.70
C ASN A 1158 24.83 -39.29 -4.81
N LEU A 1159 26.03 -38.76 -4.53
CA LEU A 1159 27.30 -39.45 -4.60
C LEU A 1159 27.80 -39.74 -3.17
N PRO A 1160 27.54 -40.92 -2.59
CA PRO A 1160 28.11 -41.33 -1.32
C PRO A 1160 29.63 -41.55 -1.42
N HIS A 1161 30.33 -41.53 -0.29
CA HIS A 1161 31.76 -41.81 -0.19
C HIS A 1161 32.66 -40.95 -1.12
N ALA A 1162 32.28 -39.70 -1.41
CA ALA A 1162 32.86 -38.91 -2.50
C ALA A 1162 34.37 -38.57 -2.35
N HIS A 1163 34.96 -38.80 -1.17
CA HIS A 1163 36.37 -38.56 -0.85
C HIS A 1163 37.14 -39.83 -0.42
N LYS A 1164 36.61 -41.02 -0.74
CA LYS A 1164 37.22 -42.33 -0.37
C LYS A 1164 38.54 -42.57 -1.09
N LEU A 1165 39.55 -43.09 -0.37
CA LEU A 1165 40.85 -43.39 -0.96
C LEU A 1165 40.74 -44.59 -1.92
N THR A 1166 40.92 -44.32 -3.21
CA THR A 1166 41.09 -45.32 -4.27
C THR A 1166 42.56 -45.76 -4.36
N SER A 1167 43.03 -46.55 -3.40
CA SER A 1167 44.25 -47.35 -3.59
C SER A 1167 43.95 -48.55 -4.50
N THR A 1168 44.90 -48.90 -5.38
CA THR A 1168 44.79 -50.09 -6.25
C THR A 1168 44.83 -51.40 -5.48
N ASP A 1169 45.48 -51.40 -4.30
CA ASP A 1169 45.55 -52.53 -3.39
C ASP A 1169 44.62 -52.30 -2.17
N PRO A 1170 43.56 -53.11 -2.00
CA PRO A 1170 42.67 -53.01 -0.83
C PRO A 1170 43.33 -53.42 0.49
N SER A 1171 44.44 -54.16 0.44
CA SER A 1171 45.18 -54.68 1.60
C SER A 1171 46.01 -53.63 2.34
N LEU A 1172 46.22 -52.45 1.74
CA LEU A 1172 47.01 -51.35 2.33
C LEU A 1172 46.15 -50.33 3.10
N ILE A 1173 44.82 -50.50 3.15
CA ILE A 1173 43.90 -49.61 3.87
C ILE A 1173 43.76 -50.11 5.32
N PRO A 1174 44.16 -49.33 6.35
CA PRO A 1174 43.93 -49.71 7.74
C PRO A 1174 42.43 -49.79 8.07
N SER A 1175 42.00 -50.90 8.66
CA SER A 1175 40.62 -51.15 9.11
C SER A 1175 40.17 -50.28 10.30
N SER A 1176 40.96 -49.28 10.68
CA SER A 1176 40.69 -48.28 11.71
C SER A 1176 40.40 -46.88 11.15
N LEU A 1177 40.41 -46.70 9.82
CA LEU A 1177 39.95 -45.46 9.19
C LEU A 1177 38.41 -45.39 9.15
N PRO A 1178 37.80 -44.19 9.25
CA PRO A 1178 36.39 -44.01 8.95
C PRO A 1178 36.06 -44.45 7.52
N GLU A 1179 34.92 -45.11 7.32
CA GLU A 1179 34.45 -45.51 5.98
C GLU A 1179 33.98 -44.32 5.13
N ASP A 1180 33.61 -43.21 5.81
CA ASP A 1180 33.11 -41.97 5.24
C ASP A 1180 33.98 -40.75 5.59
N PHE A 1181 34.15 -39.89 4.58
CA PHE A 1181 34.99 -38.71 4.63
C PHE A 1181 34.16 -37.43 4.53
N TRP A 1182 33.67 -36.93 5.67
CA TRP A 1182 32.92 -35.67 5.84
C TRP A 1182 33.43 -34.56 4.93
N ILE A 1183 32.52 -33.99 4.14
CA ILE A 1183 32.80 -32.88 3.21
C ILE A 1183 32.69 -31.57 3.99
N THR A 1184 33.83 -30.97 4.29
CA THR A 1184 33.94 -29.77 5.13
C THR A 1184 33.78 -28.47 4.35
N SER A 1185 33.95 -28.50 3.02
CA SER A 1185 33.73 -27.33 2.16
C SER A 1185 33.36 -27.68 0.71
N LEU A 1186 32.63 -26.75 0.07
CA LEU A 1186 32.18 -26.81 -1.32
C LEU A 1186 32.32 -25.44 -2.01
N ALA A 1187 32.56 -25.47 -3.32
CA ALA A 1187 32.32 -24.34 -4.20
C ALA A 1187 31.88 -24.79 -5.60
N SER A 1188 31.11 -23.94 -6.26
CA SER A 1188 30.81 -23.97 -7.69
C SER A 1188 31.54 -22.83 -8.39
N LEU A 1189 32.00 -23.05 -9.63
CA LEU A 1189 32.25 -21.95 -10.54
C LEU A 1189 30.89 -21.54 -11.14
N ARG A 1190 30.47 -20.30 -10.85
CA ARG A 1190 29.09 -19.84 -11.08
C ARG A 1190 28.69 -19.96 -12.55
N TYR A 1191 27.48 -20.43 -12.80
CA TYR A 1191 26.93 -20.65 -14.14
C TYR A 1191 27.80 -21.55 -15.04
N THR A 1192 28.53 -22.53 -14.45
CA THR A 1192 29.28 -23.55 -15.20
C THR A 1192 29.08 -24.95 -14.65
N ASP A 1193 29.63 -25.94 -15.33
CA ASP A 1193 29.67 -27.36 -14.95
C ASP A 1193 30.82 -27.74 -14.00
N LEU A 1194 31.67 -26.79 -13.57
CA LEU A 1194 32.83 -27.07 -12.70
C LEU A 1194 32.53 -26.87 -11.21
N LEU A 1195 32.80 -27.90 -10.41
CA LEU A 1195 32.61 -27.93 -8.97
C LEU A 1195 33.89 -28.37 -8.24
N ALA A 1196 34.04 -27.95 -6.98
CA ALA A 1196 35.12 -28.36 -6.08
C ALA A 1196 34.56 -28.76 -4.71
N SER A 1197 35.05 -29.88 -4.15
CA SER A 1197 34.74 -30.31 -2.77
C SER A 1197 36.02 -30.61 -1.99
N GLY A 1198 36.03 -30.22 -0.72
CA GLY A 1198 37.14 -30.45 0.22
C GLY A 1198 36.69 -31.24 1.44
N SER A 1199 37.53 -32.16 1.92
CA SER A 1199 37.25 -33.02 3.08
C SER A 1199 38.29 -32.86 4.20
N PHE A 1200 38.00 -33.42 5.37
CA PHE A 1200 38.92 -33.44 6.51
C PHE A 1200 40.19 -34.27 6.28
N ASN A 1201 40.17 -35.22 5.34
CA ASN A 1201 41.34 -36.00 4.97
C ASN A 1201 42.42 -35.19 4.22
N GLY A 1202 42.10 -33.95 3.83
CA GLY A 1202 43.00 -33.04 3.11
C GLY A 1202 42.98 -33.20 1.60
N ASN A 1203 42.15 -34.10 1.05
CA ASN A 1203 41.88 -34.15 -0.38
C ASN A 1203 40.92 -33.04 -0.79
N ILE A 1204 41.16 -32.52 -1.99
CA ILE A 1204 40.27 -31.62 -2.72
C ILE A 1204 39.99 -32.30 -4.07
N HIS A 1205 38.72 -32.50 -4.39
CA HIS A 1205 38.32 -33.11 -5.64
C HIS A 1205 37.63 -32.08 -6.55
N LEU A 1206 38.05 -32.04 -7.81
CA LEU A 1206 37.37 -31.31 -8.88
C LEU A 1206 36.42 -32.25 -9.61
N TRP A 1207 35.22 -31.75 -9.89
CA TRP A 1207 34.14 -32.50 -10.52
C TRP A 1207 33.56 -31.73 -11.70
N LYS A 1208 33.17 -32.46 -12.74
CA LYS A 1208 32.28 -31.99 -13.80
C LYS A 1208 30.87 -32.48 -13.54
N SER A 1209 29.86 -31.62 -13.60
CA SER A 1209 28.47 -32.04 -13.69
C SER A 1209 28.08 -32.35 -15.14
N THR A 1210 27.15 -33.29 -15.34
CA THR A 1210 26.45 -33.39 -16.64
C THR A 1210 25.54 -32.17 -16.85
N PRO A 1211 25.18 -31.80 -18.10
CA PRO A 1211 24.33 -30.62 -18.37
C PRO A 1211 22.93 -30.71 -17.75
N GLU A 1212 22.46 -31.93 -17.49
CA GLU A 1212 21.17 -32.22 -16.82
C GLU A 1212 21.28 -32.23 -15.28
N PHE A 1213 22.50 -32.09 -14.73
CA PHE A 1213 22.80 -32.25 -13.30
C PHE A 1213 22.42 -33.62 -12.70
N ASN A 1214 22.35 -34.65 -13.54
CA ASN A 1214 22.00 -36.03 -13.18
C ASN A 1214 23.21 -36.90 -12.80
N HIS A 1215 24.45 -36.44 -12.99
CA HIS A 1215 25.67 -37.16 -12.60
C HIS A 1215 26.84 -36.19 -12.31
N LEU A 1216 27.73 -36.57 -11.39
CA LEU A 1216 29.05 -35.93 -11.19
C LEU A 1216 30.16 -36.86 -11.68
N THR A 1217 31.07 -36.39 -12.53
CA THR A 1217 32.29 -37.11 -12.89
C THR A 1217 33.49 -36.46 -12.22
N HIS A 1218 34.39 -37.28 -11.68
CA HIS A 1218 35.66 -36.83 -11.10
C HIS A 1218 36.61 -36.39 -12.22
N LEU A 1219 37.39 -35.33 -11.98
CA LEU A 1219 38.42 -34.82 -12.89
C LEU A 1219 39.82 -34.94 -12.30
N PHE A 1220 40.03 -34.35 -11.12
CA PHE A 1220 41.36 -34.17 -10.51
C PHE A 1220 41.31 -34.30 -8.99
N THR A 1221 42.40 -34.80 -8.39
CA THR A 1221 42.60 -34.88 -6.94
C THR A 1221 43.82 -34.06 -6.53
N LEU A 1222 43.61 -33.06 -5.68
CA LEU A 1222 44.69 -32.29 -5.06
C LEU A 1222 44.79 -32.71 -3.59
N ALA A 1223 45.82 -33.49 -3.25
CA ALA A 1223 46.05 -33.96 -1.89
C ALA A 1223 46.89 -32.95 -1.07
N GLN A 1224 46.45 -32.64 0.15
CA GLN A 1224 47.12 -31.72 1.07
C GLN A 1224 47.04 -32.23 2.52
N LEU A 1225 47.81 -31.63 3.44
CA LEU A 1225 47.84 -32.02 4.85
C LEU A 1225 47.10 -31.00 5.74
N GLY A 1226 45.83 -31.30 6.04
CA GLY A 1226 44.99 -30.57 7.01
C GLY A 1226 43.50 -30.59 6.65
N PHE A 1227 42.67 -29.98 7.50
CA PHE A 1227 41.24 -29.78 7.23
C PHE A 1227 41.06 -28.73 6.13
N VAL A 1228 40.34 -29.08 5.06
CA VAL A 1228 39.93 -28.13 4.01
C VAL A 1228 38.68 -27.37 4.48
N ASN A 1229 38.89 -26.31 5.26
CA ASN A 1229 37.83 -25.60 5.96
C ASN A 1229 36.97 -24.72 5.05
N ASP A 1230 37.55 -24.13 4.00
CA ASP A 1230 36.82 -23.35 3.01
C ASP A 1230 37.61 -23.29 1.69
N LEU A 1231 36.93 -23.15 0.57
CA LEU A 1231 37.53 -23.02 -0.76
C LEU A 1231 36.61 -22.20 -1.68
N LYS A 1232 37.20 -21.44 -2.62
CA LYS A 1232 36.47 -20.58 -3.57
C LYS A 1232 37.19 -20.51 -4.92
N PHE A 1233 36.40 -20.45 -6.00
CA PHE A 1233 36.89 -20.11 -7.33
C PHE A 1233 36.94 -18.59 -7.53
N SER A 1234 37.91 -18.14 -8.32
CA SER A 1234 37.93 -16.81 -8.95
C SER A 1234 36.77 -16.67 -9.95
N SER A 1235 36.23 -15.46 -10.16
CA SER A 1235 35.09 -15.22 -11.07
C SER A 1235 35.35 -15.68 -12.50
N ASP A 1236 36.61 -15.58 -12.94
CA ASP A 1236 37.01 -15.87 -14.33
C ASP A 1236 37.32 -17.36 -14.53
N GLY A 1237 37.29 -18.15 -13.44
CA GLY A 1237 37.70 -19.55 -13.40
C GLY A 1237 39.22 -19.76 -13.43
N ASN A 1238 40.05 -18.71 -13.35
CA ASN A 1238 41.51 -18.81 -13.51
C ASN A 1238 42.27 -19.26 -12.24
N TYR A 1239 41.63 -19.20 -11.08
CA TYR A 1239 42.23 -19.57 -9.79
C TYR A 1239 41.26 -20.34 -8.90
N LEU A 1240 41.79 -21.30 -8.15
CA LEU A 1240 41.12 -21.95 -7.01
C LEU A 1240 41.92 -21.63 -5.73
N VAL A 1241 41.25 -21.04 -4.75
CA VAL A 1241 41.86 -20.62 -3.48
C VAL A 1241 41.31 -21.46 -2.35
N VAL A 1242 42.19 -22.00 -1.50
CA VAL A 1242 41.86 -23.04 -0.51
C VAL A 1242 42.42 -22.69 0.86
N ALA A 1243 41.57 -22.66 1.88
CA ALA A 1243 41.91 -22.41 3.27
C ALA A 1243 42.10 -23.73 4.04
N ILE A 1244 43.33 -23.99 4.49
CA ILE A 1244 43.70 -25.21 5.22
C ILE A 1244 43.98 -24.89 6.69
N GLY A 1245 43.39 -25.68 7.57
CA GLY A 1245 43.56 -25.59 9.02
C GLY A 1245 44.07 -26.89 9.65
N GLN A 1246 44.69 -26.78 10.82
CA GLN A 1246 45.00 -27.92 11.68
C GLN A 1246 43.74 -28.60 12.28
N GLU A 1247 42.59 -27.94 12.24
CA GLU A 1247 41.33 -28.38 12.85
C GLU A 1247 40.13 -27.68 12.19
N HIS A 1248 38.94 -28.30 12.29
CA HIS A 1248 37.72 -27.84 11.62
C HIS A 1248 37.29 -26.41 12.00
N ARG A 1249 36.63 -25.68 11.08
CA ARG A 1249 36.24 -24.28 11.27
C ARG A 1249 35.36 -24.03 12.50
N LEU A 1250 34.37 -24.90 12.76
CA LEU A 1250 33.38 -24.72 13.82
C LEU A 1250 33.83 -25.12 15.24
N GLY A 1251 34.84 -25.98 15.38
CA GLY A 1251 35.13 -26.63 16.66
C GLY A 1251 36.48 -27.32 16.72
N ARG A 1252 36.80 -27.94 17.86
CA ARG A 1252 38.09 -28.59 18.14
C ARG A 1252 37.91 -30.07 18.52
N TRP A 1253 37.18 -30.79 17.67
CA TRP A 1253 36.92 -32.22 17.86
C TRP A 1253 38.14 -33.09 17.50
N TRP A 1254 38.91 -32.68 16.50
CA TRP A 1254 40.15 -33.34 16.06
C TRP A 1254 41.13 -32.28 15.57
N THR A 1255 42.40 -32.37 15.98
CA THR A 1255 43.50 -31.50 15.52
C THR A 1255 44.61 -32.36 14.89
N VAL A 1256 44.90 -32.14 13.60
CA VAL A 1256 46.01 -32.77 12.88
C VAL A 1256 47.31 -31.98 13.13
N LYS A 1257 48.13 -32.44 14.09
CA LYS A 1257 49.34 -31.72 14.53
C LYS A 1257 50.41 -31.55 13.44
N SER A 1258 50.42 -32.38 12.40
CA SER A 1258 51.33 -32.32 11.25
C SER A 1258 50.91 -31.28 10.20
N ALA A 1259 49.64 -30.86 10.19
CA ALA A 1259 49.11 -29.87 9.28
C ALA A 1259 49.63 -28.46 9.62
N LYS A 1260 49.53 -27.54 8.66
CA LYS A 1260 49.94 -26.14 8.81
C LYS A 1260 48.80 -25.22 8.40
N ASN A 1261 48.59 -24.15 9.16
CA ASN A 1261 47.54 -23.17 8.90
C ASN A 1261 47.97 -22.30 7.71
N VAL A 1262 47.45 -22.58 6.52
CA VAL A 1262 47.90 -21.99 5.24
C VAL A 1262 46.74 -21.67 4.31
N LEU A 1263 46.99 -20.71 3.42
CA LEU A 1263 46.15 -20.44 2.25
C LEU A 1263 46.91 -20.90 1.00
N LEU A 1264 46.31 -21.79 0.21
CA LEU A 1264 46.86 -22.25 -1.06
C LEU A 1264 46.16 -21.54 -2.22
N ILE A 1265 46.92 -21.22 -3.27
CA ILE A 1265 46.40 -20.64 -4.52
C ILE A 1265 46.85 -21.56 -5.66
N TYR A 1266 45.89 -22.24 -6.27
CA TYR A 1266 46.06 -23.02 -7.49
C TYR A 1266 45.69 -22.18 -8.71
N LYS A 1267 46.46 -22.32 -9.79
CA LYS A 1267 46.08 -21.86 -11.13
C LYS A 1267 45.24 -22.92 -11.80
N LEU A 1268 44.21 -22.47 -12.52
CA LEU A 1268 43.43 -23.30 -13.43
C LEU A 1268 43.72 -22.79 -14.84
N GLU A 1269 44.39 -23.60 -15.65
CA GLU A 1269 44.67 -23.26 -17.04
C GLU A 1269 43.64 -23.94 -17.95
N LYS A 1270 43.15 -23.19 -18.94
CA LYS A 1270 42.24 -23.68 -19.96
C LYS A 1270 43.06 -24.04 -21.19
N ASN A 1271 42.97 -25.29 -21.62
CA ASN A 1271 43.40 -25.71 -22.94
C ASN A 1271 42.60 -24.89 -23.99
N LYS A 1272 43.31 -24.35 -24.99
CA LYS A 1272 42.73 -23.58 -26.09
C LYS A 1272 42.31 -24.48 -27.24
#